data_AF-A0A819V4M0-F1
#
_entry.id   AF-A0A819V4M0-F1
#
_cell.length_a   1.000
_cell.length_b   1.000
_cell.length_c   1.000
_cell.angle_alpha   90.00
_cell.angle_beta   90.00
_cell.angle_gamma   90.00
#
_symmetry.space_group_name_H-M   'P 1'
#
loop_
_entity.id
_entity.type
_entity.pdbx_description
1 polymer ?
#
loop_
_entity_poly.entity_id
_entity_poly.type
_entity_poly.pdbx_seq_one_letter_code
_entity_poly.pdbx_strand_id
1 'polypeptide(L)'
;MAASQYSLLKSCQPDVNTPVHGFNRNTAISRAIYFCLFSSLLLLIHKLKIYSWHFILFGIIFSNITVCYMIYNILSIILLCLPLLFLFGLLPQCSTFFLCILENFDMHLFGGTAMVNIPGALHSCLLSIINFIFLSIIGYYGLLIDTSKDHMQNILFSIYCGLTVSICYKLSRGSSNPNVFWNMIKYDLLKMKRIIIQNEDIQDPLPDELRTIVKERLQSDILLCFLICIVVFAAHASTTFTSLQPILNYIICSIVIILGTLFHYVLPQVRKQLPWLLFSEPLIKQADYALFEPTEATKVLFIEKLFVWIIFIEKNILLPCTYLGALSHSAPTVINKFGLLPSILILTLCSMKMLRIGYCNSSRHFLYVLLTTIMTYLMTSKCSETFLLNYFVLSTLTEKLIDFKEKLNFIFVYCAPWQISWGSAFHAIAQPFCIPHSAILVVQCLISALLNSPLMPLLGSAAFISSYPRPIKFWEKNYNTKRIDNTNVQLQAQINEFHCGLDDNNLNAIFYEHLTRVLQTSLCGEIQLGRLGKVNTGDFFILTSDSLNCMIHLIELGNGFITFQLRGLEFKGTYCQQREVEAITEDIDKNRGLCCCEAGRFPHMLSLNAAFTQRWLAWEVICLKFVVDGYSIKENKFNETVVGYDLRKRLISLMIKAVIFYAIRSDQLVGWLENEQIRQAMMQFSDPDQVDVDPSFTTLFDDDFKVGAGGVTKKTFTFVYGSWMNLCNNKRQIPLSSSHEDDLITFCFILSLLARRTLFSSLPSHHTVLLEIYHENFVHGFYSLFKGDFRLAHKDEWAFADMSLLKNVIAQGVRMSLKLNQDSFLEMSEYLDNEKLYEDIAQNDTNLVITHEASPEWRNAILSNKPSLLALRRALVESIDEYRIVMLDRRHLSFRIVKVSKECVRGFWASQQHELIFLRNRNPERGSIQNAKQVLRNMINSSSDQPIGYPIFVSPLITSYSSTSKPINDIIGGELAWNLIKKNFSTFFQRAHGFFLSHCVGNASGTNEAIQLAERRTMSTVTATAHAQQSSFSVPATSTLSDQIRSLSIQQNMNTNNSGEMPVNNTVNNKKVVPSDQQTSVLVKRTSDSLVTTTITTTTTTTTTTTNDEPIRRRSSLSTELNISDRNNRKMHNAMNTSTSTTIYSNKDLSTSSNNQINKSMITYSTNGSSNEKVIIIDTTAIYDSINLGRRIDVIWPNEQMRLNGGRNVWSGWMPSVGMTGLVVHRWIPRHRDTRQRSHIDKCILLVHIDKHDKFVPIAEHGVRFIGESTYL
;
A
#
# COMPACT_ATOMS: atom_id res chain seq x y z
N MET A 1 -7.04 -13.62 44.73
CA MET A 1 -6.23 -14.87 44.85
C MET A 1 -5.35 -15.08 43.62
N ALA A 2 -5.76 -15.72 42.52
CA ALA A 2 -4.84 -15.99 41.40
C ALA A 2 -4.11 -14.73 40.86
N ALA A 3 -4.81 -13.62 40.65
CA ALA A 3 -4.21 -12.35 40.20
C ALA A 3 -3.23 -11.72 41.22
N SER A 4 -3.39 -11.98 42.53
CA SER A 4 -2.53 -11.42 43.57
C SER A 4 -1.27 -12.26 43.83
N GLN A 5 -1.25 -13.53 43.43
CA GLN A 5 -0.06 -14.38 43.51
C GLN A 5 0.98 -14.06 42.42
N TYR A 6 0.54 -13.56 41.26
CA TYR A 6 1.39 -13.25 40.09
C TYR A 6 1.53 -11.74 39.83
N SER A 7 1.22 -10.87 40.79
CA SER A 7 1.23 -9.41 40.61
C SER A 7 2.63 -8.77 40.70
N LEU A 8 3.53 -9.35 41.49
CA LEU A 8 4.79 -8.72 41.92
C LEU A 8 5.80 -8.44 40.78
N LEU A 9 5.78 -9.21 39.69
CA LEU A 9 6.66 -9.00 38.54
C LEU A 9 5.93 -8.23 37.42
N LYS A 10 6.23 -6.95 37.23
CA LYS A 10 5.64 -6.12 36.16
C LYS A 10 6.37 -6.32 34.81
N SER A 11 6.38 -7.55 34.29
CA SER A 11 6.87 -7.82 32.92
C SER A 11 5.96 -7.17 31.85
N CYS A 12 6.59 -6.57 30.84
CA CYS A 12 5.92 -6.20 29.60
C CYS A 12 5.57 -7.47 28.80
N GLN A 13 4.46 -7.48 28.09
CA GLN A 13 4.12 -8.59 27.17
C GLN A 13 4.53 -8.22 25.73
N PRO A 14 5.32 -9.06 25.03
CA PRO A 14 5.77 -8.84 23.65
C PRO A 14 4.65 -9.06 22.60
N ASP A 15 3.43 -8.58 22.87
CA ASP A 15 2.23 -8.78 22.05
C ASP A 15 1.83 -7.51 21.28
N VAL A 16 1.21 -7.68 20.11
CA VAL A 16 0.82 -6.61 19.17
C VAL A 16 -0.22 -5.68 19.81
N ASN A 17 -1.07 -6.27 20.64
CA ASN A 17 -2.12 -5.57 21.38
C ASN A 17 -1.58 -4.87 22.65
N THR A 18 -0.26 -4.77 22.85
CA THR A 18 0.34 -4.05 23.99
C THR A 18 0.58 -2.58 23.61
N PRO A 19 -0.04 -1.59 24.28
CA PRO A 19 0.18 -0.18 23.99
C PRO A 19 1.57 0.26 24.45
N VAL A 20 2.21 1.15 23.66
CA VAL A 20 3.49 1.79 24.00
C VAL A 20 3.44 2.45 25.39
N HIS A 21 2.28 2.99 25.77
CA HIS A 21 2.02 3.66 27.04
C HIS A 21 1.46 2.72 28.12
N GLY A 22 2.26 1.71 28.49
CA GLY A 22 2.46 1.31 29.90
C GLY A 22 1.34 0.59 30.68
N PHE A 23 0.09 0.55 30.22
CA PHE A 23 -1.00 -0.18 30.89
C PHE A 23 -2.01 -0.80 29.92
N ASN A 24 -2.12 -2.13 29.95
CA ASN A 24 -3.20 -2.88 29.33
C ASN A 24 -3.93 -3.68 30.41
N ARG A 25 -5.24 -3.45 30.57
CA ARG A 25 -6.08 -4.17 31.54
C ARG A 25 -6.08 -5.68 31.30
N ASN A 26 -6.01 -6.10 30.04
CA ASN A 26 -6.04 -7.52 29.65
C ASN A 26 -4.74 -8.25 30.06
N THR A 27 -3.59 -7.56 30.03
CA THR A 27 -2.30 -8.11 30.49
C THR A 27 -2.34 -8.53 31.95
N ALA A 28 -2.88 -7.69 32.84
CA ALA A 28 -3.00 -8.02 34.27
C ALA A 28 -3.90 -9.24 34.53
N ILE A 29 -5.00 -9.35 33.78
CA ILE A 29 -5.96 -10.47 33.90
C ILE A 29 -5.38 -11.77 33.31
N SER A 30 -4.56 -11.68 32.25
CA SER A 30 -4.10 -12.84 31.48
C SER A 30 -3.46 -13.94 32.32
N ARG A 31 -2.56 -13.58 33.25
CA ARG A 31 -1.84 -14.53 34.12
C ARG A 31 -2.78 -15.39 34.96
N ALA A 32 -3.85 -14.79 35.47
CA ALA A 32 -4.87 -15.50 36.24
C ALA A 32 -5.68 -16.46 35.37
N ILE A 33 -6.01 -16.08 34.13
CA ILE A 33 -6.69 -16.96 33.17
C ILE A 33 -5.83 -18.20 32.87
N TYR A 34 -4.54 -18.01 32.55
CA TYR A 34 -3.63 -19.14 32.27
C TYR A 34 -3.50 -20.08 33.47
N PHE A 35 -3.31 -19.55 34.68
CA PHE A 35 -3.22 -20.36 35.90
C PHE A 35 -4.51 -21.17 36.14
N CYS A 36 -5.69 -20.55 36.02
CA CYS A 36 -6.97 -21.24 36.17
C CYS A 36 -7.20 -22.28 35.06
N LEU A 37 -6.80 -22.01 33.81
CA LEU A 37 -6.94 -22.92 32.68
C LEU A 37 -6.09 -24.18 32.87
N PHE A 38 -4.79 -24.04 33.16
CA PHE A 38 -3.91 -25.18 33.38
C PHE A 38 -4.31 -25.98 34.64
N SER A 39 -4.74 -25.30 35.72
CA SER A 39 -5.26 -25.97 36.93
C SER A 39 -6.55 -26.76 36.64
N SER A 40 -7.49 -26.18 35.90
CA SER A 40 -8.74 -26.84 35.51
C SER A 40 -8.49 -28.05 34.61
N LEU A 41 -7.57 -27.94 33.64
CA LEU A 41 -7.19 -29.04 32.76
C LEU A 41 -6.48 -30.17 33.53
N LEU A 42 -5.62 -29.83 34.50
CA LEU A 42 -4.95 -30.80 35.37
C LEU A 42 -5.96 -31.58 36.26
N LEU A 43 -6.97 -30.89 36.81
CA LEU A 43 -8.08 -31.53 37.53
C LEU A 43 -8.95 -32.40 36.61
N LEU A 44 -9.21 -31.97 35.37
CA LEU A 44 -9.93 -32.75 34.38
C LEU A 44 -9.19 -34.04 34.02
N ILE A 45 -7.88 -33.97 33.75
CA ILE A 45 -7.02 -35.14 33.48
C ILE A 45 -6.97 -36.07 34.70
N HIS A 46 -6.89 -35.53 35.92
CA HIS A 46 -6.95 -36.32 37.15
C HIS A 46 -8.27 -37.11 37.26
N LYS A 47 -9.42 -36.50 36.91
CA LYS A 47 -10.72 -37.19 36.87
C LYS A 47 -10.81 -38.21 35.73
N LEU A 48 -10.27 -37.89 34.55
CA LEU A 48 -10.28 -38.77 33.38
C LEU A 48 -9.46 -40.06 33.59
N LYS A 49 -8.44 -40.04 34.47
CA LYS A 49 -7.65 -41.23 34.87
C LYS A 49 -8.52 -42.38 35.42
N ILE A 50 -9.72 -42.10 35.93
CA ILE A 50 -10.61 -43.09 36.56
C ILE A 50 -11.20 -44.08 35.53
N TYR A 51 -11.40 -43.64 34.28
CA TYR A 51 -11.96 -44.50 33.23
C TYR A 51 -10.85 -45.37 32.60
N SER A 52 -11.13 -46.65 32.34
CA SER A 52 -10.19 -47.54 31.64
C SER A 52 -10.60 -47.71 30.17
N TRP A 53 -9.67 -47.37 29.27
CA TRP A 53 -9.76 -47.68 27.85
C TRP A 53 -8.36 -47.95 27.29
N HIS A 54 -8.31 -48.88 26.34
CA HIS A 54 -7.09 -49.39 25.71
C HIS A 54 -7.34 -49.49 24.21
N PHE A 55 -6.42 -48.98 23.40
CA PHE A 55 -6.49 -49.13 21.94
C PHE A 55 -5.09 -49.25 21.33
N ILE A 56 -5.01 -49.87 20.16
CA ILE A 56 -3.75 -50.07 19.43
C ILE A 56 -3.78 -49.17 18.19
N LEU A 57 -2.78 -48.31 18.04
CA LEU A 57 -2.66 -47.36 16.93
C LEU A 57 -1.22 -47.33 16.41
N PHE A 58 -1.02 -47.62 15.13
CA PHE A 58 0.30 -47.80 14.49
C PHE A 58 1.20 -48.81 15.24
N GLY A 59 0.58 -49.87 15.79
CA GLY A 59 1.25 -50.89 16.60
C GLY A 59 1.58 -50.49 18.05
N ILE A 60 1.36 -49.23 18.44
CA ILE A 60 1.57 -48.74 19.81
C ILE A 60 0.29 -48.96 20.63
N ILE A 61 0.44 -49.55 21.82
CA ILE A 61 -0.65 -49.73 22.78
C ILE A 61 -0.81 -48.44 23.59
N PHE A 62 -1.90 -47.72 23.37
CA PHE A 62 -2.27 -46.56 24.16
C PHE A 62 -3.22 -46.99 25.28
N SER A 63 -2.79 -46.75 26.53
CA SER A 63 -3.62 -46.92 27.73
C SER A 63 -3.98 -45.55 28.31
N ASN A 64 -5.19 -45.39 28.82
CA ASN A 64 -5.60 -44.10 29.41
C ASN A 64 -4.69 -43.67 30.57
N ILE A 65 -4.22 -44.63 31.37
CA ILE A 65 -3.37 -44.37 32.54
C ILE A 65 -2.04 -43.76 32.12
N THR A 66 -1.36 -44.30 31.09
CA THR A 66 -0.08 -43.77 30.62
C THR A 66 -0.25 -42.39 29.98
N VAL A 67 -1.28 -42.21 29.14
CA VAL A 67 -1.53 -40.92 28.45
C VAL A 67 -1.92 -39.83 29.45
N CYS A 68 -2.86 -40.08 30.36
CA CYS A 68 -3.24 -39.13 31.40
C CYS A 68 -2.07 -38.81 32.34
N TYR A 69 -1.22 -39.79 32.70
CA TYR A 69 -0.06 -39.55 33.57
C TYR A 69 0.99 -38.66 32.89
N MET A 70 1.29 -38.89 31.60
CA MET A 70 2.19 -38.04 30.82
C MET A 70 1.67 -36.59 30.73
N ILE A 71 0.38 -36.42 30.41
CA ILE A 71 -0.25 -35.09 30.32
C ILE A 71 -0.26 -34.41 31.69
N TYR A 72 -0.59 -35.13 32.77
CA TYR A 72 -0.60 -34.61 34.15
C TYR A 72 0.78 -34.09 34.58
N ASN A 73 1.85 -34.84 34.28
CA ASN A 73 3.22 -34.44 34.59
C ASN A 73 3.63 -33.19 33.79
N ILE A 74 3.33 -33.14 32.49
CA ILE A 74 3.61 -31.98 31.63
C ILE A 74 2.86 -30.74 32.14
N LEU A 75 1.58 -30.84 32.49
CA LEU A 75 0.79 -29.73 33.03
C LEU A 75 1.32 -29.26 34.40
N SER A 76 1.76 -30.19 35.25
CA SER A 76 2.37 -29.86 36.54
C SER A 76 3.67 -29.05 36.35
N ILE A 77 4.52 -29.45 35.42
CA ILE A 77 5.76 -28.74 35.07
C ILE A 77 5.44 -27.34 34.50
N ILE A 78 4.48 -27.22 33.57
CA ILE A 78 4.06 -25.93 33.01
C ILE A 78 3.52 -24.99 34.10
N LEU A 79 2.75 -25.50 35.06
CA LEU A 79 2.22 -24.71 36.17
C LEU A 79 3.34 -24.17 37.09
N LEU A 80 4.35 -25.00 37.38
CA LEU A 80 5.52 -24.62 38.18
C LEU A 80 6.43 -23.63 37.44
N CYS A 81 6.65 -23.81 36.14
CA CYS A 81 7.47 -22.92 35.31
C CYS A 81 6.75 -21.62 34.89
N LEU A 82 5.47 -21.46 35.20
CA LEU A 82 4.63 -20.32 34.79
C LEU A 82 5.23 -18.93 35.12
N PRO A 83 5.90 -18.68 36.28
CA PRO A 83 6.59 -17.42 36.54
C PRO A 83 7.72 -17.12 35.54
N LEU A 84 8.51 -18.14 35.16
CA LEU A 84 9.61 -18.01 34.20
C LEU A 84 9.09 -17.77 32.78
N LEU A 85 8.02 -18.47 32.38
CA LEU A 85 7.36 -18.27 31.09
C LEU A 85 6.85 -16.81 30.92
N PHE A 86 6.34 -16.19 32.00
CA PHE A 86 5.96 -14.76 32.00
C PHE A 86 7.12 -13.78 32.17
N LEU A 87 8.29 -14.22 32.66
CA LEU A 87 9.51 -13.42 32.73
C LEU A 87 10.14 -13.27 31.35
N PHE A 88 10.27 -14.36 30.59
CA PHE A 88 10.83 -14.38 29.23
C PHE A 88 9.83 -14.00 28.12
N GLY A 89 8.56 -13.74 28.46
CA GLY A 89 7.53 -13.35 27.49
C GLY A 89 7.09 -14.47 26.54
N LEU A 90 7.21 -15.73 26.98
CA LEU A 90 6.90 -16.93 26.18
C LEU A 90 5.40 -17.28 26.12
N LEU A 91 4.52 -16.44 26.70
CA LEU A 91 3.06 -16.58 26.64
C LEU A 91 2.40 -15.31 26.08
N PRO A 92 1.43 -15.42 25.13
CA PRO A 92 0.74 -14.27 24.54
C PRO A 92 -0.26 -13.59 25.50
N GLN A 93 -0.92 -12.51 25.06
CA GLN A 93 -2.20 -12.11 25.63
C GLN A 93 -3.27 -13.19 25.36
N CYS A 94 -4.23 -13.38 26.27
CA CYS A 94 -5.22 -14.46 26.14
C CYS A 94 -6.08 -14.38 24.86
N SER A 95 -6.32 -13.17 24.32
CA SER A 95 -6.97 -12.97 23.02
C SER A 95 -6.22 -13.67 21.89
N THR A 96 -4.92 -13.38 21.76
CA THR A 96 -4.00 -13.98 20.78
C THR A 96 -3.89 -15.49 20.96
N PHE A 97 -3.87 -15.97 22.22
CA PHE A 97 -3.83 -17.40 22.56
C PHE A 97 -5.12 -18.15 22.18
N PHE A 98 -6.30 -17.61 22.52
CA PHE A 98 -7.57 -18.23 22.14
C PHE A 98 -7.77 -18.25 20.62
N LEU A 99 -7.39 -17.19 19.90
CA LEU A 99 -7.40 -17.19 18.43
C LEU A 99 -6.49 -18.28 17.86
N CYS A 100 -5.25 -18.37 18.35
CA CYS A 100 -4.28 -19.38 17.93
C CYS A 100 -4.76 -20.81 18.21
N ILE A 101 -5.40 -21.07 19.36
CA ILE A 101 -5.97 -22.40 19.66
C ILE A 101 -7.12 -22.74 18.73
N LEU A 102 -8.09 -21.84 18.53
CA LEU A 102 -9.25 -22.07 17.67
C LEU A 102 -8.85 -22.28 16.20
N GLU A 103 -7.90 -21.48 15.70
CA GLU A 103 -7.35 -21.61 14.35
C GLU A 103 -6.63 -22.96 14.18
N ASN A 104 -5.70 -23.31 15.07
CA ASN A 104 -5.02 -24.61 15.02
C ASN A 104 -5.98 -25.79 15.17
N PHE A 105 -7.07 -25.64 15.93
CA PHE A 105 -8.10 -26.66 16.10
C PHE A 105 -8.87 -26.94 14.81
N ASP A 106 -9.48 -25.93 14.17
CA ASP A 106 -10.24 -26.15 12.92
C ASP A 106 -9.32 -26.60 11.77
N MET A 107 -8.10 -26.05 11.66
CA MET A 107 -7.12 -26.46 10.65
C MET A 107 -6.65 -27.91 10.83
N HIS A 108 -6.16 -28.31 12.02
CA HIS A 108 -5.56 -29.63 12.20
C HIS A 108 -6.57 -30.76 12.46
N LEU A 109 -7.74 -30.48 13.04
CA LEU A 109 -8.79 -31.48 13.29
C LEU A 109 -9.72 -31.63 12.08
N PHE A 110 -10.29 -30.53 11.59
CA PHE A 110 -11.32 -30.54 10.55
C PHE A 110 -10.81 -30.14 9.15
N GLY A 111 -9.53 -29.82 8.98
CA GLY A 111 -8.97 -29.42 7.67
C GLY A 111 -9.35 -28.01 7.21
N GLY A 112 -9.66 -27.11 8.15
CA GLY A 112 -10.13 -25.76 7.88
C GLY A 112 -9.08 -24.74 7.43
N THR A 113 -9.52 -23.49 7.33
CA THR A 113 -8.74 -22.33 6.89
C THR A 113 -8.24 -21.49 8.07
N ALA A 114 -7.37 -20.50 7.79
CA ALA A 114 -6.97 -19.49 8.79
C ALA A 114 -8.14 -18.60 9.19
N MET A 115 -8.13 -18.05 10.41
CA MET A 115 -9.27 -17.35 10.99
C MET A 115 -9.07 -15.84 11.08
N VAL A 116 -10.02 -15.07 10.54
CA VAL A 116 -9.90 -13.61 10.45
C VAL A 116 -9.98 -12.89 11.80
N ASN A 117 -10.88 -13.23 12.72
CA ASN A 117 -11.04 -12.56 14.02
C ASN A 117 -11.56 -13.57 15.08
N ILE A 118 -11.41 -13.29 16.38
CA ILE A 118 -11.90 -14.18 17.47
C ILE A 118 -13.39 -14.59 17.32
N PRO A 119 -14.36 -13.69 17.05
CA PRO A 119 -15.76 -14.10 16.84
C PRO A 119 -15.95 -14.96 15.58
N GLY A 120 -15.13 -14.75 14.56
CA GLY A 120 -15.12 -15.57 13.34
C GLY A 120 -14.55 -16.97 13.59
N ALA A 121 -13.47 -17.07 14.35
CA ALA A 121 -12.89 -18.34 14.79
C ALA A 121 -13.89 -19.16 15.62
N LEU A 122 -14.57 -18.52 16.58
CA LEU A 122 -15.65 -19.15 17.36
C LEU A 122 -16.81 -19.61 16.47
N HIS A 123 -17.30 -18.76 15.57
CA HIS A 123 -18.37 -19.10 14.63
C HIS A 123 -17.99 -20.28 13.74
N SER A 124 -16.78 -20.26 13.15
CA SER A 124 -16.30 -21.33 12.27
C SER A 124 -16.12 -22.66 13.02
N CYS A 125 -15.46 -22.65 14.18
CA CYS A 125 -15.28 -23.86 15.01
C CYS A 125 -16.63 -24.45 15.44
N LEU A 126 -17.57 -23.61 15.88
CA LEU A 126 -18.92 -24.04 16.28
C LEU A 126 -19.70 -24.62 15.09
N LEU A 127 -19.58 -24.02 13.90
CA LEU A 127 -20.20 -24.54 12.68
C LEU A 127 -19.58 -25.88 12.25
N SER A 128 -18.25 -26.05 12.34
CA SER A 128 -17.58 -27.34 12.12
C SER A 128 -18.06 -28.41 13.10
N ILE A 129 -18.18 -28.09 14.39
CA ILE A 129 -18.64 -29.01 15.44
C ILE A 129 -20.11 -29.42 15.22
N ILE A 130 -21.00 -28.49 14.90
CA ILE A 130 -22.42 -28.79 14.62
C ILE A 130 -22.56 -29.72 13.41
N ASN A 131 -21.85 -29.44 12.32
CA ASN A 131 -21.86 -30.29 11.13
C ASN A 131 -21.25 -31.67 11.38
N PHE A 132 -20.18 -31.74 12.18
CA PHE A 132 -19.58 -33.01 12.61
C PHE A 132 -20.56 -33.88 13.42
N ILE A 133 -21.28 -33.28 14.38
CA ILE A 133 -22.30 -33.99 15.17
C ILE A 133 -23.44 -34.46 14.27
N PHE A 134 -23.97 -33.58 13.42
CA PHE A 134 -25.05 -33.89 12.47
C PHE A 134 -24.69 -35.04 11.53
N LEU A 135 -23.53 -34.99 10.89
CA LEU A 135 -23.03 -36.06 10.02
C LEU A 135 -22.82 -37.38 10.77
N SER A 136 -22.32 -37.32 12.01
CA SER A 136 -22.10 -38.51 12.84
C SER A 136 -23.40 -39.18 13.29
N ILE A 137 -24.48 -38.40 13.53
CA ILE A 137 -25.81 -38.95 13.82
C ILE A 137 -26.37 -39.69 12.60
N ILE A 138 -26.27 -39.11 11.40
CA ILE A 138 -26.77 -39.76 10.16
C ILE A 138 -25.94 -41.01 9.84
N GLY A 139 -24.61 -40.94 9.97
CA GLY A 139 -23.72 -42.09 9.81
C GLY A 139 -24.01 -43.23 10.81
N TYR A 140 -24.42 -42.89 12.04
CA TYR A 140 -24.82 -43.88 13.05
C TYR A 140 -26.11 -44.61 12.68
N TYR A 141 -27.17 -43.90 12.31
CA TYR A 141 -28.39 -44.56 11.85
C TYR A 141 -28.19 -45.36 10.55
N GLY A 142 -27.38 -44.86 9.62
CA GLY A 142 -27.08 -45.55 8.36
C GLY A 142 -26.34 -46.89 8.51
N LEU A 143 -25.62 -47.09 9.62
CA LEU A 143 -24.92 -48.35 9.95
C LEU A 143 -25.63 -49.21 11.00
N LEU A 144 -26.58 -48.65 11.76
CA LEU A 144 -27.34 -49.39 12.78
C LEU A 144 -28.54 -50.16 12.20
N ILE A 145 -29.10 -49.69 11.08
CA ILE A 145 -30.40 -50.16 10.57
C ILE A 145 -30.35 -51.51 9.85
N ASP A 146 -29.17 -52.00 9.44
CA ASP A 146 -29.05 -53.28 8.73
C ASP A 146 -27.93 -54.18 9.29
N THR A 147 -28.31 -55.41 9.65
CA THR A 147 -27.43 -56.45 10.23
C THR A 147 -26.91 -57.46 9.20
N SER A 148 -27.27 -57.30 7.93
CA SER A 148 -26.73 -58.08 6.82
C SER A 148 -25.30 -57.64 6.45
N LYS A 149 -24.58 -58.46 5.67
CA LYS A 149 -23.14 -58.27 5.40
C LYS A 149 -22.81 -57.07 4.51
N ASP A 150 -23.80 -56.50 3.83
CA ASP A 150 -23.61 -55.48 2.79
C ASP A 150 -23.90 -54.05 3.28
N HIS A 151 -23.51 -53.74 4.53
CA HIS A 151 -23.72 -52.45 5.23
C HIS A 151 -23.42 -51.18 4.41
N MET A 152 -22.63 -51.29 3.33
CA MET A 152 -22.26 -50.17 2.45
C MET A 152 -23.33 -49.79 1.42
N GLN A 153 -24.20 -50.72 0.99
CA GLN A 153 -25.23 -50.39 -0.01
C GLN A 153 -26.48 -49.72 0.60
N ASN A 154 -26.50 -49.55 1.93
CA ASN A 154 -27.56 -48.85 2.64
C ASN A 154 -27.83 -47.43 2.08
N ILE A 155 -29.08 -47.14 1.77
CA ILE A 155 -29.55 -45.83 1.27
C ILE A 155 -29.14 -44.71 2.24
N LEU A 156 -29.32 -44.91 3.55
CA LEU A 156 -28.95 -43.92 4.58
C LEU A 156 -27.42 -43.71 4.68
N PHE A 157 -26.61 -44.76 4.50
CA PHE A 157 -25.14 -44.61 4.48
C PHE A 157 -24.66 -43.92 3.19
N SER A 158 -25.33 -44.15 2.06
CA SER A 158 -25.10 -43.42 0.82
C SER A 158 -25.52 -41.94 0.91
N ILE A 159 -26.61 -41.63 1.63
CA ILE A 159 -27.03 -40.26 1.96
C ILE A 159 -25.98 -39.58 2.86
N TYR A 160 -25.46 -40.28 3.86
CA TYR A 160 -24.35 -39.80 4.69
C TYR A 160 -23.12 -39.43 3.84
N CYS A 161 -22.74 -40.25 2.86
CA CYS A 161 -21.64 -39.96 1.93
C CYS A 161 -21.91 -38.69 1.11
N GLY A 162 -23.11 -38.57 0.52
CA GLY A 162 -23.52 -37.39 -0.25
C GLY A 162 -23.53 -36.09 0.56
N LEU A 163 -24.11 -36.12 1.76
CA LEU A 163 -24.15 -34.99 2.69
C LEU A 163 -22.75 -34.61 3.17
N THR A 164 -21.85 -35.57 3.41
CA THR A 164 -20.48 -35.29 3.86
C THR A 164 -19.71 -34.48 2.83
N VAL A 165 -19.76 -34.85 1.54
CA VAL A 165 -19.12 -34.07 0.46
C VAL A 165 -19.77 -32.69 0.30
N SER A 166 -21.11 -32.65 0.27
CA SER A 166 -21.90 -31.42 0.13
C SER A 166 -21.62 -30.39 1.23
N ILE A 167 -21.62 -30.81 2.50
CA ILE A 167 -21.35 -29.95 3.65
C ILE A 167 -19.87 -29.52 3.66
N CYS A 168 -18.92 -30.40 3.34
CA CYS A 168 -17.51 -30.02 3.25
C CYS A 168 -17.24 -29.01 2.13
N TYR A 169 -17.93 -29.13 0.98
CA TYR A 169 -17.88 -28.13 -0.10
C TYR A 169 -18.40 -26.77 0.39
N LYS A 170 -19.56 -26.73 1.06
CA LYS A 170 -20.13 -25.50 1.62
C LYS A 170 -19.21 -24.85 2.66
N LEU A 171 -18.68 -25.62 3.62
CA LEU A 171 -17.74 -25.14 4.64
C LEU A 171 -16.43 -24.61 4.02
N SER A 172 -16.02 -25.13 2.86
CA SER A 172 -14.82 -24.67 2.14
C SER A 172 -15.05 -23.43 1.26
N ARG A 173 -16.31 -23.05 0.98
CA ARG A 173 -16.67 -21.84 0.21
C ARG A 173 -17.06 -20.63 1.06
N GLY A 174 -17.31 -20.82 2.35
CA GLY A 174 -17.63 -19.75 3.31
C GLY A 174 -16.40 -19.12 3.95
N SER A 175 -16.40 -17.79 4.06
CA SER A 175 -15.34 -17.01 4.71
C SER A 175 -15.50 -16.94 6.23
N SER A 176 -14.38 -16.95 6.97
CA SER A 176 -14.34 -16.90 8.43
C SER A 176 -14.92 -15.63 9.08
N ASN A 177 -15.27 -14.58 8.31
CA ASN A 177 -15.78 -13.30 8.82
C ASN A 177 -17.33 -13.20 8.74
N PRO A 178 -18.08 -13.39 9.86
CA PRO A 178 -19.54 -13.32 9.86
C PRO A 178 -20.11 -11.91 9.64
N ASN A 179 -19.29 -10.86 9.80
CA ASN A 179 -19.77 -9.48 9.67
C ASN A 179 -20.23 -9.14 8.25
N VAL A 180 -19.69 -9.80 7.22
CA VAL A 180 -20.10 -9.58 5.82
C VAL A 180 -21.57 -9.97 5.63
N PHE A 181 -21.95 -11.14 6.15
CA PHE A 181 -23.32 -11.66 6.10
C PHE A 181 -24.29 -10.82 6.96
N TRP A 182 -23.90 -10.46 8.18
CA TRP A 182 -24.73 -9.62 9.04
C TRP A 182 -24.91 -8.19 8.49
N ASN A 183 -23.89 -7.60 7.87
CA ASN A 183 -24.01 -6.30 7.21
C ASN A 183 -24.93 -6.36 5.99
N MET A 184 -24.93 -7.45 5.22
CA MET A 184 -25.86 -7.66 4.10
C MET A 184 -27.33 -7.64 4.58
N ILE A 185 -27.65 -8.42 5.62
CA ILE A 185 -28.98 -8.47 6.25
C ILE A 185 -29.38 -7.11 6.83
N LYS A 186 -28.47 -6.47 7.57
CA LYS A 186 -28.69 -5.15 8.16
C LYS A 186 -28.92 -4.08 7.08
N TYR A 187 -28.24 -4.17 5.93
CA TYR A 187 -28.48 -3.28 4.80
C TYR A 187 -29.86 -3.54 4.16
N ASP A 188 -30.30 -4.79 3.95
CA ASP A 188 -31.66 -5.05 3.40
C ASP A 188 -32.75 -4.44 4.29
N LEU A 189 -32.64 -4.62 5.61
CA LEU A 189 -33.52 -4.00 6.60
C LEU A 189 -33.46 -2.46 6.62
N LEU A 190 -32.31 -1.86 6.27
CA LEU A 190 -32.13 -0.40 6.24
C LEU A 190 -32.40 0.24 4.86
N LYS A 191 -32.31 -0.49 3.73
CA LYS A 191 -32.62 0.05 2.40
C LYS A 191 -34.09 0.49 2.33
N MET A 192 -34.97 -0.28 2.97
CA MET A 192 -36.38 0.07 3.22
C MET A 192 -36.59 1.44 3.90
N LYS A 193 -35.57 1.99 4.59
CA LYS A 193 -35.63 3.33 5.20
C LYS A 193 -34.82 4.40 4.44
N ARG A 194 -33.93 4.02 3.52
CA ARG A 194 -32.94 4.94 2.91
C ARG A 194 -33.33 5.55 1.57
N ILE A 195 -34.35 5.00 0.90
CA ILE A 195 -34.86 5.49 -0.40
C ILE A 195 -35.40 6.94 -0.31
N ILE A 196 -35.64 7.45 0.90
CA ILE A 196 -36.20 8.78 1.17
C ILE A 196 -35.14 9.91 1.05
N ILE A 197 -33.84 9.62 1.09
CA ILE A 197 -32.77 10.64 1.07
C ILE A 197 -31.57 10.18 0.22
N GLN A 198 -31.42 10.76 -0.97
CA GLN A 198 -30.17 10.75 -1.75
C GLN A 198 -29.91 12.13 -2.35
N ASN A 199 -28.72 12.68 -2.09
CA ASN A 199 -28.13 13.77 -2.86
C ASN A 199 -27.22 13.17 -3.95
N GLU A 200 -26.88 13.95 -4.96
CA GLU A 200 -26.10 13.53 -6.14
C GLU A 200 -24.57 13.43 -5.89
N ASP A 201 -24.17 12.94 -4.72
CA ASP A 201 -22.77 12.62 -4.43
C ASP A 201 -22.27 11.45 -5.29
N ILE A 202 -21.03 11.52 -5.76
CA ILE A 202 -20.35 10.41 -6.48
C ILE A 202 -20.12 9.25 -5.50
N GLN A 203 -21.09 8.34 -5.41
CA GLN A 203 -21.03 7.19 -4.50
C GLN A 203 -20.15 6.06 -5.06
N ASP A 204 -19.38 5.47 -4.14
CA ASP A 204 -18.51 4.32 -4.38
C ASP A 204 -19.36 3.08 -4.77
N PRO A 205 -19.19 2.48 -5.97
CA PRO A 205 -20.03 1.36 -6.42
C PRO A 205 -19.65 0.02 -5.78
N LEU A 206 -18.39 -0.12 -5.35
CA LEU A 206 -17.80 -1.37 -4.87
C LEU A 206 -18.57 -2.05 -3.71
N PRO A 207 -19.14 -1.33 -2.73
CA PRO A 207 -19.89 -1.96 -1.63
C PRO A 207 -21.17 -2.67 -2.07
N ASP A 208 -21.87 -2.18 -3.11
CA ASP A 208 -23.08 -2.82 -3.64
C ASP A 208 -22.73 -3.94 -4.65
N GLU A 209 -21.63 -3.81 -5.42
CA GLU A 209 -21.10 -4.92 -6.24
C GLU A 209 -20.71 -6.15 -5.40
N LEU A 210 -19.90 -5.95 -4.34
CA LEU A 210 -19.50 -7.04 -3.44
C LEU A 210 -20.72 -7.72 -2.79
N ARG A 211 -21.81 -6.97 -2.60
CA ARG A 211 -23.05 -7.43 -1.99
C ARG A 211 -23.92 -8.24 -2.96
N THR A 212 -23.97 -7.90 -4.25
CA THR A 212 -24.62 -8.78 -5.26
C THR A 212 -23.83 -10.08 -5.41
N ILE A 213 -22.50 -10.01 -5.48
CA ILE A 213 -21.61 -11.17 -5.57
C ILE A 213 -21.83 -12.16 -4.40
N VAL A 214 -21.85 -11.69 -3.14
CA VAL A 214 -22.08 -12.55 -1.97
C VAL A 214 -23.48 -13.18 -1.98
N LYS A 215 -24.48 -12.50 -2.55
CA LYS A 215 -25.84 -13.03 -2.70
C LYS A 215 -25.93 -14.12 -3.78
N GLU A 216 -25.32 -13.91 -4.94
CA GLU A 216 -25.28 -14.88 -6.04
C GLU A 216 -24.46 -16.12 -5.65
N ARG A 217 -23.30 -15.92 -5.02
CA ARG A 217 -22.48 -16.94 -4.36
C ARG A 217 -23.32 -17.86 -3.46
N LEU A 218 -24.17 -17.29 -2.60
CA LEU A 218 -24.99 -18.05 -1.66
C LEU A 218 -26.13 -18.82 -2.33
N GLN A 219 -26.69 -18.32 -3.44
CA GLN A 219 -27.67 -19.06 -4.25
C GLN A 219 -27.01 -20.23 -4.99
N SER A 220 -25.88 -19.97 -5.64
CA SER A 220 -25.02 -20.95 -6.31
C SER A 220 -24.61 -22.08 -5.37
N ASP A 221 -24.23 -21.75 -4.13
CA ASP A 221 -23.92 -22.73 -3.08
C ASP A 221 -25.07 -23.70 -2.82
N ILE A 222 -26.29 -23.22 -2.64
CA ILE A 222 -27.46 -24.06 -2.29
C ILE A 222 -27.75 -25.05 -3.43
N LEU A 223 -27.73 -24.57 -4.67
CA LEU A 223 -27.92 -25.38 -5.87
C LEU A 223 -26.83 -26.45 -6.05
N LEU A 224 -25.56 -26.05 -5.93
CA LEU A 224 -24.43 -26.97 -6.08
C LEU A 224 -24.36 -27.98 -4.93
N CYS A 225 -24.65 -27.59 -3.69
CA CYS A 225 -24.68 -28.51 -2.56
C CYS A 225 -25.75 -29.61 -2.73
N PHE A 226 -26.93 -29.25 -3.25
CA PHE A 226 -27.99 -30.21 -3.56
C PHE A 226 -27.59 -31.17 -4.70
N LEU A 227 -27.05 -30.64 -5.80
CA LEU A 227 -26.60 -31.43 -6.95
C LEU A 227 -25.43 -32.37 -6.59
N ILE A 228 -24.41 -31.88 -5.86
CA ILE A 228 -23.29 -32.69 -5.36
C ILE A 228 -23.80 -33.82 -4.46
N CYS A 229 -24.76 -33.54 -3.56
CA CYS A 229 -25.34 -34.57 -2.69
C CYS A 229 -26.01 -35.68 -3.51
N ILE A 230 -26.79 -35.34 -4.54
CA ILE A 230 -27.47 -36.31 -5.42
C ILE A 230 -26.45 -37.13 -6.24
N VAL A 231 -25.45 -36.48 -6.85
CA VAL A 231 -24.46 -37.16 -7.69
C VAL A 231 -23.59 -38.11 -6.88
N VAL A 232 -23.13 -37.70 -5.69
CA VAL A 232 -22.33 -38.54 -4.78
C VAL A 232 -23.17 -39.68 -4.19
N PHE A 233 -24.44 -39.43 -3.84
CA PHE A 233 -25.39 -40.47 -3.44
C PHE A 233 -25.57 -41.52 -4.53
N ALA A 234 -25.87 -41.11 -5.77
CA ALA A 234 -26.08 -42.01 -6.89
C ALA A 234 -24.82 -42.80 -7.27
N ALA A 235 -23.64 -42.17 -7.18
CA ALA A 235 -22.37 -42.84 -7.41
C ALA A 235 -22.08 -43.94 -6.37
N HIS A 236 -22.32 -43.65 -5.08
CA HIS A 236 -22.09 -44.62 -4.00
C HIS A 236 -23.14 -45.74 -3.96
N ALA A 237 -24.41 -45.42 -4.23
CA ALA A 237 -25.50 -46.39 -4.34
C ALA A 237 -25.41 -47.27 -5.61
N SER A 238 -24.51 -46.94 -6.55
CA SER A 238 -24.31 -47.77 -7.74
C SER A 238 -23.56 -49.06 -7.39
N THR A 239 -24.16 -50.20 -7.75
CA THR A 239 -23.51 -51.52 -7.70
C THR A 239 -22.19 -51.53 -8.50
N THR A 240 -22.11 -50.77 -9.61
CA THR A 240 -20.87 -50.69 -10.40
C THR A 240 -19.69 -50.08 -9.63
N PHE A 241 -19.93 -49.07 -8.78
CA PHE A 241 -18.87 -48.42 -8.02
C PHE A 241 -18.36 -49.33 -6.89
N THR A 242 -19.25 -50.11 -6.27
CA THR A 242 -18.89 -51.04 -5.19
C THR A 242 -18.24 -52.33 -5.72
N SER A 243 -18.75 -52.93 -6.80
CA SER A 243 -18.17 -54.13 -7.42
C SER A 243 -16.77 -53.94 -8.02
N LEU A 244 -16.37 -52.70 -8.34
CA LEU A 244 -15.03 -52.40 -8.87
C LEU A 244 -13.98 -52.08 -7.79
N GLN A 245 -14.35 -52.08 -6.50
CA GLN A 245 -13.38 -51.95 -5.41
C GLN A 245 -12.63 -53.27 -5.14
N PRO A 246 -11.35 -53.25 -4.75
CA PRO A 246 -10.52 -52.07 -4.48
C PRO A 246 -9.78 -51.51 -5.72
N ILE A 247 -9.86 -52.18 -6.87
CA ILE A 247 -9.09 -51.86 -8.08
C ILE A 247 -9.34 -50.41 -8.53
N LEU A 248 -10.61 -49.98 -8.51
CA LEU A 248 -11.02 -48.62 -8.86
C LEU A 248 -10.33 -47.55 -7.99
N ASN A 249 -10.24 -47.76 -6.67
CA ASN A 249 -9.55 -46.82 -5.78
C ASN A 249 -8.05 -46.68 -6.12
N TYR A 250 -7.35 -47.78 -6.42
CA TYR A 250 -5.95 -47.70 -6.87
C TYR A 250 -5.78 -46.93 -8.18
N ILE A 251 -6.68 -47.12 -9.14
CA ILE A 251 -6.67 -46.39 -10.43
C ILE A 251 -6.90 -44.89 -10.19
N ILE A 252 -7.91 -44.51 -9.41
CA ILE A 252 -8.21 -43.10 -9.12
C ILE A 252 -7.05 -42.45 -8.34
N CYS A 253 -6.49 -43.11 -7.33
CA CYS A 253 -5.32 -42.60 -6.61
C CYS A 253 -4.11 -42.40 -7.53
N SER A 254 -3.84 -43.34 -8.45
CA SER A 254 -2.76 -43.21 -9.44
C SER A 254 -2.99 -42.03 -10.38
N ILE A 255 -4.23 -41.81 -10.84
CA ILE A 255 -4.60 -40.65 -11.65
C ILE A 255 -4.35 -39.35 -10.87
N VAL A 256 -4.81 -39.25 -9.62
CA VAL A 256 -4.59 -38.06 -8.77
C VAL A 256 -3.10 -37.78 -8.52
N ILE A 257 -2.29 -38.82 -8.32
CA ILE A 257 -0.84 -38.70 -8.13
C ILE A 257 -0.15 -38.19 -9.41
N ILE A 258 -0.47 -38.78 -10.57
CA ILE A 258 0.13 -38.40 -11.87
C ILE A 258 -0.30 -36.98 -12.26
N LEU A 259 -1.61 -36.72 -12.25
CA LEU A 259 -2.20 -35.43 -12.61
C LEU A 259 -1.72 -34.33 -11.67
N GLY A 260 -1.74 -34.57 -10.36
CA GLY A 260 -1.25 -33.63 -9.36
C GLY A 260 0.25 -33.37 -9.45
N THR A 261 1.06 -34.37 -9.77
CA THR A 261 2.50 -34.17 -10.02
C THR A 261 2.72 -33.29 -11.26
N LEU A 262 1.97 -33.51 -12.35
CA LEU A 262 2.12 -32.72 -13.57
C LEU A 262 1.63 -31.28 -13.37
N PHE A 263 0.44 -31.07 -12.82
CA PHE A 263 -0.19 -29.74 -12.73
C PHE A 263 0.16 -28.95 -11.46
N HIS A 264 0.41 -29.60 -10.32
CA HIS A 264 0.81 -28.91 -9.08
C HIS A 264 2.31 -28.94 -8.81
N TYR A 265 3.11 -29.80 -9.44
CA TYR A 265 4.59 -29.76 -9.30
C TYR A 265 5.31 -29.33 -10.58
N VAL A 266 5.09 -29.97 -11.74
CA VAL A 266 5.86 -29.65 -12.96
C VAL A 266 5.44 -28.30 -13.55
N LEU A 267 4.16 -28.10 -13.88
CA LEU A 267 3.69 -26.88 -14.55
C LEU A 267 4.07 -25.58 -13.79
N PRO A 268 3.96 -25.46 -12.46
CA PRO A 268 4.39 -24.26 -11.75
C PRO A 268 5.90 -24.01 -11.81
N GLN A 269 6.73 -25.04 -11.92
CA GLN A 269 8.19 -24.88 -12.07
C GLN A 269 8.55 -24.40 -13.49
N VAL A 270 7.90 -24.96 -14.51
CA VAL A 270 8.07 -24.58 -15.93
C VAL A 270 7.64 -23.11 -16.17
N ARG A 271 6.70 -22.61 -15.37
CA ARG A 271 6.22 -21.21 -15.39
C ARG A 271 7.02 -20.22 -14.52
N LYS A 272 7.89 -20.68 -13.62
CA LYS A 272 8.74 -19.77 -12.81
C LYS A 272 9.75 -19.05 -13.68
N GLN A 273 10.16 -17.84 -13.27
CA GLN A 273 11.23 -17.09 -13.93
C GLN A 273 12.56 -17.88 -14.02
N LEU A 274 12.85 -18.72 -13.01
CA LEU A 274 14.03 -19.59 -12.94
C LEU A 274 13.63 -21.06 -12.72
N PRO A 275 13.21 -21.79 -13.77
CA PRO A 275 12.79 -23.19 -13.65
C PRO A 275 13.90 -24.05 -13.01
N TRP A 276 13.58 -24.67 -11.87
CA TRP A 276 14.50 -25.45 -11.01
C TRP A 276 15.81 -24.74 -10.60
N LEU A 277 15.91 -23.41 -10.77
CA LEU A 277 17.16 -22.64 -10.68
C LEU A 277 18.28 -23.12 -11.64
N LEU A 278 17.90 -23.76 -12.75
CA LEU A 278 18.82 -24.29 -13.77
C LEU A 278 18.82 -23.45 -15.06
N PHE A 279 17.64 -22.97 -15.46
CA PHE A 279 17.44 -22.13 -16.63
C PHE A 279 17.43 -20.65 -16.24
N SER A 280 17.90 -19.76 -17.12
CA SER A 280 17.92 -18.31 -16.89
C SER A 280 16.57 -17.62 -17.21
N GLU A 281 15.67 -18.32 -17.90
CA GLU A 281 14.39 -17.80 -18.39
C GLU A 281 13.25 -18.80 -18.15
N PRO A 282 11.99 -18.33 -18.05
CA PRO A 282 10.82 -19.21 -17.98
C PRO A 282 10.62 -19.96 -19.30
N LEU A 283 10.35 -21.26 -19.21
CA LEU A 283 10.10 -22.13 -20.36
C LEU A 283 8.72 -21.86 -20.99
N ILE A 284 7.73 -21.48 -20.18
CA ILE A 284 6.44 -20.94 -20.65
C ILE A 284 6.44 -19.44 -20.38
N LYS A 285 6.73 -18.65 -21.42
CA LYS A 285 6.66 -17.18 -21.39
C LYS A 285 5.20 -16.71 -21.46
N GLN A 286 4.88 -15.64 -20.75
CA GLN A 286 3.62 -14.90 -20.92
C GLN A 286 3.64 -14.14 -22.26
N ALA A 287 2.46 -13.83 -22.81
CA ALA A 287 2.35 -13.04 -24.05
C ALA A 287 3.10 -11.70 -23.95
N ASP A 288 2.98 -11.05 -22.79
CA ASP A 288 3.49 -9.70 -22.54
C ASP A 288 4.96 -9.67 -22.08
N TYR A 289 5.65 -10.83 -22.05
CA TYR A 289 7.02 -10.97 -21.54
C TYR A 289 8.01 -10.05 -22.27
N ALA A 290 7.85 -9.86 -23.59
CA ALA A 290 8.72 -9.04 -24.42
C ALA A 290 8.34 -7.55 -24.50
N LEU A 291 7.11 -7.16 -24.11
CA LEU A 291 6.64 -5.77 -24.21
C LEU A 291 7.26 -4.91 -23.09
N PHE A 292 7.80 -3.72 -23.41
CA PHE A 292 8.39 -2.84 -22.38
C PHE A 292 7.30 -2.32 -21.42
N GLU A 293 6.27 -1.66 -21.96
CA GLU A 293 5.03 -1.32 -21.26
C GLU A 293 3.85 -2.11 -21.86
N PRO A 294 2.90 -2.62 -21.04
CA PRO A 294 1.70 -3.29 -21.53
C PRO A 294 0.59 -2.27 -21.84
N THR A 295 0.02 -2.32 -23.05
CA THR A 295 -1.10 -1.45 -23.47
C THR A 295 -2.48 -2.05 -23.23
N GLU A 296 -2.57 -3.34 -22.90
CA GLU A 296 -3.82 -4.09 -22.70
C GLU A 296 -3.69 -5.02 -21.48
N ALA A 297 -4.82 -5.55 -21.01
CA ALA A 297 -4.85 -6.58 -19.97
C ALA A 297 -4.29 -7.94 -20.47
N THR A 298 -3.62 -8.67 -19.57
CA THR A 298 -2.88 -9.92 -19.83
C THR A 298 -3.73 -11.04 -20.45
N LYS A 299 -3.48 -11.32 -21.74
CA LYS A 299 -4.23 -12.33 -22.52
C LYS A 299 -4.05 -13.74 -21.96
N VAL A 300 -5.16 -14.44 -21.74
CA VAL A 300 -5.17 -15.77 -21.10
C VAL A 300 -4.66 -16.85 -22.06
N LEU A 301 -3.60 -17.54 -21.65
CA LEU A 301 -2.99 -18.61 -22.44
C LEU A 301 -3.85 -19.90 -22.44
N PHE A 302 -3.78 -20.70 -23.50
CA PHE A 302 -4.46 -22.01 -23.55
C PHE A 302 -4.09 -22.93 -22.37
N ILE A 303 -2.82 -22.90 -21.94
CA ILE A 303 -2.32 -23.68 -20.80
C ILE A 303 -2.99 -23.24 -19.48
N GLU A 304 -3.33 -21.95 -19.32
CA GLU A 304 -4.05 -21.44 -18.15
C GLU A 304 -5.51 -21.92 -18.15
N LYS A 305 -6.17 -21.93 -19.31
CA LYS A 305 -7.52 -22.51 -19.45
C LYS A 305 -7.53 -24.00 -19.13
N LEU A 306 -6.55 -24.75 -19.63
CA LEU A 306 -6.39 -26.19 -19.34
C LEU A 306 -6.16 -26.46 -17.85
N PHE A 307 -5.30 -25.66 -17.19
CA PHE A 307 -5.04 -25.76 -15.75
C PHE A 307 -6.31 -25.52 -14.91
N VAL A 308 -7.10 -24.50 -15.25
CA VAL A 308 -8.39 -24.21 -14.59
C VAL A 308 -9.38 -25.37 -14.73
N TRP A 309 -9.55 -25.91 -15.95
CA TRP A 309 -10.43 -27.06 -16.20
C TRP A 309 -9.99 -28.31 -15.44
N ILE A 310 -8.69 -28.54 -15.31
CA ILE A 310 -8.15 -29.71 -14.61
C ILE A 310 -8.29 -29.59 -13.09
N ILE A 311 -8.11 -28.39 -12.51
CA ILE A 311 -8.43 -28.13 -11.10
C ILE A 311 -9.93 -28.31 -10.83
N PHE A 312 -10.79 -27.91 -11.77
CA PHE A 312 -12.24 -28.13 -11.66
C PHE A 312 -12.58 -29.63 -11.61
N ILE A 313 -11.98 -30.45 -12.49
CA ILE A 313 -12.14 -31.91 -12.50
C ILE A 313 -11.56 -32.54 -11.21
N GLU A 314 -10.39 -32.08 -10.75
CA GLU A 314 -9.76 -32.57 -9.53
C GLU A 314 -10.66 -32.36 -8.30
N LYS A 315 -11.15 -31.13 -8.09
CA LYS A 315 -11.97 -30.80 -6.91
C LYS A 315 -13.37 -31.39 -6.96
N ASN A 316 -14.02 -31.44 -8.14
CA ASN A 316 -15.44 -31.79 -8.24
C ASN A 316 -15.68 -33.25 -8.62
N ILE A 317 -14.68 -33.97 -9.15
CA ILE A 317 -14.81 -35.38 -9.56
C ILE A 317 -13.79 -36.24 -8.81
N LEU A 318 -12.49 -35.99 -8.98
CA LEU A 318 -11.47 -36.89 -8.44
C LEU A 318 -11.44 -36.93 -6.91
N LEU A 319 -11.59 -35.78 -6.23
CA LEU A 319 -11.62 -35.68 -4.78
C LEU A 319 -12.84 -36.41 -4.15
N PRO A 320 -14.09 -36.24 -4.64
CA PRO A 320 -15.19 -37.11 -4.23
C PRO A 320 -14.96 -38.60 -4.52
N CYS A 321 -14.38 -38.95 -5.67
CA CYS A 321 -14.16 -40.35 -6.03
C CYS A 321 -13.07 -41.04 -5.18
N THR A 322 -11.96 -40.37 -4.86
CA THR A 322 -10.97 -40.89 -3.89
C THR A 322 -11.57 -40.97 -2.49
N TYR A 323 -12.41 -40.01 -2.09
CA TYR A 323 -13.12 -40.06 -0.82
C TYR A 323 -14.04 -41.29 -0.69
N LEU A 324 -14.89 -41.56 -1.69
CA LEU A 324 -15.78 -42.72 -1.66
C LEU A 324 -14.97 -44.03 -1.62
N GLY A 325 -13.96 -44.19 -2.49
CA GLY A 325 -13.12 -45.39 -2.50
C GLY A 325 -12.36 -45.61 -1.18
N ALA A 326 -11.79 -44.54 -0.62
CA ALA A 326 -11.11 -44.59 0.68
C ALA A 326 -12.05 -44.89 1.84
N LEU A 327 -13.28 -44.36 1.84
CA LEU A 327 -14.28 -44.60 2.87
C LEU A 327 -14.80 -46.04 2.82
N SER A 328 -15.24 -46.53 1.66
CA SER A 328 -15.72 -47.91 1.51
C SER A 328 -14.65 -48.93 1.91
N HIS A 329 -13.38 -48.69 1.59
CA HIS A 329 -12.28 -49.57 2.02
C HIS A 329 -11.93 -49.45 3.53
N SER A 330 -12.00 -48.25 4.10
CA SER A 330 -11.60 -48.01 5.51
C SER A 330 -12.70 -48.29 6.54
N ALA A 331 -13.97 -48.19 6.16
CA ALA A 331 -15.09 -48.32 7.11
C ALA A 331 -15.13 -49.67 7.87
N PRO A 332 -15.08 -50.85 7.24
CA PRO A 332 -15.31 -52.12 7.94
C PRO A 332 -14.14 -52.48 8.87
N THR A 333 -12.92 -52.11 8.47
CA THR A 333 -11.69 -52.34 9.25
C THR A 333 -11.60 -51.42 10.47
N VAL A 334 -12.13 -50.19 10.41
CA VAL A 334 -12.28 -49.34 11.61
C VAL A 334 -13.40 -49.86 12.52
N ILE A 335 -14.57 -50.18 11.97
CA ILE A 335 -15.74 -50.69 12.73
C ILE A 335 -15.38 -51.95 13.53
N ASN A 336 -14.70 -52.91 12.92
CA ASN A 336 -14.26 -54.14 13.59
C ASN A 336 -13.18 -53.91 14.67
N LYS A 337 -12.47 -52.77 14.64
CA LYS A 337 -11.35 -52.46 15.54
C LYS A 337 -11.74 -51.61 16.75
N PHE A 338 -12.68 -50.68 16.59
CA PHE A 338 -13.09 -49.75 17.65
C PHE A 338 -14.56 -49.91 18.09
N GLY A 339 -15.38 -50.65 17.34
CA GLY A 339 -16.83 -50.74 17.56
C GLY A 339 -17.59 -49.54 16.97
N LEU A 340 -18.90 -49.70 16.78
CA LEU A 340 -19.74 -48.83 15.95
C LEU A 340 -19.58 -47.32 16.22
N LEU A 341 -19.97 -46.85 17.42
CA LEU A 341 -20.05 -45.43 17.75
C LEU A 341 -18.72 -44.67 17.63
N PRO A 342 -17.58 -45.09 18.23
CA PRO A 342 -16.32 -44.38 18.07
C PRO A 342 -15.77 -44.49 16.64
N SER A 343 -16.04 -45.58 15.92
CA SER A 343 -15.63 -45.73 14.51
C SER A 343 -16.26 -44.67 13.62
N ILE A 344 -17.55 -44.39 13.81
CA ILE A 344 -18.25 -43.34 13.06
C ILE A 344 -17.62 -41.97 13.33
N LEU A 345 -17.35 -41.63 14.60
CA LEU A 345 -16.71 -40.36 14.98
C LEU A 345 -15.30 -40.21 14.37
N ILE A 346 -14.53 -41.30 14.30
CA ILE A 346 -13.20 -41.30 13.65
C ILE A 346 -13.36 -41.13 12.13
N LEU A 347 -14.27 -41.87 11.50
CA LEU A 347 -14.52 -41.80 10.06
C LEU A 347 -15.03 -40.42 9.64
N THR A 348 -15.96 -39.80 10.37
CA THR A 348 -16.48 -38.46 10.06
C THR A 348 -15.40 -37.39 10.20
N LEU A 349 -14.58 -37.40 11.27
CA LEU A 349 -13.42 -36.51 11.40
C LEU A 349 -12.44 -36.63 10.22
N CYS A 350 -12.03 -37.85 9.89
CA CYS A 350 -11.05 -38.08 8.82
C CYS A 350 -11.61 -37.72 7.44
N SER A 351 -12.91 -37.98 7.22
CA SER A 351 -13.64 -37.57 6.01
C SER A 351 -13.68 -36.06 5.83
N MET A 352 -14.14 -35.34 6.87
CA MET A 352 -14.22 -33.86 6.85
C MET A 352 -12.86 -33.23 6.59
N LYS A 353 -11.81 -33.71 7.26
CA LYS A 353 -10.45 -33.23 7.08
C LYS A 353 -9.92 -33.45 5.67
N MET A 354 -10.11 -34.65 5.10
CA MET A 354 -9.63 -34.95 3.75
C MET A 354 -10.32 -34.07 2.69
N LEU A 355 -11.65 -33.92 2.79
CA LEU A 355 -12.44 -33.12 1.86
C LEU A 355 -12.15 -31.62 1.98
N ARG A 356 -12.12 -31.04 3.19
CA ARG A 356 -11.80 -29.60 3.38
C ARG A 356 -10.37 -29.27 2.95
N ILE A 357 -9.38 -30.14 3.22
CA ILE A 357 -8.01 -29.96 2.71
C ILE A 357 -7.98 -29.98 1.17
N GLY A 358 -8.69 -30.92 0.52
CA GLY A 358 -8.76 -30.98 -0.95
C GLY A 358 -9.43 -29.76 -1.59
N TYR A 359 -10.55 -29.30 -1.01
CA TYR A 359 -11.26 -28.12 -1.52
C TYR A 359 -10.51 -26.81 -1.28
N CYS A 360 -9.82 -26.64 -0.16
CA CYS A 360 -9.06 -25.42 0.15
C CYS A 360 -7.66 -25.43 -0.48
N ASN A 361 -6.83 -26.46 -0.24
CA ASN A 361 -5.45 -26.53 -0.73
C ASN A 361 -5.16 -27.82 -1.54
N SER A 362 -5.81 -27.91 -2.70
CA SER A 362 -5.56 -28.95 -3.72
C SER A 362 -4.08 -29.06 -4.12
N SER A 363 -3.32 -27.96 -4.10
CA SER A 363 -1.88 -27.93 -4.47
C SER A 363 -0.97 -28.82 -3.62
N ARG A 364 -1.44 -29.27 -2.45
CA ARG A 364 -0.76 -30.24 -1.58
C ARG A 364 -1.51 -31.58 -1.45
N HIS A 365 -2.77 -31.66 -1.89
CA HIS A 365 -3.60 -32.86 -1.73
C HIS A 365 -2.98 -34.10 -2.40
N PHE A 366 -2.45 -33.97 -3.61
CA PHE A 366 -1.78 -35.07 -4.32
C PHE A 366 -0.56 -35.62 -3.56
N LEU A 367 0.18 -34.77 -2.83
CA LEU A 367 1.32 -35.19 -2.01
C LEU A 367 0.86 -36.02 -0.81
N TYR A 368 -0.26 -35.67 -0.18
CA TYR A 368 -0.81 -36.48 0.91
C TYR A 368 -1.33 -37.83 0.40
N VAL A 369 -2.01 -37.88 -0.76
CA VAL A 369 -2.43 -39.14 -1.40
C VAL A 369 -1.25 -40.02 -1.81
N LEU A 370 -0.16 -39.42 -2.32
CA LEU A 370 1.09 -40.14 -2.62
C LEU A 370 1.70 -40.74 -1.35
N LEU A 371 1.85 -39.95 -0.29
CA LEU A 371 2.45 -40.40 0.96
C LEU A 371 1.60 -41.48 1.66
N THR A 372 0.25 -41.40 1.60
CA THR A 372 -0.63 -42.42 2.20
C THR A 372 -0.67 -43.71 1.39
N THR A 373 -0.69 -43.66 0.07
CA THR A 373 -0.60 -44.86 -0.77
C THR A 373 0.74 -45.59 -0.55
N ILE A 374 1.86 -44.85 -0.51
CA ILE A 374 3.18 -45.36 -0.13
C ILE A 374 3.14 -46.03 1.25
N MET A 375 2.65 -45.34 2.30
CA MET A 375 2.59 -45.88 3.66
C MET A 375 1.72 -47.14 3.76
N THR A 376 0.60 -47.19 3.03
CA THR A 376 -0.36 -48.30 3.08
C THR A 376 0.13 -49.53 2.30
N TYR A 377 1.00 -49.36 1.30
CA TYR A 377 1.52 -50.46 0.46
C TYR A 377 2.89 -50.99 0.91
N LEU A 378 3.80 -50.11 1.37
CA LEU A 378 5.20 -50.49 1.67
C LEU A 378 5.47 -50.82 3.14
N MET A 379 4.62 -50.40 4.08
CA MET A 379 4.81 -50.72 5.50
C MET A 379 4.04 -51.98 5.89
N THR A 380 4.67 -52.82 6.73
CA THR A 380 4.03 -54.03 7.27
C THR A 380 2.77 -53.67 8.08
N SER A 381 1.79 -54.58 8.09
CA SER A 381 0.46 -54.41 8.71
C SER A 381 0.46 -54.18 10.23
N LYS A 382 1.63 -54.15 10.87
CA LYS A 382 1.80 -53.72 12.28
C LYS A 382 2.00 -52.22 12.43
N CYS A 383 2.40 -51.52 11.37
CA CYS A 383 2.79 -50.10 11.39
C CYS A 383 1.92 -49.21 10.48
N SER A 384 1.16 -49.78 9.54
CA SER A 384 0.15 -49.09 8.73
C SER A 384 -1.25 -49.27 9.32
N GLU A 385 -2.05 -48.19 9.35
CA GLU A 385 -3.47 -48.22 9.68
C GLU A 385 -4.30 -48.14 8.37
N THR A 386 -5.61 -47.89 8.47
CA THR A 386 -6.48 -47.68 7.30
C THR A 386 -6.12 -46.40 6.55
N PHE A 387 -6.39 -46.34 5.24
CA PHE A 387 -6.02 -45.21 4.38
C PHE A 387 -6.48 -43.85 4.93
N LEU A 388 -7.73 -43.77 5.41
CA LEU A 388 -8.31 -42.53 5.93
C LEU A 388 -7.62 -42.04 7.22
N LEU A 389 -7.16 -42.99 8.06
CA LEU A 389 -6.46 -42.70 9.31
C LEU A 389 -4.97 -42.37 9.07
N ASN A 390 -4.33 -43.08 8.13
CA ASN A 390 -3.02 -42.71 7.60
C ASN A 390 -3.06 -41.27 7.05
N TYR A 391 -4.08 -40.91 6.27
CA TYR A 391 -4.25 -39.54 5.74
C TYR A 391 -4.39 -38.50 6.84
N PHE A 392 -5.20 -38.77 7.88
CA PHE A 392 -5.39 -37.83 8.98
C PHE A 392 -4.07 -37.47 9.68
N VAL A 393 -3.21 -38.46 9.93
CA VAL A 393 -1.92 -38.27 10.62
C VAL A 393 -0.85 -37.70 9.68
N LEU A 394 -0.73 -38.26 8.48
CA LEU A 394 0.34 -37.95 7.54
C LEU A 394 0.19 -36.57 6.91
N SER A 395 -1.04 -36.06 6.74
CA SER A 395 -1.29 -34.66 6.38
C SER A 395 -0.79 -33.68 7.46
N THR A 396 -1.12 -33.92 8.74
CA THR A 396 -0.59 -33.11 9.86
C THR A 396 0.93 -33.19 9.95
N LEU A 397 1.52 -34.39 9.85
CA LEU A 397 2.96 -34.58 9.93
C LEU A 397 3.69 -33.86 8.78
N THR A 398 3.17 -33.96 7.56
CA THR A 398 3.77 -33.32 6.38
C THR A 398 3.73 -31.79 6.48
N GLU A 399 2.63 -31.20 6.97
CA GLU A 399 2.56 -29.75 7.27
C GLU A 399 3.64 -29.33 8.28
N LYS A 400 3.81 -30.08 9.38
CA LYS A 400 4.82 -29.79 10.40
C LYS A 400 6.25 -29.95 9.89
N LEU A 401 6.50 -30.91 9.00
CA LEU A 401 7.80 -31.10 8.34
C LEU A 401 8.11 -30.00 7.31
N ILE A 402 7.08 -29.45 6.64
CA ILE A 402 7.21 -28.29 5.75
C ILE A 402 7.59 -27.04 6.56
N ASP A 403 6.87 -26.75 7.64
CA ASP A 403 7.16 -25.61 8.52
C ASP A 403 8.58 -25.71 9.15
N PHE A 404 8.96 -26.90 9.64
CA PHE A 404 10.32 -27.17 10.11
C PHE A 404 11.39 -26.91 9.03
N LYS A 405 11.14 -27.32 7.77
CA LYS A 405 12.02 -27.07 6.63
C LYS A 405 12.10 -25.57 6.28
N GLU A 406 10.98 -24.85 6.30
CA GLU A 406 10.92 -23.41 6.04
C GLU A 406 11.70 -22.61 7.11
N LYS A 407 11.61 -23.03 8.38
CA LYS A 407 12.39 -22.48 9.50
C LYS A 407 13.89 -22.77 9.37
N LEU A 408 14.29 -24.02 9.07
CA LEU A 408 15.69 -24.34 8.81
C LEU A 408 16.27 -23.54 7.64
N ASN A 409 15.52 -23.39 6.53
CA ASN A 409 15.95 -22.56 5.41
C ASN A 409 16.18 -21.10 5.84
N PHE A 410 15.30 -20.51 6.64
CA PHE A 410 15.47 -19.15 7.15
C PHE A 410 16.76 -19.00 7.98
N ILE A 411 17.05 -19.95 8.87
CA ILE A 411 18.32 -19.98 9.64
C ILE A 411 19.53 -20.07 8.71
N PHE A 412 19.53 -20.99 7.73
CA PHE A 412 20.67 -21.18 6.82
C PHE A 412 20.91 -19.97 5.89
N VAL A 413 19.86 -19.27 5.48
CA VAL A 413 19.96 -18.03 4.69
C VAL A 413 20.46 -16.87 5.54
N TYR A 414 19.91 -16.71 6.76
CA TYR A 414 20.30 -15.60 7.64
C TYR A 414 21.75 -15.70 8.15
N CYS A 415 22.24 -16.92 8.38
CA CYS A 415 23.61 -17.17 8.83
C CYS A 415 24.65 -17.33 7.71
N ALA A 416 24.25 -17.23 6.43
CA ALA A 416 25.00 -17.67 5.24
C ALA A 416 26.53 -17.38 5.24
N PRO A 417 27.39 -18.32 5.67
CA PRO A 417 28.80 -18.04 5.96
C PRO A 417 29.66 -17.72 4.72
N TRP A 418 29.27 -18.15 3.52
CA TRP A 418 30.02 -17.92 2.28
C TRP A 418 29.86 -16.50 1.69
N GLN A 419 28.89 -15.70 2.18
CA GLN A 419 28.68 -14.32 1.73
C GLN A 419 29.32 -13.27 2.65
N ILE A 420 29.88 -13.69 3.79
CA ILE A 420 30.71 -12.82 4.63
C ILE A 420 32.15 -12.98 4.15
N SER A 421 32.88 -11.87 4.01
CA SER A 421 34.21 -11.88 3.37
C SER A 421 35.21 -12.72 4.17
N TRP A 422 35.84 -13.68 3.48
CA TRP A 422 36.70 -14.73 4.07
C TRP A 422 37.98 -14.24 4.77
N GLY A 423 38.25 -12.93 4.79
CA GLY A 423 39.38 -12.33 5.53
C GLY A 423 39.11 -12.04 7.01
N SER A 424 37.88 -12.20 7.49
CA SER A 424 37.49 -11.88 8.87
C SER A 424 37.84 -13.02 9.84
N ALA A 425 38.74 -12.76 10.80
CA ALA A 425 39.18 -13.72 11.81
C ALA A 425 38.04 -14.23 12.73
N PHE A 426 36.89 -13.55 12.72
CA PHE A 426 35.69 -13.95 13.44
C PHE A 426 35.14 -15.30 12.94
N HIS A 427 35.28 -15.64 11.64
CA HIS A 427 34.67 -16.86 11.08
C HIS A 427 35.34 -18.15 11.56
N ALA A 428 36.67 -18.15 11.65
CA ALA A 428 37.44 -19.27 12.20
C ALA A 428 37.12 -19.54 13.68
N ILE A 429 36.73 -18.50 14.43
CA ILE A 429 36.33 -18.61 15.85
C ILE A 429 34.85 -18.99 15.99
N ALA A 430 33.97 -18.44 15.14
CA ALA A 430 32.53 -18.67 15.23
C ALA A 430 32.12 -20.10 14.86
N GLN A 431 32.76 -20.72 13.85
CA GLN A 431 32.38 -22.04 13.35
C GLN A 431 32.35 -23.14 14.43
N PRO A 432 33.38 -23.29 15.32
CA PRO A 432 33.30 -24.20 16.47
C PRO A 432 32.13 -23.91 17.42
N PHE A 433 31.88 -22.65 17.80
CA PHE A 433 30.77 -22.30 18.70
C PHE A 433 29.39 -22.51 18.05
N CYS A 434 29.30 -22.46 16.71
CA CYS A 434 28.08 -22.81 16.00
C CYS A 434 27.71 -24.30 16.11
N ILE A 435 28.63 -25.22 16.45
CA ILE A 435 28.32 -26.66 16.47
C ILE A 435 27.37 -27.02 17.62
N PRO A 436 27.68 -26.76 18.92
CA PRO A 436 26.72 -27.02 20.01
C PRO A 436 25.43 -26.20 19.87
N HIS A 437 25.56 -24.95 19.40
CA HIS A 437 24.42 -24.08 19.13
C HIS A 437 23.50 -24.68 18.05
N SER A 438 24.02 -25.31 16.99
CA SER A 438 23.20 -25.89 15.93
C SER A 438 22.34 -27.07 16.42
N ALA A 439 22.84 -27.91 17.32
CA ALA A 439 22.04 -28.98 17.93
C ALA A 439 20.87 -28.44 18.77
N ILE A 440 21.14 -27.46 19.65
CA ILE A 440 20.13 -26.79 20.47
C ILE A 440 19.11 -26.06 19.57
N LEU A 441 19.59 -25.38 18.54
CA LEU A 441 18.78 -24.64 17.58
C LEU A 441 17.90 -25.56 16.73
N VAL A 442 18.36 -26.76 16.34
CA VAL A 442 17.54 -27.77 15.65
C VAL A 442 16.43 -28.30 16.56
N VAL A 443 16.73 -28.57 17.83
CA VAL A 443 15.71 -28.96 18.84
C VAL A 443 14.70 -27.82 19.04
N GLN A 444 15.16 -26.58 19.16
CA GLN A 444 14.29 -25.41 19.27
C GLN A 444 13.44 -25.19 18.01
N CYS A 445 14.00 -25.43 16.81
CA CYS A 445 13.30 -25.36 15.53
C CYS A 445 12.20 -26.44 15.45
N LEU A 446 12.45 -27.64 15.96
CA LEU A 446 11.46 -28.71 16.06
C LEU A 446 10.33 -28.34 17.03
N ILE A 447 10.65 -27.83 18.23
CA ILE A 447 9.65 -27.34 19.19
C ILE A 447 8.83 -26.18 18.59
N SER A 448 9.49 -25.26 17.89
CA SER A 448 8.86 -24.13 17.20
C SER A 448 7.93 -24.58 16.06
N ALA A 449 8.28 -25.63 15.33
CA ALA A 449 7.41 -26.21 14.30
C ALA A 449 6.19 -26.92 14.92
N LEU A 450 6.41 -27.70 15.98
CA LEU A 450 5.30 -28.34 16.72
C LEU A 450 4.31 -27.30 17.25
N LEU A 451 4.79 -26.18 17.81
CA LEU A 451 3.96 -25.11 18.40
C LEU A 451 3.42 -24.07 17.40
N ASN A 452 3.80 -24.10 16.12
CA ASN A 452 3.53 -23.02 15.14
C ASN A 452 4.03 -21.62 15.60
N SER A 453 5.04 -21.56 16.49
CA SER A 453 5.71 -20.30 16.86
C SER A 453 6.77 -19.92 15.83
N PRO A 454 7.01 -18.62 15.56
CA PRO A 454 8.13 -18.20 14.72
C PRO A 454 9.45 -18.22 15.52
N LEU A 455 10.57 -18.39 14.80
CA LEU A 455 11.91 -18.20 15.33
C LEU A 455 12.35 -16.74 15.11
N MET A 456 12.82 -16.06 16.14
CA MET A 456 13.36 -14.69 16.03
C MET A 456 14.90 -14.70 16.17
N PRO A 457 15.65 -13.96 15.33
CA PRO A 457 17.05 -13.66 15.61
C PRO A 457 17.14 -12.65 16.76
N LEU A 458 17.88 -12.97 17.81
CA LEU A 458 17.99 -12.13 19.01
C LEU A 458 18.83 -10.88 18.71
N LEU A 459 18.23 -9.69 18.82
CA LEU A 459 18.88 -8.38 18.63
C LEU A 459 19.62 -8.20 17.30
N GLY A 460 19.25 -8.98 16.27
CA GLY A 460 19.93 -9.03 14.97
C GLY A 460 21.26 -9.81 14.96
N SER A 461 21.40 -10.79 15.87
CA SER A 461 22.53 -11.73 15.91
C SER A 461 22.15 -13.12 15.36
N ALA A 462 23.14 -13.96 15.09
CA ALA A 462 22.95 -15.35 14.63
C ALA A 462 22.37 -16.31 15.69
N ALA A 463 22.12 -15.84 16.92
CA ALA A 463 21.42 -16.61 17.94
C ALA A 463 19.90 -16.52 17.72
N PHE A 464 19.24 -17.65 17.52
CA PHE A 464 17.79 -17.71 17.34
C PHE A 464 17.09 -18.14 18.64
N ILE A 465 15.94 -17.55 18.93
CA ILE A 465 15.05 -17.93 20.05
C ILE A 465 13.63 -18.16 19.52
N SER A 466 12.92 -19.17 20.04
CA SER A 466 11.49 -19.34 19.74
C SER A 466 10.66 -18.24 20.42
N SER A 467 9.82 -17.57 19.64
CA SER A 467 8.70 -16.77 20.15
C SER A 467 7.66 -17.68 20.84
N TYR A 468 6.68 -17.05 21.50
CA TYR A 468 5.40 -17.68 21.82
C TYR A 468 4.61 -18.07 20.53
N PRO A 469 3.64 -19.01 20.59
CA PRO A 469 2.85 -19.44 19.43
C PRO A 469 1.86 -18.37 18.95
N ARG A 470 1.77 -18.16 17.63
CA ARG A 470 0.99 -17.08 17.00
C ARG A 470 0.07 -17.62 15.91
N PRO A 471 -1.12 -17.02 15.70
CA PRO A 471 -1.95 -17.33 14.55
C PRO A 471 -1.26 -16.97 13.23
N ILE A 472 -1.83 -17.43 12.11
CA ILE A 472 -1.41 -17.10 10.75
C ILE A 472 -1.61 -15.61 10.48
N LYS A 473 -2.72 -15.04 10.97
CA LYS A 473 -2.96 -13.58 11.00
C LYS A 473 -2.02 -12.92 12.02
N PHE A 474 -0.78 -12.72 11.58
CA PHE A 474 0.36 -12.45 12.46
C PHE A 474 0.31 -11.08 13.18
N TRP A 475 -0.35 -10.08 12.60
CA TRP A 475 -0.41 -8.72 13.14
C TRP A 475 -1.82 -8.16 13.18
N GLU A 476 -2.22 -7.64 14.33
CA GLU A 476 -3.51 -6.99 14.56
C GLU A 476 -3.37 -5.71 15.37
N LYS A 477 -3.48 -4.59 14.66
CA LYS A 477 -4.53 -3.63 15.00
C LYS A 477 -5.44 -3.54 13.78
N ASN A 478 -6.73 -3.28 14.00
CA ASN A 478 -7.59 -2.79 12.92
C ASN A 478 -7.26 -1.32 12.68
N TYR A 479 -6.08 -1.07 12.11
CA TYR A 479 -5.69 0.20 11.52
C TYR A 479 -6.54 0.45 10.29
N ASN A 480 -7.79 0.85 10.52
CA ASN A 480 -8.51 1.68 9.57
C ASN A 480 -7.77 3.03 9.53
N THR A 481 -6.63 3.09 8.83
CA THR A 481 -6.07 4.34 8.30
C THR A 481 -7.01 4.84 7.21
N LYS A 482 -8.22 5.25 7.62
CA LYS A 482 -8.93 6.30 6.92
C LYS A 482 -7.96 7.48 6.82
N ARG A 483 -7.99 8.16 5.68
CA ARG A 483 -7.27 9.42 5.50
C ARG A 483 -7.54 10.32 6.70
N ILE A 484 -6.50 11.00 7.15
CA ILE A 484 -6.60 12.04 8.17
C ILE A 484 -7.25 13.26 7.49
N ASP A 485 -8.56 13.18 7.25
CA ASP A 485 -9.32 14.25 6.61
C ASP A 485 -9.40 15.46 7.55
N ASN A 486 -9.29 16.67 7.01
CA ASN A 486 -9.37 17.91 7.80
C ASN A 486 -10.75 18.17 8.44
N THR A 487 -11.73 17.30 8.24
CA THR A 487 -13.01 17.25 8.95
C THR A 487 -12.98 16.41 10.25
N ASN A 488 -11.97 15.55 10.42
CA ASN A 488 -11.85 14.59 11.53
C ASN A 488 -10.71 14.92 12.50
N VAL A 489 -9.91 15.96 12.22
CA VAL A 489 -8.77 16.39 13.04
C VAL A 489 -9.19 17.52 13.99
N GLN A 490 -8.65 17.55 15.20
CA GLN A 490 -8.82 18.69 16.10
C GLN A 490 -8.09 19.92 15.53
N LEU A 491 -8.77 21.06 15.45
CA LEU A 491 -8.25 22.32 14.86
C LEU A 491 -6.83 22.70 15.33
N GLN A 492 -6.48 22.43 16.59
CA GLN A 492 -5.14 22.68 17.13
C GLN A 492 -4.02 21.91 16.40
N ALA A 493 -4.29 20.68 15.93
CA ALA A 493 -3.34 19.90 15.14
C ALA A 493 -3.28 20.32 13.66
N GLN A 494 -4.22 21.16 13.20
CA GLN A 494 -4.19 21.79 11.87
C GLN A 494 -3.45 23.14 11.90
N ILE A 495 -3.63 23.91 12.98
CA ILE A 495 -2.90 25.18 13.22
C ILE A 495 -1.41 24.93 13.48
N ASN A 496 -1.03 23.77 14.03
CA ASN A 496 0.36 23.39 14.26
C ASN A 496 1.02 22.86 12.97
N GLU A 497 1.33 23.77 12.03
CA GLU A 497 1.94 23.53 10.69
C GLU A 497 3.24 22.69 10.69
N PHE A 498 3.83 22.39 11.85
CA PHE A 498 4.99 21.52 12.06
C PHE A 498 4.86 20.06 11.55
N HIS A 499 3.80 19.70 10.81
CA HIS A 499 3.49 18.34 10.39
C HIS A 499 3.57 18.11 8.86
N CYS A 500 3.99 19.10 8.05
CA CYS A 500 3.96 19.04 6.57
C CYS A 500 4.57 17.76 5.94
N GLY A 501 5.58 17.13 6.56
CA GLY A 501 6.17 15.88 6.06
C GLY A 501 5.31 14.62 6.21
N LEU A 502 4.23 14.66 7.00
CA LEU A 502 3.27 13.56 7.12
C LEU A 502 2.19 13.61 6.02
N ASP A 503 1.91 14.80 5.48
CA ASP A 503 0.82 14.98 4.54
C ASP A 503 1.13 14.38 3.16
N ASP A 504 2.36 14.50 2.65
CA ASP A 504 2.76 13.82 1.40
C ASP A 504 2.54 12.29 1.48
N ASN A 505 2.80 11.67 2.64
CA ASN A 505 2.50 10.26 2.86
C ASN A 505 0.97 10.01 2.92
N ASN A 506 0.19 10.89 3.56
CA ASN A 506 -1.27 10.82 3.56
C ASN A 506 -1.89 11.03 2.16
N LEU A 507 -1.26 11.81 1.28
CA LEU A 507 -1.65 11.94 -0.13
C LEU A 507 -1.38 10.63 -0.88
N ASN A 508 -0.13 10.14 -0.79
CA ASN A 508 0.33 8.97 -1.53
C ASN A 508 -0.33 7.64 -1.09
N ALA A 509 -0.94 7.59 0.10
CA ALA A 509 -1.74 6.46 0.56
C ALA A 509 -2.92 6.10 -0.37
N ILE A 510 -3.46 7.05 -1.14
CA ILE A 510 -4.63 6.79 -2.00
C ILE A 510 -4.33 5.81 -3.15
N PHE A 511 -3.11 5.81 -3.69
CA PHE A 511 -2.70 4.88 -4.74
C PHE A 511 -2.72 3.43 -4.24
N TYR A 512 -2.36 3.21 -2.97
CA TYR A 512 -2.46 1.89 -2.34
C TYR A 512 -3.90 1.49 -2.02
N GLU A 513 -4.80 2.43 -1.69
CA GLU A 513 -6.23 2.12 -1.59
C GLU A 513 -6.83 1.72 -2.96
N HIS A 514 -6.52 2.48 -4.02
CA HIS A 514 -6.93 2.17 -5.39
C HIS A 514 -6.42 0.79 -5.83
N LEU A 515 -5.11 0.53 -5.70
CA LEU A 515 -4.50 -0.76 -6.00
C LEU A 515 -5.13 -1.91 -5.19
N THR A 516 -5.49 -1.68 -3.92
CA THR A 516 -6.18 -2.69 -3.10
C THR A 516 -7.56 -3.08 -3.68
N ARG A 517 -8.29 -2.12 -4.26
CA ARG A 517 -9.61 -2.36 -4.90
C ARG A 517 -9.45 -3.14 -6.21
N VAL A 518 -8.45 -2.81 -7.04
CA VAL A 518 -8.15 -3.55 -8.27
C VAL A 518 -7.66 -4.97 -7.96
N LEU A 519 -6.87 -5.15 -6.90
CA LEU A 519 -6.50 -6.47 -6.38
C LEU A 519 -7.71 -7.22 -5.79
N GLN A 520 -8.69 -6.54 -5.19
CA GLN A 520 -9.91 -7.19 -4.72
C GLN A 520 -10.69 -7.85 -5.87
N THR A 521 -10.76 -7.21 -7.04
CA THR A 521 -11.49 -7.77 -8.18
C THR A 521 -10.69 -8.81 -8.98
N SER A 522 -9.34 -8.74 -8.96
CA SER A 522 -8.46 -9.59 -9.79
C SER A 522 -7.77 -10.74 -9.06
N LEU A 523 -7.29 -10.55 -7.81
CA LEU A 523 -6.27 -11.41 -7.20
C LEU A 523 -6.68 -12.89 -7.04
N CYS A 524 -7.93 -13.16 -6.69
CA CYS A 524 -8.43 -14.55 -6.59
C CYS A 524 -8.46 -15.25 -7.96
N GLY A 525 -8.68 -14.50 -9.06
CA GLY A 525 -8.63 -15.01 -10.41
C GLY A 525 -7.20 -15.33 -10.87
N GLU A 526 -6.28 -14.39 -10.66
CA GLU A 526 -4.87 -14.54 -11.03
C GLU A 526 -4.18 -15.72 -10.32
N ILE A 527 -4.60 -16.02 -9.09
CA ILE A 527 -4.16 -17.21 -8.33
C ILE A 527 -4.80 -18.49 -8.89
N GLN A 528 -6.07 -18.48 -9.28
CA GLN A 528 -6.73 -19.63 -9.93
C GLN A 528 -6.19 -19.94 -11.34
N LEU A 529 -5.76 -18.91 -12.09
CA LEU A 529 -5.03 -19.06 -13.36
C LEU A 529 -3.58 -19.58 -13.15
N GLY A 530 -3.13 -19.75 -11.90
CA GLY A 530 -1.81 -20.26 -11.54
C GLY A 530 -0.66 -19.29 -11.81
N ARG A 531 -0.95 -18.01 -12.06
CA ARG A 531 0.06 -16.99 -12.42
C ARG A 531 1.00 -16.65 -11.27
N LEU A 532 0.51 -16.72 -10.03
CA LEU A 532 1.31 -16.57 -8.81
C LEU A 532 1.95 -17.90 -8.33
N GLY A 533 1.93 -18.95 -9.15
CA GLY A 533 2.55 -20.24 -8.84
C GLY A 533 1.92 -20.94 -7.64
N LYS A 534 2.75 -21.42 -6.69
CA LYS A 534 2.28 -22.15 -5.50
C LYS A 534 1.97 -21.17 -4.35
N VAL A 535 0.70 -21.10 -3.98
CA VAL A 535 0.16 -20.17 -2.97
C VAL A 535 -0.50 -20.95 -1.82
N ASN A 536 -0.25 -20.53 -0.57
CA ASN A 536 -0.79 -21.13 0.65
C ASN A 536 -1.25 -20.03 1.63
N THR A 537 -1.94 -20.41 2.70
CA THR A 537 -2.24 -19.52 3.84
C THR A 537 -0.95 -19.08 4.54
N GLY A 538 -0.88 -17.79 4.88
CA GLY A 538 0.29 -17.16 5.50
C GLY A 538 1.44 -16.85 4.54
N ASP A 539 1.28 -16.99 3.23
CA ASP A 539 2.31 -16.58 2.26
C ASP A 539 2.34 -15.04 2.11
N PHE A 540 3.55 -14.49 1.94
CA PHE A 540 3.81 -13.07 1.71
C PHE A 540 4.36 -12.83 0.31
N PHE A 541 3.84 -11.79 -0.36
CA PHE A 541 4.29 -11.34 -1.66
C PHE A 541 4.65 -9.85 -1.58
N ILE A 542 5.71 -9.43 -2.27
CA ILE A 542 6.02 -8.03 -2.51
C ILE A 542 5.72 -7.76 -3.99
N LEU A 543 4.94 -6.70 -4.25
CA LEU A 543 4.83 -6.09 -5.56
C LEU A 543 5.82 -4.93 -5.63
N THR A 544 6.70 -4.96 -6.62
CA THR A 544 7.64 -3.88 -6.92
C THR A 544 7.36 -3.34 -8.33
N SER A 545 7.26 -2.02 -8.45
CA SER A 545 7.21 -1.25 -9.69
C SER A 545 8.04 0.02 -9.48
N ASP A 546 8.30 0.79 -10.53
CA ASP A 546 9.38 1.81 -10.54
C ASP A 546 9.24 2.88 -9.45
N SER A 547 8.01 3.17 -9.00
CA SER A 547 7.70 4.08 -7.90
C SER A 547 6.79 3.50 -6.81
N LEU A 548 6.24 2.30 -7.01
CA LEU A 548 5.23 1.69 -6.13
C LEU A 548 5.76 0.38 -5.52
N ASN A 549 5.81 0.32 -4.19
CA ASN A 549 6.29 -0.83 -3.44
C ASN A 549 5.26 -1.22 -2.39
N CYS A 550 4.68 -2.42 -2.47
CA CYS A 550 3.72 -2.89 -1.46
C CYS A 550 3.89 -4.37 -1.12
N MET A 551 3.49 -4.75 0.09
CA MET A 551 3.49 -6.13 0.58
C MET A 551 2.05 -6.63 0.75
N ILE A 552 1.75 -7.75 0.12
CA ILE A 552 0.48 -8.49 0.26
C ILE A 552 0.71 -9.68 1.18
N HIS A 553 -0.08 -9.76 2.25
CA HIS A 553 -0.15 -10.91 3.13
C HIS A 553 -1.46 -11.68 2.89
N LEU A 554 -1.36 -12.96 2.53
CA LEU A 554 -2.53 -13.83 2.34
C LEU A 554 -2.87 -14.54 3.65
N ILE A 555 -4.03 -14.21 4.22
CA ILE A 555 -4.44 -14.74 5.52
C ILE A 555 -5.27 -16.01 5.30
N GLU A 556 -6.43 -15.87 4.67
CA GLU A 556 -7.39 -16.96 4.45
C GLU A 556 -7.46 -17.31 2.96
N LEU A 557 -7.37 -18.59 2.63
CA LEU A 557 -7.49 -19.11 1.26
C LEU A 557 -8.48 -20.27 1.29
N GLY A 558 -9.63 -20.08 0.64
CA GLY A 558 -10.69 -21.08 0.54
C GLY A 558 -11.04 -21.38 -0.92
N ASN A 559 -12.13 -22.11 -1.13
CA ASN A 559 -12.51 -22.55 -2.46
C ASN A 559 -13.10 -21.38 -3.29
N GLY A 560 -12.25 -20.69 -4.05
CA GLY A 560 -12.64 -19.55 -4.89
C GLY A 560 -12.96 -18.27 -4.10
N PHE A 561 -12.33 -18.08 -2.95
CA PHE A 561 -12.22 -16.79 -2.28
C PHE A 561 -10.87 -16.70 -1.53
N ILE A 562 -10.34 -15.49 -1.39
CA ILE A 562 -9.08 -15.21 -0.70
C ILE A 562 -9.23 -13.94 0.14
N THR A 563 -8.93 -14.02 1.44
CA THR A 563 -8.84 -12.86 2.34
C THR A 563 -7.39 -12.42 2.46
N PHE A 564 -7.09 -11.20 2.01
CA PHE A 564 -5.73 -10.63 2.03
C PHE A 564 -5.66 -9.28 2.76
N GLN A 565 -4.44 -8.85 3.01
CA GLN A 565 -4.12 -7.52 3.53
C GLN A 565 -2.97 -6.92 2.72
N LEU A 566 -3.14 -5.70 2.22
CA LEU A 566 -2.10 -4.93 1.51
C LEU A 566 -1.45 -3.93 2.47
N ARG A 567 -0.14 -3.75 2.34
CA ARG A 567 0.65 -2.74 3.05
C ARG A 567 1.48 -1.94 2.06
N GLY A 568 1.20 -0.66 1.92
CA GLY A 568 1.95 0.26 1.07
C GLY A 568 3.22 0.77 1.76
N LEU A 569 4.35 0.74 1.05
CA LEU A 569 5.63 1.28 1.53
C LEU A 569 5.89 2.68 0.95
N GLU A 570 6.96 3.31 1.42
CA GLU A 570 7.44 4.58 0.88
C GLU A 570 7.81 4.46 -0.60
N PHE A 571 7.35 5.44 -1.40
CA PHE A 571 7.61 5.52 -2.85
C PHE A 571 9.10 5.73 -3.13
N LYS A 572 9.73 6.62 -2.34
CA LYS A 572 11.18 6.83 -2.29
C LYS A 572 11.64 6.48 -0.87
N GLY A 573 11.96 5.21 -0.65
CA GLY A 573 12.46 4.74 0.65
C GLY A 573 13.91 5.14 0.93
N THR A 574 14.40 4.80 2.12
CA THR A 574 15.82 4.99 2.50
C THR A 574 16.79 4.34 1.50
N TYR A 575 18.04 4.81 1.43
CA TYR A 575 19.07 4.24 0.55
C TYR A 575 19.29 2.72 0.74
N CYS A 576 19.11 2.20 1.96
CA CYS A 576 19.17 0.76 2.23
C CYS A 576 17.95 0.00 1.66
N GLN A 577 16.75 0.59 1.71
CA GLN A 577 15.56 0.06 1.06
C GLN A 577 15.68 0.13 -0.47
N GLN A 578 16.18 1.23 -1.03
CA GLN A 578 16.41 1.35 -2.48
C GLN A 578 17.39 0.28 -2.97
N ARG A 579 18.46 -0.01 -2.20
CA ARG A 579 19.39 -1.12 -2.48
C ARG A 579 18.77 -2.52 -2.39
N GLU A 580 17.68 -2.70 -1.64
CA GLU A 580 16.90 -3.94 -1.63
C GLU A 580 15.98 -4.03 -2.85
N VAL A 581 15.34 -2.92 -3.26
CA VAL A 581 14.55 -2.84 -4.51
C VAL A 581 15.45 -3.05 -5.74
N GLU A 582 16.62 -2.42 -5.80
CA GLU A 582 17.66 -2.66 -6.82
C GLU A 582 18.08 -4.15 -6.89
N ALA A 583 18.14 -4.84 -5.76
CA ALA A 583 18.48 -6.27 -5.74
C ALA A 583 17.35 -7.15 -6.31
N ILE A 584 16.10 -6.68 -6.23
CA ILE A 584 14.92 -7.32 -6.81
C ILE A 584 14.80 -7.03 -8.31
N THR A 585 15.21 -5.83 -8.77
CA THR A 585 15.11 -5.41 -10.17
C THR A 585 16.29 -5.87 -11.03
N GLU A 586 17.50 -5.98 -10.48
CA GLU A 586 18.72 -6.34 -11.21
C GLU A 586 18.68 -7.74 -11.86
N ASP A 587 19.02 -7.80 -13.15
CA ASP A 587 19.06 -9.06 -13.91
C ASP A 587 20.29 -9.92 -13.58
N ILE A 588 20.03 -11.23 -13.47
CA ILE A 588 20.93 -12.20 -12.84
C ILE A 588 22.11 -12.59 -13.76
N ASP A 589 22.02 -12.30 -15.07
CA ASP A 589 23.01 -12.57 -16.12
C ASP A 589 24.42 -12.00 -15.87
N LYS A 590 24.56 -11.04 -14.95
CA LYS A 590 25.85 -10.41 -14.63
C LYS A 590 26.82 -11.33 -13.88
N ASN A 591 26.33 -12.37 -13.19
CA ASN A 591 27.14 -13.26 -12.35
C ASN A 591 27.84 -14.38 -13.16
N ARG A 592 28.98 -14.05 -13.80
CA ARG A 592 29.64 -14.93 -14.78
C ARG A 592 30.54 -16.04 -14.20
N GLY A 593 31.29 -15.79 -13.13
CA GLY A 593 32.34 -16.72 -12.63
C GLY A 593 31.86 -17.76 -11.61
N LEU A 594 32.47 -18.95 -11.62
CA LEU A 594 32.36 -20.00 -10.60
C LEU A 594 33.54 -19.91 -9.63
N CYS A 595 33.36 -19.21 -8.50
CA CYS A 595 34.29 -19.06 -7.38
C CYS A 595 35.68 -18.46 -7.73
N CYS A 596 36.49 -19.15 -8.55
CA CYS A 596 37.77 -18.69 -9.08
C CYS A 596 37.93 -18.91 -10.61
N CYS A 597 36.93 -19.48 -11.30
CA CYS A 597 37.03 -19.88 -12.71
C CYS A 597 35.90 -19.30 -13.57
N GLU A 598 36.22 -18.73 -14.73
CA GLU A 598 35.24 -18.32 -15.75
C GLU A 598 34.79 -19.51 -16.61
N ALA A 599 34.14 -20.49 -15.97
CA ALA A 599 33.49 -21.58 -16.69
C ALA A 599 32.35 -21.04 -17.55
N GLY A 600 32.48 -21.15 -18.88
CA GLY A 600 31.50 -20.65 -19.84
C GLY A 600 30.11 -21.27 -19.65
N ARG A 601 29.05 -20.48 -19.91
CA ARG A 601 27.66 -20.93 -19.80
C ARG A 601 27.14 -21.52 -21.11
N PHE A 602 26.26 -22.52 -21.00
CA PHE A 602 25.36 -22.88 -22.09
C PHE A 602 24.30 -21.79 -22.29
N PRO A 603 23.79 -21.59 -23.52
CA PRO A 603 22.73 -20.62 -23.79
C PRO A 603 21.45 -20.95 -23.01
N HIS A 604 20.77 -19.91 -22.50
CA HIS A 604 19.57 -19.99 -21.66
C HIS A 604 19.71 -20.80 -20.33
N MET A 605 20.94 -21.16 -19.94
CA MET A 605 21.24 -21.77 -18.64
C MET A 605 21.82 -20.76 -17.66
N LEU A 606 21.46 -20.92 -16.39
CA LEU A 606 21.95 -20.11 -15.28
C LEU A 606 23.39 -20.52 -14.93
N SER A 607 24.27 -19.57 -14.58
CA SER A 607 25.63 -19.93 -14.12
C SER A 607 25.54 -20.66 -12.77
N LEU A 608 26.47 -21.59 -12.50
CA LEU A 608 26.47 -22.37 -11.25
C LEU A 608 26.54 -21.47 -10.01
N ASN A 609 27.25 -20.34 -10.08
CA ASN A 609 27.33 -19.36 -9.00
C ASN A 609 26.04 -18.52 -8.86
N ALA A 610 25.38 -18.17 -9.96
CA ALA A 610 24.06 -17.54 -9.92
C ALA A 610 23.00 -18.50 -9.33
N ALA A 611 23.00 -19.77 -9.74
CA ALA A 611 22.13 -20.81 -9.17
C ALA A 611 22.38 -21.00 -7.67
N PHE A 612 23.65 -21.09 -7.26
CA PHE A 612 24.04 -21.19 -5.84
C PHE A 612 23.69 -19.91 -5.05
N THR A 613 23.78 -18.73 -5.64
CA THR A 613 23.37 -17.48 -4.96
C THR A 613 21.85 -17.41 -4.79
N GLN A 614 21.09 -17.65 -5.88
CA GLN A 614 19.63 -17.62 -5.88
C GLN A 614 19.01 -18.66 -4.94
N ARG A 615 19.61 -19.86 -4.85
CA ARG A 615 19.12 -20.94 -3.97
C ARG A 615 19.21 -20.60 -2.47
N TRP A 616 19.98 -19.59 -2.07
CA TRP A 616 20.12 -19.11 -0.70
C TRP A 616 19.64 -17.65 -0.50
N LEU A 617 18.68 -17.19 -1.30
CA LEU A 617 17.86 -16.03 -0.98
C LEU A 617 16.64 -16.45 -0.11
N ALA A 618 16.13 -15.54 0.71
CA ALA A 618 14.89 -15.73 1.47
C ALA A 618 13.64 -15.41 0.62
N TRP A 619 13.83 -15.06 -0.65
CA TRP A 619 12.81 -14.57 -1.57
C TRP A 619 13.05 -15.12 -2.99
N GLU A 620 11.99 -15.23 -3.78
CA GLU A 620 12.05 -15.67 -5.18
C GLU A 620 11.17 -14.79 -6.08
N VAL A 621 11.67 -14.43 -7.27
CA VAL A 621 10.86 -13.76 -8.30
C VAL A 621 9.95 -14.80 -8.95
N ILE A 622 8.64 -14.62 -8.83
CA ILE A 622 7.65 -15.52 -9.44
C ILE A 622 7.29 -15.03 -10.84
N CYS A 623 7.01 -13.74 -10.98
CA CYS A 623 6.53 -13.12 -12.21
C CYS A 623 7.23 -11.77 -12.42
N LEU A 624 7.82 -11.55 -13.60
CA LEU A 624 8.43 -10.27 -13.94
C LEU A 624 7.42 -9.17 -14.26
N LYS A 625 6.27 -9.54 -14.87
CA LYS A 625 5.27 -8.60 -15.41
C LYS A 625 3.86 -9.04 -15.03
N PHE A 626 3.44 -8.66 -13.83
CA PHE A 626 2.05 -8.72 -13.40
C PHE A 626 1.36 -7.39 -13.74
N VAL A 627 0.38 -7.45 -14.63
CA VAL A 627 -0.22 -6.26 -15.24
C VAL A 627 -1.52 -5.92 -14.51
N VAL A 628 -1.62 -4.69 -13.99
CA VAL A 628 -2.73 -4.23 -13.13
C VAL A 628 -3.16 -2.82 -13.54
N ASP A 629 -4.47 -2.55 -13.62
CA ASP A 629 -4.99 -1.19 -13.78
C ASP A 629 -4.52 -0.30 -12.61
N GLY A 630 -3.89 0.84 -12.94
CA GLY A 630 -3.41 1.79 -11.96
C GLY A 630 -3.21 3.18 -12.57
N TYR A 631 -2.61 4.08 -11.78
CA TYR A 631 -2.26 5.43 -12.23
C TYR A 631 -0.75 5.58 -12.38
N SER A 632 -0.31 5.92 -13.59
CA SER A 632 1.06 6.36 -13.86
C SER A 632 1.20 7.81 -13.37
N ILE A 633 2.14 8.04 -12.45
CA ILE A 633 2.39 9.35 -11.84
C ILE A 633 3.50 10.07 -12.61
N LYS A 634 3.22 11.29 -13.06
CA LYS A 634 4.21 12.22 -13.62
C LYS A 634 4.33 13.43 -12.68
N GLU A 635 5.51 13.68 -12.12
CA GLU A 635 5.80 14.90 -11.34
C GLU A 635 6.71 15.84 -12.15
N ASN A 636 6.22 17.02 -12.50
CA ASN A 636 7.00 18.10 -13.12
C ASN A 636 7.08 19.29 -12.15
N LYS A 637 8.25 19.93 -11.99
CA LYS A 637 8.38 21.10 -11.11
C LYS A 637 7.70 22.34 -11.71
N PHE A 638 6.76 22.93 -10.98
CA PHE A 638 6.05 24.13 -11.41
C PHE A 638 6.95 25.37 -11.37
N ASN A 639 7.80 25.51 -10.35
CA ASN A 639 8.79 26.59 -10.22
C ASN A 639 9.60 26.77 -11.52
N GLU A 640 10.06 25.67 -12.12
CA GLU A 640 10.88 25.65 -13.34
C GLU A 640 10.08 26.06 -14.60
N THR A 641 8.78 25.70 -14.69
CA THR A 641 7.90 26.13 -15.80
C THR A 641 7.52 27.62 -15.80
N VAL A 642 7.92 28.38 -14.77
CA VAL A 642 7.44 29.74 -14.49
C VAL A 642 8.60 30.75 -14.28
N VAL A 643 9.86 30.32 -14.44
CA VAL A 643 11.04 31.18 -14.20
C VAL A 643 11.05 32.43 -15.09
N GLY A 644 10.77 32.29 -16.39
CA GLY A 644 10.76 33.41 -17.34
C GLY A 644 9.62 34.41 -17.10
N TYR A 645 9.86 35.69 -17.39
CA TYR A 645 8.81 36.72 -17.37
C TYR A 645 7.73 36.43 -18.42
N ASP A 646 8.13 36.08 -19.65
CA ASP A 646 7.23 35.75 -20.75
C ASP A 646 6.35 34.52 -20.45
N LEU A 647 6.88 33.55 -19.69
CA LEU A 647 6.13 32.37 -19.24
C LEU A 647 5.08 32.73 -18.18
N ARG A 648 5.41 33.61 -17.23
CA ARG A 648 4.44 34.17 -16.27
C ARG A 648 3.34 34.96 -16.96
N LYS A 649 3.72 35.82 -17.92
CA LYS A 649 2.81 36.59 -18.76
C LYS A 649 1.86 35.71 -19.56
N ARG A 650 2.38 34.67 -20.22
CA ARG A 650 1.56 33.66 -20.94
C ARG A 650 0.59 32.94 -20.02
N LEU A 651 1.02 32.52 -18.83
CA LEU A 651 0.17 31.84 -17.84
C LEU A 651 -0.99 32.73 -17.36
N ILE A 652 -0.75 34.03 -17.15
CA ILE A 652 -1.79 35.01 -16.82
C ILE A 652 -2.75 35.22 -17.99
N SER A 653 -2.24 35.36 -19.21
CA SER A 653 -3.04 35.50 -20.44
C SER A 653 -3.97 34.29 -20.65
N LEU A 654 -3.45 33.07 -20.47
CA LEU A 654 -4.23 31.83 -20.49
C LEU A 654 -5.24 31.74 -19.33
N MET A 655 -4.88 32.22 -18.14
CA MET A 655 -5.79 32.30 -16.97
C MET A 655 -6.98 33.22 -17.25
N ILE A 656 -6.74 34.41 -17.81
CA ILE A 656 -7.81 35.35 -18.17
C ILE A 656 -8.72 34.75 -19.26
N LYS A 657 -8.15 34.15 -20.31
CA LYS A 657 -8.95 33.44 -21.33
C LYS A 657 -9.80 32.31 -20.73
N ALA A 658 -9.26 31.49 -19.83
CA ALA A 658 -10.00 30.41 -19.19
C ALA A 658 -11.11 30.92 -18.24
N VAL A 659 -10.86 31.97 -17.46
CA VAL A 659 -11.88 32.64 -16.62
C VAL A 659 -13.04 33.16 -17.47
N ILE A 660 -12.74 33.82 -18.61
CA ILE A 660 -13.76 34.29 -19.56
C ILE A 660 -14.60 33.13 -20.12
N PHE A 661 -13.96 32.01 -20.50
CA PHE A 661 -14.66 30.82 -21.01
C PHE A 661 -15.67 30.27 -19.99
N TYR A 662 -15.25 30.06 -18.75
CA TYR A 662 -16.14 29.51 -17.71
C TYR A 662 -17.22 30.51 -17.29
N ALA A 663 -16.96 31.83 -17.34
CA ALA A 663 -17.97 32.85 -17.10
C ALA A 663 -19.08 32.81 -18.17
N ILE A 664 -18.70 32.82 -19.45
CA ILE A 664 -19.65 32.87 -20.58
C ILE A 664 -20.42 31.54 -20.73
N ARG A 665 -19.77 30.40 -20.50
CA ARG A 665 -20.39 29.06 -20.57
C ARG A 665 -21.31 28.75 -19.39
N SER A 666 -21.29 29.53 -18.30
CA SER A 666 -22.17 29.32 -17.14
C SER A 666 -23.64 29.55 -17.47
N ASP A 667 -24.51 28.67 -16.98
CA ASP A 667 -25.97 28.85 -17.02
C ASP A 667 -26.42 30.02 -16.11
N GLN A 668 -25.68 30.30 -15.03
CA GLN A 668 -26.00 31.36 -14.06
C GLN A 668 -25.60 32.76 -14.51
N LEU A 669 -24.94 32.90 -15.68
CA LEU A 669 -24.46 34.19 -16.21
C LEU A 669 -25.53 35.29 -16.21
N VAL A 670 -26.78 34.96 -16.60
CA VAL A 670 -27.88 35.94 -16.63
C VAL A 670 -28.20 36.44 -15.21
N GLY A 671 -28.29 35.53 -14.24
CA GLY A 671 -28.51 35.88 -12.83
C GLY A 671 -27.34 36.64 -12.19
N TRP A 672 -26.11 36.49 -12.68
CA TRP A 672 -24.98 37.31 -12.26
C TRP A 672 -25.05 38.74 -12.82
N LEU A 673 -25.52 38.92 -14.05
CA LEU A 673 -25.73 40.25 -14.66
C LEU A 673 -26.92 41.00 -14.04
N GLU A 674 -27.95 40.28 -13.59
CA GLU A 674 -29.12 40.84 -12.90
C GLU A 674 -28.86 41.18 -11.42
N ASN A 675 -27.78 40.66 -10.81
CA ASN A 675 -27.49 40.82 -9.38
C ASN A 675 -27.05 42.27 -9.04
N GLU A 676 -27.79 42.94 -8.16
CA GLU A 676 -27.54 44.33 -7.77
C GLU A 676 -26.13 44.60 -7.25
N GLN A 677 -25.53 43.67 -6.48
CA GLN A 677 -24.19 43.86 -5.91
C GLN A 677 -23.09 43.78 -6.99
N ILE A 678 -23.25 42.88 -7.96
CA ILE A 678 -22.36 42.77 -9.12
C ILE A 678 -22.53 44.00 -10.01
N ARG A 679 -23.77 44.44 -10.26
CA ARG A 679 -24.05 45.63 -11.06
C ARG A 679 -23.52 46.92 -10.42
N GLN A 680 -23.50 47.04 -9.09
CA GLN A 680 -22.85 48.14 -8.38
C GLN A 680 -21.33 48.17 -8.60
N ALA A 681 -20.67 47.01 -8.70
CA ALA A 681 -19.26 46.94 -9.10
C ALA A 681 -19.06 47.30 -10.59
N MET A 682 -19.97 46.86 -11.48
CA MET A 682 -19.93 47.19 -12.91
C MET A 682 -20.08 48.69 -13.20
N MET A 683 -20.91 49.41 -12.43
CA MET A 683 -21.01 50.88 -12.52
C MET A 683 -19.68 51.60 -12.25
N GLN A 684 -18.75 50.99 -11.52
CA GLN A 684 -17.42 51.58 -11.28
C GLN A 684 -16.50 51.52 -12.50
N PHE A 685 -16.87 50.84 -13.58
CA PHE A 685 -16.05 50.68 -14.79
C PHE A 685 -16.86 50.79 -16.09
N SER A 686 -17.99 51.51 -16.07
CA SER A 686 -18.78 51.80 -17.27
C SER A 686 -17.97 52.62 -18.29
N ASP A 687 -17.20 53.60 -17.83
CA ASP A 687 -16.37 54.48 -18.68
C ASP A 687 -15.15 53.74 -19.27
N PRO A 688 -15.03 53.58 -20.61
CA PRO A 688 -13.99 52.72 -21.22
C PRO A 688 -12.54 53.15 -20.98
N ASP A 689 -12.29 54.44 -20.77
CA ASP A 689 -10.96 55.02 -20.54
C ASP A 689 -10.57 55.10 -19.06
N GLN A 690 -11.44 54.67 -18.13
CA GLN A 690 -11.11 54.61 -16.70
C GLN A 690 -9.98 53.59 -16.42
N VAL A 691 -9.05 53.97 -15.55
CA VAL A 691 -7.81 53.23 -15.26
C VAL A 691 -7.86 52.64 -13.85
N ASP A 692 -7.56 51.35 -13.72
CA ASP A 692 -7.27 50.73 -12.42
C ASP A 692 -5.75 50.70 -12.18
N VAL A 693 -5.29 51.40 -11.14
CA VAL A 693 -3.87 51.64 -10.81
C VAL A 693 -3.47 50.78 -9.60
N ASP A 694 -3.85 49.50 -9.64
CA ASP A 694 -3.53 48.54 -8.58
C ASP A 694 -2.06 48.11 -8.66
N PRO A 695 -1.29 48.08 -7.54
CA PRO A 695 0.12 47.65 -7.55
C PRO A 695 0.37 46.21 -8.01
N SER A 696 -0.68 45.41 -8.19
CA SER A 696 -0.62 44.06 -8.76
C SER A 696 -0.42 44.02 -10.28
N PHE A 697 -0.73 45.09 -11.02
CA PHE A 697 -0.59 45.14 -12.48
C PHE A 697 0.81 45.62 -12.92
N THR A 698 1.41 44.97 -13.93
CA THR A 698 2.73 45.37 -14.47
C THR A 698 2.90 45.07 -15.96
N THR A 699 3.73 45.88 -16.63
CA THR A 699 4.16 45.65 -18.03
C THR A 699 4.82 44.30 -18.29
N LEU A 700 5.39 43.67 -17.26
CA LEU A 700 6.12 42.40 -17.32
C LEU A 700 5.20 41.18 -17.35
N PHE A 701 3.95 41.32 -16.92
CA PHE A 701 3.03 40.20 -16.69
C PHE A 701 1.66 40.35 -17.37
N ASP A 702 1.23 41.58 -17.65
CA ASP A 702 -0.08 41.87 -18.24
C ASP A 702 0.04 42.24 -19.74
N ASP A 703 -0.86 41.74 -20.58
CA ASP A 703 -0.97 42.07 -22.02
C ASP A 703 -1.71 43.41 -22.26
N ASP A 704 -2.62 43.79 -21.36
CA ASP A 704 -3.53 44.94 -21.47
C ASP A 704 -3.05 46.18 -20.69
N PHE A 705 -1.82 46.16 -20.16
CA PHE A 705 -1.24 47.25 -19.37
C PHE A 705 -0.91 48.49 -20.22
N LYS A 706 -1.51 49.64 -19.87
CA LYS A 706 -1.32 50.91 -20.58
C LYS A 706 -0.18 51.71 -19.94
N VAL A 707 1.03 51.57 -20.49
CA VAL A 707 2.28 52.21 -19.98
C VAL A 707 2.09 53.69 -19.60
N GLY A 708 1.50 54.49 -20.49
CA GLY A 708 1.28 55.93 -20.26
C GLY A 708 0.16 56.29 -19.26
N ALA A 709 -0.52 55.30 -18.67
CA ALA A 709 -1.56 55.48 -17.66
C ALA A 709 -1.23 54.76 -16.33
N GLY A 710 -0.18 53.93 -16.29
CA GLY A 710 0.25 53.22 -15.07
C GLY A 710 -0.68 52.09 -14.61
N GLY A 711 -1.58 51.61 -15.46
CA GLY A 711 -2.59 50.61 -15.09
C GLY A 711 -3.35 50.03 -16.28
N VAL A 712 -4.47 49.36 -16.01
CA VAL A 712 -5.30 48.65 -17.00
C VAL A 712 -6.61 49.40 -17.24
N THR A 713 -7.16 49.38 -18.47
CA THR A 713 -8.48 49.97 -18.79
C THR A 713 -9.40 48.98 -19.50
N LYS A 714 -10.73 49.17 -19.38
CA LYS A 714 -11.73 48.38 -20.13
C LYS A 714 -11.44 48.39 -21.63
N LYS A 715 -11.04 49.54 -22.18
CA LYS A 715 -10.69 49.74 -23.60
C LYS A 715 -9.44 48.96 -24.06
N THR A 716 -8.41 48.79 -23.23
CA THR A 716 -7.25 47.94 -23.60
C THR A 716 -7.58 46.46 -23.43
N PHE A 717 -8.33 46.09 -22.40
CA PHE A 717 -8.84 44.73 -22.20
C PHE A 717 -9.69 44.25 -23.39
N THR A 718 -10.66 45.05 -23.87
CA THR A 718 -11.50 44.70 -25.03
C THR A 718 -10.69 44.55 -26.32
N PHE A 719 -9.61 45.33 -26.50
CA PHE A 719 -8.72 45.18 -27.67
C PHE A 719 -7.96 43.84 -27.66
N VAL A 720 -7.53 43.35 -26.49
CA VAL A 720 -6.78 42.09 -26.35
C VAL A 720 -7.70 40.86 -26.34
N TYR A 721 -8.81 40.91 -25.61
CA TYR A 721 -9.67 39.73 -25.35
C TYR A 721 -11.04 39.76 -26.06
N GLY A 722 -11.39 40.82 -26.79
CA GLY A 722 -12.70 40.96 -27.44
C GLY A 722 -13.03 39.87 -28.46
N SER A 723 -12.06 39.46 -29.28
CA SER A 723 -12.23 38.36 -30.24
C SER A 723 -12.53 37.02 -29.55
N TRP A 724 -11.94 36.77 -28.39
CA TRP A 724 -12.19 35.58 -27.56
C TRP A 724 -13.57 35.61 -26.89
N MET A 725 -13.98 36.76 -26.34
CA MET A 725 -15.32 36.92 -25.76
C MET A 725 -16.43 36.67 -26.80
N ASN A 726 -16.28 37.23 -28.01
CA ASN A 726 -17.26 37.06 -29.09
C ASN A 726 -17.35 35.59 -29.56
N LEU A 727 -16.21 34.90 -29.71
CA LEU A 727 -16.17 33.48 -30.05
C LEU A 727 -16.88 32.62 -29.00
N CYS A 728 -16.62 32.88 -27.71
CA CYS A 728 -17.27 32.17 -26.60
C CYS A 728 -18.79 32.40 -26.55
N ASN A 729 -19.27 33.62 -26.81
CA ASN A 729 -20.73 33.90 -26.88
C ASN A 729 -21.36 33.19 -28.09
N ASN A 730 -20.71 33.20 -29.25
CA ASN A 730 -21.19 32.55 -30.47
C ASN A 730 -21.28 31.01 -30.38
N LYS A 731 -20.45 30.37 -29.53
CA LYS A 731 -20.50 28.91 -29.30
C LYS A 731 -21.41 28.52 -28.11
N ARG A 732 -22.15 29.46 -27.51
CA ARG A 732 -23.12 29.23 -26.40
C ARG A 732 -24.47 28.72 -26.95
N GLN A 733 -25.17 27.85 -26.20
CA GLN A 733 -26.48 27.32 -26.62
C GLN A 733 -27.56 28.40 -26.76
N ILE A 734 -27.47 29.44 -25.93
CA ILE A 734 -28.30 30.65 -26.00
C ILE A 734 -27.31 31.83 -26.00
N PRO A 735 -26.98 32.42 -27.17
CA PRO A 735 -26.14 33.62 -27.22
C PRO A 735 -26.90 34.80 -26.56
N LEU A 736 -26.16 35.66 -25.88
CA LEU A 736 -26.73 36.90 -25.34
C LEU A 736 -27.06 37.88 -26.48
N SER A 737 -28.15 38.65 -26.32
CA SER A 737 -28.52 39.73 -27.24
C SER A 737 -27.53 40.88 -27.17
N SER A 738 -27.37 41.61 -28.28
CA SER A 738 -26.43 42.74 -28.40
C SER A 738 -26.68 43.89 -27.42
N SER A 739 -27.86 43.92 -26.77
CA SER A 739 -28.17 44.81 -25.64
C SER A 739 -27.30 44.59 -24.40
N HIS A 740 -26.69 43.41 -24.24
CA HIS A 740 -25.90 43.02 -23.07
C HIS A 740 -24.42 42.75 -23.37
N GLU A 741 -23.94 43.08 -24.58
CA GLU A 741 -22.52 42.93 -24.92
C GLU A 741 -21.64 43.84 -24.06
N ASP A 742 -22.03 45.11 -23.85
CA ASP A 742 -21.28 46.04 -23.01
C ASP A 742 -21.30 45.65 -21.51
N ASP A 743 -22.41 45.10 -21.03
CA ASP A 743 -22.53 44.51 -19.68
C ASP A 743 -21.58 43.32 -19.53
N LEU A 744 -21.61 42.37 -20.48
CA LEU A 744 -20.77 41.17 -20.48
C LEU A 744 -19.28 41.51 -20.55
N ILE A 745 -18.89 42.49 -21.37
CA ILE A 745 -17.51 42.99 -21.46
C ILE A 745 -17.08 43.60 -20.12
N THR A 746 -17.94 44.39 -19.49
CA THR A 746 -17.65 45.04 -18.19
C THR A 746 -17.53 44.00 -17.07
N PHE A 747 -18.40 42.98 -17.05
CA PHE A 747 -18.35 41.86 -16.11
C PHE A 747 -17.07 41.01 -16.30
N CYS A 748 -16.73 40.66 -17.54
CA CYS A 748 -15.50 39.93 -17.86
C CYS A 748 -14.23 40.72 -17.52
N PHE A 749 -14.23 42.04 -17.74
CA PHE A 749 -13.14 42.93 -17.35
C PHE A 749 -12.92 42.88 -15.83
N ILE A 750 -13.97 43.07 -15.04
CA ILE A 750 -13.91 43.06 -13.57
C ILE A 750 -13.49 41.69 -13.01
N LEU A 751 -13.97 40.58 -13.61
CA LEU A 751 -13.47 39.24 -13.31
C LEU A 751 -11.95 39.09 -13.57
N SER A 752 -11.41 39.75 -14.61
CA SER A 752 -9.97 39.72 -14.88
C SER A 752 -9.15 40.51 -13.85
N LEU A 753 -9.70 41.61 -13.31
CA LEU A 753 -9.07 42.37 -12.21
C LEU A 753 -9.06 41.53 -10.93
N LEU A 754 -10.20 40.90 -10.62
CA LEU A 754 -10.40 40.02 -9.47
C LEU A 754 -9.41 38.84 -9.45
N ALA A 755 -9.27 38.13 -10.57
CA ALA A 755 -8.35 37.00 -10.69
C ALA A 755 -6.87 37.42 -10.54
N ARG A 756 -6.50 38.60 -11.04
CA ARG A 756 -5.14 39.15 -10.92
C ARG A 756 -4.82 39.63 -9.50
N ARG A 757 -5.70 40.44 -8.89
CA ARG A 757 -5.54 40.89 -7.49
C ARG A 757 -5.40 39.72 -6.53
N THR A 758 -6.27 38.73 -6.62
CA THR A 758 -6.27 37.58 -5.71
C THR A 758 -5.04 36.68 -5.85
N LEU A 759 -4.37 36.67 -7.01
CA LEU A 759 -3.07 36.01 -7.20
C LEU A 759 -1.96 36.73 -6.42
N PHE A 760 -1.87 38.05 -6.56
CA PHE A 760 -0.83 38.87 -5.93
C PHE A 760 -1.12 39.28 -4.47
N SER A 761 -2.32 39.04 -3.97
CA SER A 761 -2.78 39.27 -2.57
C SER A 761 -1.95 38.56 -1.48
N SER A 762 -1.01 37.68 -1.87
CA SER A 762 -0.05 37.05 -0.97
C SER A 762 1.24 37.84 -0.73
N LEU A 763 1.50 38.95 -1.45
CA LEU A 763 2.68 39.79 -1.23
C LEU A 763 2.60 40.57 0.11
N PRO A 764 3.66 40.56 0.94
CA PRO A 764 3.85 41.55 1.99
C PRO A 764 4.00 42.96 1.40
N SER A 765 3.34 43.96 1.99
CA SER A 765 3.25 45.34 1.50
C SER A 765 4.51 46.21 1.73
N HIS A 766 5.70 45.65 1.48
CA HIS A 766 6.99 46.34 1.64
C HIS A 766 7.75 46.47 0.31
N HIS A 767 8.07 47.71 -0.07
CA HIS A 767 8.52 48.14 -1.40
C HIS A 767 9.97 47.72 -1.83
N THR A 768 10.52 46.61 -1.33
CA THR A 768 11.85 46.12 -1.75
C THR A 768 11.76 44.78 -2.48
N VAL A 769 11.53 44.86 -3.79
CA VAL A 769 11.51 43.70 -4.70
C VAL A 769 12.93 43.18 -4.92
N LEU A 770 13.30 42.12 -4.19
CA LEU A 770 14.31 41.18 -4.69
C LEU A 770 13.64 40.25 -5.70
N LEU A 771 14.35 39.99 -6.80
CA LEU A 771 13.79 39.37 -8.01
C LEU A 771 13.32 37.91 -7.76
N GLU A 772 14.00 37.21 -6.86
CA GLU A 772 13.70 35.84 -6.41
C GLU A 772 12.41 35.80 -5.55
N ILE A 773 12.26 36.72 -4.59
CA ILE A 773 11.09 36.81 -3.69
C ILE A 773 9.80 36.99 -4.49
N TYR A 774 9.85 37.68 -5.63
CA TYR A 774 8.67 37.85 -6.49
C TYR A 774 8.24 36.53 -7.16
N HIS A 775 9.19 35.65 -7.54
CA HIS A 775 8.87 34.36 -8.15
C HIS A 775 8.24 33.40 -7.13
N GLU A 776 8.81 33.29 -5.92
CA GLU A 776 8.25 32.47 -4.84
C GLU A 776 6.82 32.92 -4.47
N ASN A 777 6.60 34.23 -4.30
CA ASN A 777 5.27 34.77 -4.01
C ASN A 777 4.27 34.54 -5.14
N PHE A 778 4.66 34.69 -6.41
CA PHE A 778 3.78 34.39 -7.55
C PHE A 778 3.34 32.92 -7.53
N VAL A 779 4.28 32.00 -7.30
CA VAL A 779 4.01 30.55 -7.26
C VAL A 779 3.13 30.19 -6.07
N HIS A 780 3.38 30.75 -4.88
CA HIS A 780 2.53 30.57 -3.70
C HIS A 780 1.11 31.12 -3.92
N GLY A 781 0.98 32.30 -4.53
CA GLY A 781 -0.31 32.91 -4.89
C GLY A 781 -1.12 32.03 -5.84
N PHE A 782 -0.51 31.56 -6.93
CA PHE A 782 -1.13 30.64 -7.88
C PHE A 782 -1.58 29.33 -7.22
N TYR A 783 -0.76 28.73 -6.34
CA TYR A 783 -1.14 27.53 -5.58
C TYR A 783 -2.34 27.77 -4.65
N SER A 784 -2.39 28.93 -4.00
CA SER A 784 -3.50 29.32 -3.12
C SER A 784 -4.82 29.40 -3.90
N LEU A 785 -4.80 30.02 -5.08
CA LEU A 785 -5.95 30.07 -5.99
C LEU A 785 -6.36 28.69 -6.53
N PHE A 786 -5.39 27.85 -6.93
CA PHE A 786 -5.65 26.49 -7.43
C PHE A 786 -6.38 25.62 -6.38
N LYS A 787 -5.99 25.77 -5.11
CA LYS A 787 -6.63 25.14 -3.94
C LYS A 787 -8.01 25.70 -3.64
N GLY A 788 -8.26 26.97 -3.95
CA GLY A 788 -9.50 27.70 -3.64
C GLY A 788 -9.43 28.54 -2.35
N ASP A 789 -8.22 28.88 -1.88
CA ASP A 789 -7.99 29.75 -0.72
C ASP A 789 -7.99 31.23 -1.15
N PHE A 790 -9.18 31.80 -1.38
CA PHE A 790 -9.31 33.18 -1.86
C PHE A 790 -8.98 34.21 -0.76
N ARG A 791 -8.02 35.09 -1.04
CA ARG A 791 -7.72 36.29 -0.23
C ARG A 791 -8.16 37.54 -0.99
N LEU A 792 -9.42 37.93 -0.80
CA LEU A 792 -10.03 39.08 -1.47
C LEU A 792 -9.60 40.39 -0.79
N ALA A 793 -9.44 41.45 -1.58
CA ALA A 793 -9.26 42.81 -1.07
C ALA A 793 -10.63 43.45 -0.80
N HIS A 794 -10.68 44.49 0.04
CA HIS A 794 -11.93 45.20 0.39
C HIS A 794 -12.67 45.77 -0.85
N LYS A 795 -11.93 46.13 -1.92
CA LYS A 795 -12.50 46.53 -3.23
C LYS A 795 -13.33 45.43 -3.90
N ASP A 796 -13.03 44.17 -3.60
CA ASP A 796 -13.48 42.99 -4.34
C ASP A 796 -14.56 42.18 -3.58
N GLU A 797 -15.10 42.72 -2.47
CA GLU A 797 -16.08 42.05 -1.61
C GLU A 797 -17.40 41.72 -2.31
N TRP A 798 -17.73 42.39 -3.41
CA TRP A 798 -18.86 42.07 -4.29
C TRP A 798 -18.81 40.61 -4.80
N ALA A 799 -17.63 39.99 -4.87
CA ALA A 799 -17.47 38.59 -5.26
C ALA A 799 -18.00 37.58 -4.21
N PHE A 800 -18.31 38.03 -2.98
CA PHE A 800 -19.01 37.20 -1.99
C PHE A 800 -20.52 37.12 -2.22
N ALA A 801 -21.10 37.92 -3.13
CA ALA A 801 -22.52 37.87 -3.48
C ALA A 801 -22.96 36.48 -3.98
N ASP A 802 -22.06 35.76 -4.64
CA ASP A 802 -22.22 34.33 -4.96
C ASP A 802 -20.86 33.62 -4.92
N MET A 803 -20.69 32.70 -3.97
CA MET A 803 -19.47 31.88 -3.84
C MET A 803 -19.27 30.91 -5.02
N SER A 804 -20.28 30.69 -5.87
CA SER A 804 -20.14 29.88 -7.09
C SER A 804 -19.21 30.54 -8.10
N LEU A 805 -19.21 31.87 -8.21
CA LEU A 805 -18.34 32.65 -9.11
C LEU A 805 -16.86 32.41 -8.77
N LEU A 806 -16.50 32.41 -7.49
CA LEU A 806 -15.15 32.11 -7.03
C LEU A 806 -14.74 30.65 -7.37
N LYS A 807 -15.61 29.67 -7.09
CA LYS A 807 -15.29 28.24 -7.23
C LYS A 807 -15.36 27.73 -8.67
N ASN A 808 -16.47 28.01 -9.37
CA ASN A 808 -16.81 27.42 -10.66
C ASN A 808 -16.21 28.20 -11.83
N VAL A 809 -15.89 29.49 -11.65
CA VAL A 809 -15.27 30.33 -12.69
C VAL A 809 -13.79 30.56 -12.39
N ILE A 810 -13.44 31.14 -11.23
CA ILE A 810 -12.07 31.59 -10.98
C ILE A 810 -11.14 30.42 -10.64
N ALA A 811 -11.45 29.58 -9.65
CA ALA A 811 -10.61 28.41 -9.36
C ALA A 811 -10.55 27.45 -10.55
N GLN A 812 -11.65 27.23 -11.27
CA GLN A 812 -11.65 26.37 -12.46
C GLN A 812 -10.85 26.97 -13.63
N GLY A 813 -10.91 28.29 -13.85
CA GLY A 813 -10.06 28.99 -14.82
C GLY A 813 -8.57 28.90 -14.50
N VAL A 814 -8.18 29.06 -13.22
CA VAL A 814 -6.80 28.87 -12.73
C VAL A 814 -6.34 27.42 -12.87
N ARG A 815 -7.22 26.45 -12.59
CA ARG A 815 -6.95 25.02 -12.77
C ARG A 815 -6.71 24.68 -14.24
N MET A 816 -7.57 25.16 -15.13
CA MET A 816 -7.44 24.93 -16.57
C MET A 816 -6.20 25.63 -17.15
N SER A 817 -5.87 26.86 -16.72
CA SER A 817 -4.68 27.56 -17.24
C SER A 817 -3.37 26.84 -16.93
N LEU A 818 -3.28 26.11 -15.81
CA LEU A 818 -2.14 25.24 -15.51
C LEU A 818 -1.97 24.12 -16.54
N LYS A 819 -3.07 23.49 -16.97
CA LYS A 819 -3.09 22.45 -18.02
C LYS A 819 -2.76 23.03 -19.39
N LEU A 820 -3.44 24.11 -19.79
CA LEU A 820 -3.17 24.81 -21.05
C LEU A 820 -1.71 25.25 -21.14
N ASN A 821 -1.13 25.76 -20.05
CA ASN A 821 0.28 26.16 -20.03
C ASN A 821 1.22 24.97 -20.28
N GLN A 822 0.92 23.77 -19.74
CA GLN A 822 1.69 22.56 -20.05
C GLN A 822 1.61 22.16 -21.53
N ASP A 823 0.40 22.07 -22.09
CA ASP A 823 0.21 21.63 -23.48
C ASP A 823 0.78 22.65 -24.48
N SER A 824 0.70 23.93 -24.13
CA SER A 824 1.23 25.03 -24.93
C SER A 824 2.77 25.04 -25.06
N PHE A 825 3.51 24.20 -24.31
CA PHE A 825 4.95 23.94 -24.55
C PHE A 825 5.19 22.90 -25.66
N LEU A 826 4.23 22.01 -25.92
CA LEU A 826 4.32 21.01 -26.98
C LEU A 826 3.92 21.62 -28.33
N GLU A 827 2.84 22.40 -28.35
CA GLU A 827 2.18 22.90 -29.57
C GLU A 827 2.14 24.45 -29.61
N MET A 828 3.30 25.06 -29.33
CA MET A 828 3.51 26.52 -29.19
C MET A 828 2.77 27.40 -30.21
N SER A 829 2.76 26.99 -31.48
CA SER A 829 2.22 27.77 -32.61
C SER A 829 0.70 27.71 -32.75
N GLU A 830 0.07 26.64 -32.26
CA GLU A 830 -1.36 26.39 -32.51
C GLU A 830 -2.24 27.01 -31.42
N TYR A 831 -1.67 27.24 -30.23
CA TYR A 831 -2.28 27.99 -29.12
C TYR A 831 -2.40 29.51 -29.39
N LEU A 832 -2.00 29.97 -30.58
CA LEU A 832 -2.29 31.33 -31.09
C LEU A 832 -3.68 31.41 -31.72
N ASP A 833 -4.26 30.30 -32.18
CA ASP A 833 -5.62 30.26 -32.70
C ASP A 833 -6.64 30.16 -31.55
N ASN A 834 -7.68 30.98 -31.63
CA ASN A 834 -8.76 30.98 -30.66
C ASN A 834 -9.78 29.85 -30.95
N GLU A 835 -9.91 29.32 -32.17
CA GLU A 835 -10.83 28.20 -32.42
C GLU A 835 -10.32 26.91 -31.78
N LYS A 836 -9.07 26.50 -32.05
CA LYS A 836 -8.47 25.34 -31.37
C LYS A 836 -8.45 25.51 -29.85
N LEU A 837 -8.10 26.69 -29.34
CA LEU A 837 -8.08 26.93 -27.89
C LEU A 837 -9.46 26.71 -27.22
N TYR A 838 -10.56 27.05 -27.89
CA TYR A 838 -11.90 26.78 -27.38
C TYR A 838 -12.21 25.27 -27.33
N GLU A 839 -11.80 24.54 -28.36
CA GLU A 839 -12.03 23.10 -28.49
C GLU A 839 -11.15 22.30 -27.51
N ASP A 840 -9.88 22.67 -27.35
CA ASP A 840 -8.95 22.11 -26.35
C ASP A 840 -9.47 22.31 -24.92
N ILE A 841 -10.01 23.49 -24.57
CA ILE A 841 -10.61 23.72 -23.25
C ILE A 841 -11.86 22.85 -23.07
N ALA A 842 -12.77 22.82 -24.06
CA ALA A 842 -14.00 22.02 -23.97
C ALA A 842 -13.73 20.51 -23.91
N GLN A 843 -12.68 20.01 -24.57
CA GLN A 843 -12.24 18.62 -24.51
C GLN A 843 -11.56 18.29 -23.18
N ASN A 844 -10.70 19.18 -22.66
CA ASN A 844 -10.08 18.97 -21.35
C ASN A 844 -11.13 18.97 -20.22
N ASP A 845 -12.10 19.89 -20.23
CA ASP A 845 -13.17 20.00 -19.22
C ASP A 845 -14.03 18.73 -19.08
N THR A 846 -14.14 17.92 -20.14
CA THR A 846 -14.91 16.66 -20.13
C THR A 846 -14.07 15.43 -19.78
N ASN A 847 -12.77 15.41 -20.12
CA ASN A 847 -11.91 14.23 -19.98
C ASN A 847 -11.00 14.25 -18.74
N LEU A 848 -10.54 15.44 -18.32
CA LEU A 848 -9.51 15.64 -17.29
C LEU A 848 -10.12 16.21 -16.01
N VAL A 849 -9.92 15.54 -14.87
CA VAL A 849 -10.31 16.09 -13.56
C VAL A 849 -9.16 16.90 -12.97
N ILE A 850 -9.29 18.24 -12.98
CA ILE A 850 -8.30 19.15 -12.37
C ILE A 850 -8.78 19.60 -10.98
N THR A 851 -8.13 19.13 -9.92
CA THR A 851 -8.50 19.46 -8.52
C THR A 851 -7.28 19.42 -7.60
N HIS A 852 -7.41 19.92 -6.36
CA HIS A 852 -6.35 19.80 -5.34
C HIS A 852 -6.38 18.40 -4.69
N GLU A 853 -5.22 17.81 -4.41
CA GLU A 853 -5.15 16.42 -3.91
C GLU A 853 -5.85 16.20 -2.56
N ALA A 854 -5.97 17.24 -1.73
CA ALA A 854 -6.68 17.17 -0.46
C ALA A 854 -8.22 17.18 -0.61
N SER A 855 -8.75 17.50 -1.79
CA SER A 855 -10.18 17.52 -2.05
C SER A 855 -10.82 16.12 -1.97
N PRO A 856 -12.12 16.02 -1.63
CA PRO A 856 -12.88 14.78 -1.77
C PRO A 856 -13.12 14.42 -3.24
N GLU A 857 -13.20 15.42 -4.13
CA GLU A 857 -13.37 15.27 -5.58
C GLU A 857 -12.22 14.46 -6.21
N TRP A 858 -10.97 14.84 -5.93
CA TRP A 858 -9.76 14.10 -6.35
C TRP A 858 -9.83 12.63 -5.94
N ARG A 859 -10.20 12.39 -4.68
CA ARG A 859 -10.35 11.04 -4.12
C ARG A 859 -11.45 10.25 -4.85
N ASN A 860 -12.62 10.84 -5.04
CA ASN A 860 -13.73 10.17 -5.72
C ASN A 860 -13.44 9.94 -7.22
N ALA A 861 -12.67 10.82 -7.87
CA ALA A 861 -12.24 10.67 -9.26
C ALA A 861 -11.25 9.50 -9.46
N ILE A 862 -10.25 9.36 -8.57
CA ILE A 862 -9.33 8.20 -8.56
C ILE A 862 -10.12 6.90 -8.29
N LEU A 863 -11.00 6.90 -7.29
CA LEU A 863 -11.76 5.72 -6.89
C LEU A 863 -12.84 5.30 -7.91
N SER A 864 -13.33 6.23 -8.73
CA SER A 864 -14.21 5.96 -9.89
C SER A 864 -13.45 5.65 -11.19
N ASN A 865 -12.12 5.55 -11.15
CA ASN A 865 -11.25 5.17 -12.27
C ASN A 865 -11.30 6.12 -13.48
N LYS A 866 -11.42 7.43 -13.24
CA LYS A 866 -11.34 8.49 -14.27
C LYS A 866 -10.03 8.38 -15.09
N PRO A 867 -10.04 8.70 -16.40
CA PRO A 867 -8.94 8.37 -17.30
C PRO A 867 -7.69 9.21 -17.06
N SER A 868 -7.85 10.51 -16.78
CA SER A 868 -6.75 11.41 -16.43
C SER A 868 -7.15 12.39 -15.32
N LEU A 869 -6.18 12.76 -14.49
CA LEU A 869 -6.32 13.79 -13.46
C LEU A 869 -5.08 14.68 -13.40
N LEU A 870 -5.23 15.93 -12.96
CA LEU A 870 -4.12 16.87 -12.74
C LEU A 870 -4.29 17.62 -11.41
N ALA A 871 -3.22 17.71 -10.65
CA ALA A 871 -3.14 18.48 -9.41
C ALA A 871 -1.85 19.31 -9.33
N LEU A 872 -1.85 20.31 -8.46
CA LEU A 872 -0.65 21.04 -8.04
C LEU A 872 -0.36 20.69 -6.58
N ARG A 873 0.80 20.08 -6.33
CA ARG A 873 1.33 19.65 -5.03
C ARG A 873 2.33 20.69 -4.51
N ARG A 874 2.36 20.92 -3.20
CA ARG A 874 3.40 21.66 -2.48
C ARG A 874 4.13 20.68 -1.57
N ALA A 875 5.42 20.46 -1.80
CA ALA A 875 6.26 19.54 -1.04
C ALA A 875 7.42 20.33 -0.40
N LEU A 876 7.64 20.14 0.91
CA LEU A 876 8.64 20.89 1.66
C LEU A 876 9.96 20.10 1.73
N VAL A 877 10.89 20.43 0.84
CA VAL A 877 12.18 19.74 0.67
C VAL A 877 13.28 20.59 1.29
N GLU A 878 14.02 20.03 2.26
CA GLU A 878 15.16 20.71 2.91
C GLU A 878 14.83 22.12 3.46
N SER A 879 13.57 22.31 3.91
CA SER A 879 12.95 23.57 4.38
C SER A 879 12.66 24.64 3.31
N ILE A 880 12.73 24.28 2.03
CA ILE A 880 12.28 25.08 0.88
C ILE A 880 10.95 24.51 0.34
N ASP A 881 10.07 25.38 -0.13
CA ASP A 881 8.80 25.00 -0.76
C ASP A 881 8.97 24.69 -2.26
N GLU A 882 8.98 23.40 -2.63
CA GLU A 882 8.87 22.97 -4.02
C GLU A 882 7.40 22.81 -4.43
N TYR A 883 7.00 23.43 -5.55
CA TYR A 883 5.69 23.19 -6.15
C TYR A 883 5.85 22.26 -7.35
N ARG A 884 5.03 21.20 -7.42
CA ARG A 884 5.08 20.18 -8.47
C ARG A 884 3.70 19.96 -9.07
N ILE A 885 3.60 19.99 -10.39
CA ILE A 885 2.42 19.56 -11.13
C ILE A 885 2.44 18.03 -11.14
N VAL A 886 1.39 17.42 -10.61
CA VAL A 886 1.19 15.97 -10.55
C VAL A 886 0.11 15.60 -11.57
N MET A 887 0.50 14.90 -12.62
CA MET A 887 -0.45 14.36 -13.61
C MET A 887 -0.56 12.85 -13.45
N LEU A 888 -1.80 12.36 -13.43
CA LEU A 888 -2.14 10.95 -13.30
C LEU A 888 -2.81 10.45 -14.58
N ASP A 889 -2.14 9.56 -15.31
CA ASP A 889 -2.75 8.83 -16.42
C ASP A 889 -3.18 7.44 -15.93
N ARG A 890 -4.44 7.05 -16.15
CA ARG A 890 -4.84 5.65 -15.95
C ARG A 890 -4.19 4.78 -17.02
N ARG A 891 -3.37 3.82 -16.60
CA ARG A 891 -2.63 2.89 -17.47
C ARG A 891 -2.60 1.49 -16.85
N HIS A 892 -2.20 0.50 -17.65
CA HIS A 892 -1.87 -0.82 -17.12
C HIS A 892 -0.42 -0.79 -16.60
N LEU A 893 -0.25 -0.81 -15.28
CA LEU A 893 1.06 -0.82 -14.63
C LEU A 893 1.64 -2.23 -14.58
N SER A 894 2.95 -2.36 -14.80
CA SER A 894 3.66 -3.63 -14.61
C SER A 894 4.31 -3.70 -13.21
N PHE A 895 4.00 -4.77 -12.49
CA PHE A 895 4.59 -5.10 -11.19
C PHE A 895 5.40 -6.39 -11.30
N ARG A 896 6.62 -6.40 -10.75
CA ARG A 896 7.39 -7.61 -10.49
C ARG A 896 6.93 -8.22 -9.17
N ILE A 897 6.44 -9.47 -9.21
CA ILE A 897 6.00 -10.23 -8.02
C ILE A 897 7.17 -11.02 -7.45
N VAL A 898 7.54 -10.69 -6.22
CA VAL A 898 8.47 -11.46 -5.39
C VAL A 898 7.70 -12.19 -4.30
N LYS A 899 7.92 -13.48 -4.11
CA LYS A 899 7.45 -14.23 -2.93
C LYS A 899 8.54 -14.24 -1.88
N VAL A 900 8.18 -13.95 -0.63
CA VAL A 900 9.11 -13.92 0.52
C VAL A 900 8.80 -15.07 1.47
N SER A 901 9.83 -15.66 2.07
CA SER A 901 9.69 -16.67 3.12
C SER A 901 8.89 -16.12 4.29
N LYS A 902 7.69 -16.67 4.53
CA LYS A 902 6.80 -16.25 5.62
C LYS A 902 7.46 -16.33 6.99
N GLU A 903 8.27 -17.36 7.25
CA GLU A 903 8.94 -17.55 8.54
C GLU A 903 10.05 -16.52 8.76
N CYS A 904 10.63 -15.99 7.69
CA CYS A 904 11.51 -14.82 7.77
C CYS A 904 10.74 -13.55 8.18
N VAL A 905 9.60 -13.27 7.52
CA VAL A 905 8.75 -12.10 7.85
C VAL A 905 8.28 -12.17 9.31
N ARG A 906 7.70 -13.32 9.70
CA ARG A 906 7.25 -13.59 11.08
C ARG A 906 8.39 -13.52 12.09
N GLY A 907 9.59 -14.00 11.72
CA GLY A 907 10.79 -13.95 12.56
C GLY A 907 11.32 -12.54 12.79
N PHE A 908 11.41 -11.70 11.75
CA PHE A 908 11.85 -10.32 11.86
C PHE A 908 10.85 -9.44 12.60
N TRP A 909 9.55 -9.49 12.28
CA TRP A 909 8.56 -8.70 13.02
C TRP A 909 8.47 -9.12 14.49
N ALA A 910 8.63 -10.41 14.82
CA ALA A 910 8.73 -10.88 16.21
C ALA A 910 10.02 -10.41 16.91
N SER A 911 11.15 -10.35 16.19
CA SER A 911 12.43 -9.79 16.69
C SER A 911 12.30 -8.29 17.00
N GLN A 912 11.79 -7.49 16.06
CA GLN A 912 11.57 -6.06 16.27
C GLN A 912 10.55 -5.77 17.38
N GLN A 913 9.54 -6.60 17.55
CA GLN A 913 8.64 -6.54 18.70
C GLN A 913 9.34 -6.77 20.03
N HIS A 914 10.23 -7.77 20.09
CA HIS A 914 10.99 -8.05 21.29
C HIS A 914 11.98 -6.91 21.60
N GLU A 915 12.63 -6.33 20.59
CA GLU A 915 13.56 -5.22 20.76
C GLU A 915 12.86 -3.90 21.15
N LEU A 916 11.83 -3.47 20.42
CA LEU A 916 11.19 -2.16 20.61
C LEU A 916 10.13 -2.14 21.73
N ILE A 917 9.34 -3.22 21.92
CA ILE A 917 8.22 -3.23 22.89
C ILE A 917 8.63 -3.90 24.21
N PHE A 918 9.35 -5.02 24.17
CA PHE A 918 9.69 -5.79 25.38
C PHE A 918 10.98 -5.31 26.05
N LEU A 919 12.08 -5.20 25.30
CA LEU A 919 13.34 -4.62 25.78
C LEU A 919 13.31 -3.07 25.80
N ARG A 920 12.29 -2.46 25.17
CA ARG A 920 12.05 -1.01 25.12
C ARG A 920 13.22 -0.21 24.55
N ASN A 921 13.92 -0.78 23.55
CA ASN A 921 14.92 -0.04 22.78
C ASN A 921 14.25 1.19 22.13
N ARG A 922 14.90 2.36 22.25
CA ARG A 922 14.39 3.65 21.74
C ARG A 922 15.11 4.15 20.51
N ASN A 923 16.15 3.46 20.02
CA ASN A 923 16.97 3.94 18.92
C ASN A 923 16.29 3.61 17.57
N PRO A 924 15.71 4.60 16.84
CA PRO A 924 14.94 4.31 15.63
C PRO A 924 15.81 3.75 14.49
N GLU A 925 17.06 4.20 14.41
CA GLU A 925 18.01 3.85 13.34
C GLU A 925 18.46 2.37 13.36
N ARG A 926 18.30 1.65 14.48
CA ARG A 926 18.82 0.28 14.61
C ARG A 926 18.00 -0.77 13.84
N GLY A 927 16.78 -0.42 13.41
CA GLY A 927 15.92 -1.29 12.62
C GLY A 927 16.31 -1.42 11.15
N SER A 928 16.88 -0.35 10.57
CA SER A 928 16.91 -0.08 9.12
C SER A 928 18.31 0.11 8.49
N ILE A 929 19.38 0.15 9.29
CA ILE A 929 20.76 0.35 8.79
C ILE A 929 21.50 -1.00 8.70
N GLN A 930 20.98 -1.94 7.91
CA GLN A 930 21.67 -3.19 7.56
C GLN A 930 21.40 -3.58 6.10
N ASN A 931 22.45 -3.61 5.27
CA ASN A 931 22.40 -4.00 3.86
C ASN A 931 22.27 -5.52 3.70
N ALA A 932 21.06 -6.07 3.91
CA ALA A 932 20.79 -7.51 3.94
C ALA A 932 19.94 -7.97 2.73
N LYS A 933 20.43 -7.72 1.51
CA LYS A 933 19.75 -8.01 0.21
C LYS A 933 19.20 -9.44 0.10
N GLN A 934 19.84 -10.42 0.74
CA GLN A 934 19.39 -11.83 0.78
C GLN A 934 18.03 -12.01 1.45
N VAL A 935 17.71 -11.11 2.37
CA VAL A 935 16.65 -11.28 3.37
C VAL A 935 15.62 -10.14 3.33
N LEU A 936 15.89 -9.07 2.56
CA LEU A 936 15.02 -7.89 2.41
C LEU A 936 14.61 -7.29 3.76
N ARG A 937 15.56 -7.21 4.70
CA ARG A 937 15.31 -6.83 6.09
C ARG A 937 14.62 -5.48 6.19
N ASN A 938 15.00 -4.51 5.36
CA ASN A 938 14.50 -3.15 5.48
C ASN A 938 13.08 -3.03 4.91
N MET A 939 12.79 -3.64 3.76
CA MET A 939 11.43 -3.76 3.21
C MET A 939 10.49 -4.58 4.12
N ILE A 940 11.01 -5.59 4.82
CA ILE A 940 10.23 -6.37 5.81
C ILE A 940 9.99 -5.55 7.08
N ASN A 941 10.98 -4.83 7.61
CA ASN A 941 10.80 -4.07 8.84
C ASN A 941 9.90 -2.84 8.63
N SER A 942 10.07 -2.09 7.54
CA SER A 942 9.24 -0.92 7.23
C SER A 942 7.78 -1.29 6.98
N SER A 943 7.51 -2.49 6.48
CA SER A 943 6.13 -2.99 6.28
C SER A 943 5.39 -3.36 7.57
N SER A 944 6.06 -3.53 8.71
CA SER A 944 5.36 -3.87 9.96
C SER A 944 4.52 -2.69 10.49
N ASP A 945 3.28 -2.91 10.92
CA ASP A 945 2.39 -1.81 11.31
C ASP A 945 2.98 -1.00 12.48
N GLN A 946 2.68 0.31 12.52
CA GLN A 946 3.06 1.19 13.63
C GLN A 946 2.66 0.58 14.99
N PRO A 947 3.49 0.68 16.04
CA PRO A 947 4.66 1.55 16.18
C PRO A 947 6.00 0.89 15.80
N ILE A 948 6.00 -0.26 15.12
CA ILE A 948 7.24 -1.02 14.85
C ILE A 948 7.87 -0.60 13.52
N GLY A 949 7.09 -0.59 12.45
CA GLY A 949 7.46 -0.02 11.16
C GLY A 949 6.60 1.19 10.83
N TYR A 950 6.64 1.57 9.56
CA TYR A 950 6.11 2.84 9.04
C TYR A 950 5.48 2.66 7.64
N PRO A 951 4.54 1.71 7.44
CA PRO A 951 3.81 1.60 6.18
C PRO A 951 2.95 2.86 5.97
N ILE A 952 2.96 3.41 4.75
CA ILE A 952 2.14 4.55 4.34
C ILE A 952 0.64 4.20 4.43
N PHE A 953 0.29 2.97 4.08
CA PHE A 953 -1.09 2.50 4.04
C PHE A 953 -1.16 1.05 4.54
N VAL A 954 -2.14 0.74 5.40
CA VAL A 954 -2.48 -0.62 5.79
C VAL A 954 -3.94 -0.85 5.44
N SER A 955 -4.22 -1.80 4.56
CA SER A 955 -5.60 -2.11 4.18
C SER A 955 -6.36 -2.75 5.36
N PRO A 956 -7.69 -2.55 5.44
CA PRO A 956 -8.54 -3.50 6.14
C PRO A 956 -8.47 -4.86 5.45
N LEU A 957 -9.00 -5.89 6.13
CA LEU A 957 -9.00 -7.27 5.64
C LEU A 957 -10.07 -7.42 4.57
N ILE A 958 -9.63 -7.72 3.35
CA ILE A 958 -10.45 -7.63 2.14
C ILE A 958 -10.54 -9.00 1.46
N THR A 959 -11.76 -9.37 1.05
CA THR A 959 -12.06 -10.64 0.36
C THR A 959 -12.15 -10.43 -1.15
N SER A 960 -11.26 -11.08 -1.88
CA SER A 960 -11.37 -11.29 -3.34
C SER A 960 -12.13 -12.60 -3.61
N TYR A 961 -12.95 -12.62 -4.65
CA TYR A 961 -13.72 -13.80 -5.08
C TYR A 961 -13.33 -14.18 -6.52
N SER A 962 -13.49 -15.45 -6.91
CA SER A 962 -13.22 -15.85 -8.29
C SER A 962 -14.15 -15.15 -9.30
N SER A 963 -15.40 -14.91 -8.89
CA SER A 963 -16.47 -14.32 -9.71
C SER A 963 -16.34 -12.82 -10.02
N THR A 964 -15.44 -12.08 -9.35
CA THR A 964 -15.10 -10.70 -9.76
C THR A 964 -14.20 -10.68 -10.99
N SER A 965 -13.45 -11.75 -11.24
CA SER A 965 -12.45 -11.78 -12.31
C SER A 965 -13.07 -12.17 -13.65
N LYS A 966 -13.20 -11.17 -14.54
CA LYS A 966 -13.62 -11.34 -15.95
C LYS A 966 -13.00 -12.57 -16.64
N PRO A 967 -11.66 -12.75 -16.67
CA PRO A 967 -11.05 -13.87 -17.40
C PRO A 967 -11.41 -15.27 -16.90
N ILE A 968 -11.92 -15.43 -15.66
CA ILE A 968 -12.40 -16.73 -15.16
C ILE A 968 -13.88 -16.95 -15.45
N ASN A 969 -14.70 -15.89 -15.34
CA ASN A 969 -16.09 -15.95 -15.77
C ASN A 969 -16.20 -16.34 -17.25
N ASP A 970 -15.24 -15.95 -18.08
CA ASP A 970 -15.12 -16.34 -19.50
C ASP A 970 -14.69 -17.81 -19.74
N ILE A 971 -14.17 -18.51 -18.71
CA ILE A 971 -13.67 -19.90 -18.81
C ILE A 971 -14.64 -20.90 -18.16
N ILE A 972 -15.09 -20.61 -16.94
CA ILE A 972 -15.92 -21.50 -16.12
C ILE A 972 -17.41 -21.14 -16.25
N GLY A 973 -17.72 -19.89 -16.61
CA GLY A 973 -19.01 -19.26 -16.35
C GLY A 973 -19.04 -18.58 -14.98
N GLY A 974 -20.00 -17.68 -14.79
CA GLY A 974 -20.28 -17.05 -13.50
C GLY A 974 -21.01 -17.98 -12.51
N GLU A 975 -21.26 -17.48 -11.30
CA GLU A 975 -22.00 -18.20 -10.25
C GLU A 975 -23.44 -18.54 -10.69
N LEU A 976 -23.98 -19.67 -10.24
CA LEU A 976 -25.30 -20.17 -10.66
C LEU A 976 -26.45 -19.39 -10.01
N ALA A 977 -26.90 -18.33 -10.69
CA ALA A 977 -28.08 -17.56 -10.32
C ALA A 977 -29.38 -18.14 -10.93
N TRP A 978 -30.47 -18.14 -10.15
CA TRP A 978 -31.80 -18.57 -10.62
C TRP A 978 -32.29 -17.82 -11.86
N ASN A 979 -31.95 -16.54 -11.99
CA ASN A 979 -32.29 -15.73 -13.16
C ASN A 979 -31.57 -16.22 -14.42
N LEU A 980 -30.31 -16.65 -14.30
CA LEU A 980 -29.52 -17.20 -15.41
C LEU A 980 -30.04 -18.58 -15.81
N ILE A 981 -30.39 -19.43 -14.83
CA ILE A 981 -31.04 -20.73 -15.08
C ILE A 981 -32.39 -20.52 -15.78
N LYS A 982 -33.23 -19.60 -15.30
CA LYS A 982 -34.52 -19.28 -15.94
C LYS A 982 -34.33 -18.73 -17.36
N LYS A 983 -33.33 -17.86 -17.59
CA LYS A 983 -33.01 -17.34 -18.93
C LYS A 983 -32.51 -18.44 -19.88
N ASN A 984 -31.61 -19.30 -19.41
CA ASN A 984 -31.04 -20.39 -20.21
C ASN A 984 -32.08 -21.49 -20.48
N PHE A 985 -32.93 -21.82 -19.51
CA PHE A 985 -34.05 -22.75 -19.70
C PHE A 985 -35.11 -22.15 -20.63
N SER A 986 -35.43 -20.85 -20.51
CA SER A 986 -36.36 -20.17 -21.42
C SER A 986 -35.82 -20.12 -22.85
N THR A 987 -34.54 -19.77 -23.06
CA THR A 987 -33.95 -19.75 -24.41
C THR A 987 -33.73 -21.16 -24.98
N PHE A 988 -33.42 -22.15 -24.15
CA PHE A 988 -33.41 -23.56 -24.55
C PHE A 988 -34.81 -24.04 -24.95
N PHE A 989 -35.84 -23.75 -24.15
CA PHE A 989 -37.22 -24.08 -24.45
C PHE A 989 -37.71 -23.35 -25.71
N GLN A 990 -37.37 -22.07 -25.91
CA GLN A 990 -37.67 -21.34 -27.15
C GLN A 990 -36.96 -21.94 -28.36
N ARG A 991 -35.69 -22.36 -28.24
CA ARG A 991 -34.95 -23.06 -29.30
C ARG A 991 -35.52 -24.43 -29.61
N ALA A 992 -35.86 -25.22 -28.59
CA ALA A 992 -36.48 -26.54 -28.73
C ALA A 992 -37.89 -26.41 -29.34
N HIS A 993 -38.72 -25.50 -28.83
CA HIS A 993 -40.05 -25.20 -29.35
C HIS A 993 -39.99 -24.68 -30.79
N GLY A 994 -39.01 -23.83 -31.14
CA GLY A 994 -38.75 -23.40 -32.51
C GLY A 994 -38.31 -24.55 -33.44
N PHE A 995 -37.47 -25.46 -32.95
CA PHE A 995 -37.02 -26.65 -33.68
C PHE A 995 -38.14 -27.68 -33.88
N PHE A 996 -39.02 -27.85 -32.89
CA PHE A 996 -40.23 -28.66 -33.01
C PHE A 996 -41.26 -28.01 -33.93
N LEU A 997 -41.47 -26.69 -33.87
CA LEU A 997 -42.34 -25.97 -34.80
C LEU A 997 -41.83 -26.07 -36.25
N SER A 998 -40.53 -25.92 -36.49
CA SER A 998 -39.98 -26.05 -37.85
C SER A 998 -40.12 -27.48 -38.41
N HIS A 999 -40.10 -28.52 -37.57
CA HIS A 999 -40.41 -29.89 -37.99
C HIS A 999 -41.92 -30.14 -38.16
N CYS A 1000 -42.78 -29.64 -37.28
CA CYS A 1000 -44.23 -29.86 -37.35
C CYS A 1000 -44.92 -29.07 -38.47
N VAL A 1001 -44.37 -27.91 -38.86
CA VAL A 1001 -44.90 -27.09 -39.99
C VAL A 1001 -44.36 -27.55 -41.35
N GLY A 1002 -43.31 -28.37 -41.38
CA GLY A 1002 -42.60 -28.79 -42.60
C GLY A 1002 -43.40 -29.64 -43.61
N ASN A 1003 -44.65 -29.99 -43.34
CA ASN A 1003 -45.53 -30.78 -44.21
C ASN A 1003 -46.80 -30.04 -44.69
N ALA A 1004 -46.86 -28.71 -44.54
CA ALA A 1004 -47.92 -27.88 -45.14
C ALA A 1004 -47.32 -26.99 -46.26
N SER A 1005 -47.44 -27.42 -47.51
CA SER A 1005 -46.85 -26.73 -48.67
C SER A 1005 -47.68 -25.56 -49.17
N GLY A 1006 -47.07 -24.36 -49.23
CA GLY A 1006 -47.50 -23.26 -50.10
C GLY A 1006 -48.25 -22.11 -49.42
N THR A 1007 -47.92 -20.89 -49.88
CA THR A 1007 -48.60 -19.60 -49.61
C THR A 1007 -48.78 -19.18 -48.14
N ASN A 1008 -47.99 -18.17 -47.69
CA ASN A 1008 -48.47 -16.93 -47.03
C ASN A 1008 -47.33 -16.10 -46.38
N GLU A 1009 -46.43 -15.50 -47.16
CA GLU A 1009 -45.41 -14.55 -46.64
C GLU A 1009 -45.95 -13.12 -46.39
N ALA A 1010 -47.27 -12.96 -46.22
CA ALA A 1010 -47.93 -11.64 -46.28
C ALA A 1010 -48.24 -10.97 -44.93
N ILE A 1011 -48.11 -11.68 -43.79
CA ILE A 1011 -48.79 -11.27 -42.54
C ILE A 1011 -47.85 -10.65 -41.48
N GLN A 1012 -46.54 -10.87 -41.51
CA GLN A 1012 -45.62 -10.38 -40.46
C GLN A 1012 -45.25 -8.88 -40.55
N LEU A 1013 -45.79 -8.12 -41.52
CA LEU A 1013 -45.48 -6.70 -41.71
C LEU A 1013 -46.41 -5.71 -40.97
N ALA A 1014 -47.48 -6.19 -40.32
CA ALA A 1014 -48.51 -5.32 -39.74
C ALA A 1014 -48.25 -4.83 -38.30
N GLU A 1015 -47.77 -5.68 -37.39
CA GLU A 1015 -47.82 -5.41 -35.94
C GLU A 1015 -46.76 -4.43 -35.39
N ARG A 1016 -45.81 -3.95 -36.21
CA ARG A 1016 -44.74 -3.03 -35.76
C ARG A 1016 -45.08 -1.54 -35.83
N ARG A 1017 -46.36 -1.16 -35.96
CA ARG A 1017 -46.77 0.26 -36.18
C ARG A 1017 -47.71 0.89 -35.13
N THR A 1018 -47.90 0.27 -33.96
CA THR A 1018 -48.68 0.89 -32.87
C THR A 1018 -48.11 0.61 -31.47
N MET A 1019 -47.17 1.47 -31.01
CA MET A 1019 -46.95 1.88 -29.60
C MET A 1019 -45.60 2.64 -29.46
N SER A 1020 -45.58 3.94 -29.79
CA SER A 1020 -44.44 4.82 -29.45
C SER A 1020 -44.82 6.30 -29.46
N THR A 1021 -45.28 6.82 -28.33
CA THR A 1021 -45.49 8.25 -28.08
C THR A 1021 -45.19 8.58 -26.63
N VAL A 1022 -44.25 9.52 -26.41
CA VAL A 1022 -44.05 10.31 -25.16
C VAL A 1022 -43.61 9.50 -23.91
N THR A 1023 -42.45 9.71 -23.26
CA THR A 1023 -41.30 10.62 -23.51
C THR A 1023 -40.04 10.10 -22.79
N ALA A 1024 -38.87 10.38 -23.38
CA ALA A 1024 -37.61 10.95 -22.83
C ALA A 1024 -37.16 10.66 -21.35
N THR A 1025 -35.87 10.58 -20.99
CA THR A 1025 -34.58 10.88 -21.68
C THR A 1025 -33.48 9.87 -21.26
N ALA A 1026 -32.55 9.57 -22.18
CA ALA A 1026 -31.15 9.18 -21.89
C ALA A 1026 -30.37 9.05 -23.21
N HIS A 1027 -29.58 10.06 -23.58
CA HIS A 1027 -28.72 10.00 -24.78
C HIS A 1027 -27.26 9.72 -24.41
N ALA A 1028 -26.70 8.66 -24.99
CA ALA A 1028 -25.26 8.48 -25.16
C ALA A 1028 -25.02 7.93 -26.56
N GLN A 1029 -24.64 8.80 -27.50
CA GLN A 1029 -24.22 8.37 -28.84
C GLN A 1029 -22.72 8.07 -28.83
N GLN A 1030 -22.35 6.87 -29.28
CA GLN A 1030 -21.01 6.61 -29.81
C GLN A 1030 -21.13 6.47 -31.32
N SER A 1031 -20.53 7.40 -32.06
CA SER A 1031 -20.48 7.42 -33.53
C SER A 1031 -19.16 6.86 -34.03
N SER A 1032 -19.07 5.54 -34.17
CA SER A 1032 -17.99 4.89 -34.91
C SER A 1032 -18.25 5.00 -36.42
N PHE A 1033 -17.74 6.07 -37.05
CA PHE A 1033 -17.72 6.16 -38.51
C PHE A 1033 -16.94 5.00 -39.12
N SER A 1034 -17.56 4.32 -40.08
CA SER A 1034 -16.88 3.44 -41.03
C SER A 1034 -17.48 3.68 -42.41
N VAL A 1035 -16.61 3.81 -43.41
CA VAL A 1035 -16.98 4.08 -44.81
C VAL A 1035 -16.49 2.89 -45.63
N PRO A 1036 -17.28 2.36 -46.59
CA PRO A 1036 -17.15 0.97 -47.01
C PRO A 1036 -16.23 0.75 -48.22
N ALA A 1037 -15.89 -0.52 -48.45
CA ALA A 1037 -15.43 -1.03 -49.74
C ALA A 1037 -16.46 -2.04 -50.29
N THR A 1038 -16.78 -1.95 -51.58
CA THR A 1038 -17.79 -2.80 -52.24
C THR A 1038 -17.40 -3.12 -53.70
N SER A 1039 -17.90 -4.27 -54.20
CA SER A 1039 -17.72 -4.81 -55.57
C SER A 1039 -16.29 -5.27 -55.93
N THR A 1040 -16.03 -6.29 -56.75
CA THR A 1040 -16.85 -7.35 -57.44
C THR A 1040 -16.21 -8.74 -57.14
N LEU A 1041 -16.92 -9.87 -57.01
CA LEU A 1041 -17.77 -10.67 -57.92
C LEU A 1041 -16.96 -11.51 -58.95
N SER A 1042 -17.07 -12.86 -58.86
CA SER A 1042 -16.55 -13.92 -59.78
C SER A 1042 -15.01 -14.06 -59.89
N ASP A 1043 -14.40 -15.22 -60.18
CA ASP A 1043 -14.95 -16.54 -60.56
C ASP A 1043 -14.11 -17.76 -60.10
N GLN A 1044 -14.52 -18.98 -60.46
CA GLN A 1044 -13.82 -20.25 -60.18
C GLN A 1044 -12.63 -20.54 -61.13
N ILE A 1045 -11.63 -21.32 -60.68
CA ILE A 1045 -11.01 -22.53 -61.34
C ILE A 1045 -9.62 -22.89 -60.72
N ARG A 1046 -9.21 -24.16 -60.85
CA ARG A 1046 -7.91 -24.74 -60.40
C ARG A 1046 -6.91 -24.89 -61.57
N SER A 1047 -5.64 -25.14 -61.22
CA SER A 1047 -4.48 -25.59 -62.05
C SER A 1047 -3.47 -24.48 -62.40
N LEU A 1048 -2.17 -24.71 -62.71
CA LEU A 1048 -1.14 -25.68 -62.30
C LEU A 1048 0.24 -25.20 -62.86
N SER A 1049 1.35 -25.58 -62.22
CA SER A 1049 2.70 -25.82 -62.80
C SER A 1049 3.49 -24.79 -63.66
N ILE A 1050 4.71 -24.48 -63.16
CA ILE A 1050 6.03 -24.57 -63.86
C ILE A 1050 6.51 -23.46 -64.83
N GLN A 1051 7.66 -22.84 -64.47
CA GLN A 1051 8.90 -22.45 -65.22
C GLN A 1051 8.84 -21.91 -66.69
N GLN A 1052 9.84 -21.25 -67.29
CA GLN A 1052 11.26 -20.98 -66.99
C GLN A 1052 11.77 -19.78 -67.84
N ASN A 1053 12.88 -19.11 -67.46
CA ASN A 1053 14.02 -18.87 -68.37
C ASN A 1053 15.17 -18.03 -67.74
N MET A 1054 16.39 -18.28 -68.24
CA MET A 1054 17.69 -17.61 -67.99
C MET A 1054 18.65 -18.01 -69.13
N ASN A 1055 19.60 -17.15 -69.55
CA ASN A 1055 20.82 -17.57 -70.27
C ASN A 1055 21.89 -16.46 -70.46
N THR A 1056 23.07 -16.64 -69.84
CA THR A 1056 24.46 -16.62 -70.42
C THR A 1056 24.80 -15.65 -71.59
N ASN A 1057 25.87 -14.82 -71.62
CA ASN A 1057 27.31 -15.20 -71.63
C ASN A 1057 28.33 -14.00 -71.75
N ASN A 1058 29.53 -14.18 -71.16
CA ASN A 1058 30.92 -13.82 -71.55
C ASN A 1058 31.49 -12.39 -71.85
N SER A 1059 32.70 -12.20 -71.27
CA SER A 1059 33.97 -11.57 -71.78
C SER A 1059 34.17 -10.04 -71.88
N GLY A 1060 35.35 -9.55 -71.46
CA GLY A 1060 35.91 -8.24 -71.87
C GLY A 1060 36.73 -7.41 -70.83
N GLU A 1061 38.01 -7.75 -70.65
CA GLU A 1061 39.17 -6.85 -70.33
C GLU A 1061 39.20 -5.79 -69.18
N MET A 1062 40.42 -5.31 -68.91
CA MET A 1062 40.87 -4.24 -67.97
C MET A 1062 42.06 -3.50 -68.66
N PRO A 1063 42.60 -2.33 -68.21
CA PRO A 1063 42.57 -1.78 -66.84
C PRO A 1063 42.53 -0.22 -66.71
N VAL A 1064 42.64 0.29 -65.46
CA VAL A 1064 43.03 1.67 -65.04
C VAL A 1064 42.08 2.82 -65.52
N ASN A 1065 41.57 3.73 -64.69
CA ASN A 1065 42.07 4.29 -63.42
C ASN A 1065 40.94 4.60 -62.39
N ASN A 1066 41.31 4.95 -61.16
CA ASN A 1066 40.39 5.10 -60.02
C ASN A 1066 39.51 6.37 -60.05
N THR A 1067 38.22 6.25 -59.74
CA THR A 1067 37.46 7.23 -58.92
C THR A 1067 36.08 6.70 -58.46
N VAL A 1068 35.55 7.29 -57.38
CA VAL A 1068 34.18 7.18 -56.85
C VAL A 1068 33.63 5.75 -56.60
N ASN A 1069 33.77 5.31 -55.35
CA ASN A 1069 33.15 4.10 -54.83
C ASN A 1069 31.72 4.43 -54.32
N ASN A 1070 30.64 3.87 -54.90
CA ASN A 1070 29.30 4.07 -54.32
C ASN A 1070 28.24 2.99 -54.67
N LYS A 1071 28.32 1.80 -54.04
CA LYS A 1071 27.13 0.99 -53.66
C LYS A 1071 27.46 -0.17 -52.69
N LYS A 1072 26.82 -0.13 -51.52
CA LYS A 1072 26.05 -1.23 -50.89
C LYS A 1072 26.58 -2.69 -51.02
N VAL A 1073 27.01 -3.30 -49.89
CA VAL A 1073 26.26 -4.33 -49.09
C VAL A 1073 27.18 -5.17 -48.16
N VAL A 1074 26.80 -5.29 -46.87
CA VAL A 1074 27.26 -6.29 -45.84
C VAL A 1074 28.76 -6.25 -45.48
N PRO A 1075 29.13 -6.04 -44.20
CA PRO A 1075 29.37 -7.20 -43.32
C PRO A 1075 29.09 -7.02 -41.80
N SER A 1076 29.07 -8.17 -41.11
CA SER A 1076 29.49 -8.47 -39.72
C SER A 1076 29.45 -7.41 -38.60
N ASP A 1077 28.83 -7.78 -37.47
CA ASP A 1077 29.16 -7.24 -36.14
C ASP A 1077 29.72 -8.36 -35.22
N GLN A 1078 30.97 -8.20 -34.80
CA GLN A 1078 31.56 -8.88 -33.64
C GLN A 1078 31.99 -7.84 -32.59
N GLN A 1079 32.07 -8.27 -31.34
CA GLN A 1079 32.36 -7.40 -30.20
C GLN A 1079 33.79 -6.84 -30.24
N THR A 1080 33.95 -5.54 -29.93
CA THR A 1080 34.89 -5.08 -28.88
C THR A 1080 34.65 -3.62 -28.51
N SER A 1081 35.12 -3.22 -27.33
CA SER A 1081 35.03 -1.85 -26.80
C SER A 1081 36.28 -1.03 -27.12
N VAL A 1082 36.13 0.30 -27.23
CA VAL A 1082 37.05 1.26 -26.57
C VAL A 1082 36.46 2.68 -26.49
N LEU A 1083 36.84 3.36 -25.42
CA LEU A 1083 36.53 4.74 -25.04
C LEU A 1083 37.10 5.80 -25.99
N VAL A 1084 36.32 6.84 -26.35
CA VAL A 1084 36.86 8.16 -26.76
C VAL A 1084 35.99 9.29 -26.17
N LYS A 1085 36.63 10.34 -25.64
CA LYS A 1085 35.99 11.57 -25.16
C LYS A 1085 35.56 12.47 -26.34
N ARG A 1086 34.54 13.32 -26.14
CA ARG A 1086 34.46 14.63 -26.80
C ARG A 1086 34.20 15.74 -25.80
N THR A 1087 35.29 16.34 -25.32
CA THR A 1087 35.34 17.78 -25.09
C THR A 1087 35.40 18.50 -26.45
N SER A 1088 34.91 19.72 -26.53
CA SER A 1088 35.13 20.63 -27.67
C SER A 1088 35.16 22.06 -27.16
N ASP A 1089 36.37 22.60 -27.02
CA ASP A 1089 36.66 23.94 -26.51
C ASP A 1089 36.58 25.03 -27.58
N SER A 1090 36.73 26.29 -27.12
CA SER A 1090 37.04 27.52 -27.89
C SER A 1090 35.87 28.11 -28.72
N LEU A 1091 35.73 29.44 -28.80
CA LEU A 1091 36.76 30.45 -29.09
C LEU A 1091 36.56 31.79 -28.35
N VAL A 1092 37.69 32.49 -28.07
CA VAL A 1092 37.89 33.98 -28.20
C VAL A 1092 37.12 34.90 -27.21
N THR A 1093 37.72 35.81 -26.43
CA THR A 1093 39.12 36.33 -26.34
C THR A 1093 39.42 37.05 -25.00
N THR A 1094 40.72 37.13 -24.61
CA THR A 1094 41.40 38.21 -23.82
C THR A 1094 40.89 38.60 -22.41
N THR A 1095 41.70 38.95 -21.38
CA THR A 1095 43.17 39.07 -21.20
C THR A 1095 43.54 39.25 -19.71
N ILE A 1096 44.75 38.81 -19.30
CA ILE A 1096 45.61 39.41 -18.22
C ILE A 1096 45.06 39.29 -16.76
N THR A 1097 45.81 38.92 -15.70
CA THR A 1097 47.27 38.92 -15.44
C THR A 1097 47.75 37.66 -14.66
N THR A 1098 49.07 37.41 -14.70
CA THR A 1098 49.88 36.57 -13.79
C THR A 1098 49.73 36.96 -12.29
N THR A 1099 50.01 36.10 -11.30
CA THR A 1099 51.36 35.59 -10.95
C THR A 1099 51.43 34.15 -10.37
N THR A 1100 52.64 33.58 -10.48
CA THR A 1100 53.02 32.21 -10.09
C THR A 1100 54.10 32.18 -9.01
N THR A 1101 54.00 31.25 -8.05
CA THR A 1101 55.12 30.54 -7.37
C THR A 1101 54.54 29.24 -6.77
N THR A 1102 54.95 28.01 -7.13
CA THR A 1102 56.23 27.29 -6.83
C THR A 1102 56.46 27.08 -5.31
N THR A 1103 56.85 25.89 -4.80
CA THR A 1103 57.45 24.71 -5.46
C THR A 1103 57.28 23.39 -4.66
N THR A 1104 57.30 22.27 -5.39
CA THR A 1104 57.70 20.86 -5.08
C THR A 1104 58.24 20.44 -3.69
N THR A 1105 57.80 19.25 -3.21
CA THR A 1105 58.56 17.98 -2.95
C THR A 1105 57.63 16.97 -2.22
N THR A 1106 57.35 15.73 -2.67
CA THR A 1106 58.14 14.46 -2.53
C THR A 1106 58.56 14.16 -1.07
N THR A 1107 58.40 12.97 -0.45
CA THR A 1107 58.35 11.56 -0.94
C THR A 1107 57.59 10.58 0.00
N ASN A 1108 56.99 9.53 -0.59
CA ASN A 1108 57.05 8.09 -0.24
C ASN A 1108 56.68 7.48 1.15
N ASP A 1109 55.86 6.42 1.03
CA ASP A 1109 55.98 5.05 1.59
C ASP A 1109 55.82 4.69 3.10
N GLU A 1110 55.16 3.54 3.27
CA GLU A 1110 54.84 2.74 4.47
C GLU A 1110 56.06 2.33 5.33
N PRO A 1111 55.93 1.98 6.65
CA PRO A 1111 55.45 0.62 7.01
C PRO A 1111 54.88 0.31 8.44
N ILE A 1112 54.01 -0.72 8.49
CA ILE A 1112 54.04 -1.92 9.40
C ILE A 1112 54.00 -1.79 10.95
N ARG A 1113 52.86 -2.27 11.52
CA ARG A 1113 52.64 -3.09 12.76
C ARG A 1113 53.05 -2.65 14.21
N ARG A 1114 51.99 -2.64 15.04
CA ARG A 1114 51.77 -3.39 16.34
C ARG A 1114 52.33 -2.90 17.70
N ARG A 1115 51.35 -2.82 18.63
CA ARG A 1115 51.28 -3.41 20.01
C ARG A 1115 51.82 -2.65 21.26
N SER A 1116 50.83 -2.17 22.03
CA SER A 1116 50.42 -2.68 23.38
C SER A 1116 50.98 -2.10 24.68
N SER A 1117 50.14 -2.22 25.74
CA SER A 1117 50.34 -1.80 27.15
C SER A 1117 50.31 -0.27 27.37
N LEU A 1118 50.00 0.28 28.55
CA LEU A 1118 50.03 -0.25 29.94
C LEU A 1118 48.77 0.18 30.76
N SER A 1119 48.77 -0.03 32.08
CA SER A 1119 47.63 0.16 33.01
C SER A 1119 48.04 0.69 34.40
N THR A 1120 47.28 1.66 34.93
CA THR A 1120 47.16 2.08 36.36
C THR A 1120 45.86 2.93 36.48
N GLU A 1121 44.99 2.82 37.49
CA GLU A 1121 45.09 3.25 38.91
C GLU A 1121 45.26 4.78 39.08
N LEU A 1122 44.68 5.48 40.09
CA LEU A 1122 43.69 5.18 41.14
C LEU A 1122 43.22 6.53 41.76
N ASN A 1123 42.00 6.63 42.31
CA ASN A 1123 41.73 7.11 43.70
C ASN A 1123 40.27 7.47 44.05
N ILE A 1124 40.01 7.53 45.35
CA ILE A 1124 38.74 7.86 46.03
C ILE A 1124 39.01 9.00 47.04
N SER A 1125 38.20 10.06 47.04
CA SER A 1125 37.95 10.97 48.18
C SER A 1125 37.08 12.16 47.75
N ASP A 1126 36.18 12.73 48.56
CA ASP A 1126 35.40 12.23 49.70
C ASP A 1126 34.17 13.17 49.87
N ARG A 1127 33.24 12.83 50.78
CA ARG A 1127 32.40 13.70 51.64
C ARG A 1127 32.08 15.17 51.22
N ASN A 1128 30.87 15.68 51.45
CA ASN A 1128 30.13 15.52 52.72
C ASN A 1128 28.65 15.94 52.66
N ASN A 1129 27.78 15.17 53.35
CA ASN A 1129 26.54 15.59 54.05
C ASN A 1129 25.37 16.23 53.25
N ARG A 1130 24.09 16.02 53.62
CA ARG A 1130 23.51 15.41 54.85
C ARG A 1130 22.18 14.67 54.54
N LYS A 1131 21.94 13.55 55.23
CA LYS A 1131 20.57 13.06 55.56
C LYS A 1131 20.02 13.94 56.71
N MET A 1132 18.76 13.97 57.15
CA MET A 1132 17.55 13.12 57.03
C MET A 1132 16.33 14.10 57.19
N HIS A 1133 15.03 13.79 57.20
CA HIS A 1133 14.25 12.64 57.71
C HIS A 1133 12.78 12.77 57.20
N ASN A 1134 12.02 11.66 57.19
CA ASN A 1134 10.54 11.55 57.32
C ASN A 1134 9.64 12.25 56.26
N ALA A 1135 8.71 11.58 55.58
CA ALA A 1135 7.53 10.81 56.06
C ALA A 1135 6.44 11.74 56.66
N MET A 1136 5.12 11.54 56.47
CA MET A 1136 4.33 10.60 55.65
C MET A 1136 2.85 10.92 55.93
N ASN A 1137 1.99 11.20 54.93
CA ASN A 1137 0.58 10.75 54.90
C ASN A 1137 -0.29 11.26 53.72
N THR A 1138 -1.31 10.44 53.44
CA THR A 1138 -2.67 10.66 52.89
C THR A 1138 -3.19 12.10 52.67
N SER A 1139 -4.09 12.39 51.71
CA SER A 1139 -4.81 11.55 50.72
C SER A 1139 -5.66 12.42 49.76
N THR A 1140 -6.16 11.84 48.65
CA THR A 1140 -7.42 12.19 47.91
C THR A 1140 -7.60 13.64 47.37
N SER A 1141 -8.24 13.91 46.23
CA SER A 1141 -8.70 13.10 45.08
C SER A 1141 -9.21 14.02 43.95
N THR A 1142 -9.49 13.46 42.77
CA THR A 1142 -10.46 13.97 41.76
C THR A 1142 -10.20 15.30 41.03
N THR A 1143 -10.87 15.48 39.90
CA THR A 1143 -10.62 16.47 38.83
C THR A 1143 -11.91 17.15 38.37
N ILE A 1144 -11.86 18.47 38.04
CA ILE A 1144 -12.55 19.15 36.90
C ILE A 1144 -14.11 19.20 36.92
N TYR A 1145 -14.85 20.23 36.47
CA TYR A 1145 -14.53 21.54 35.84
C TYR A 1145 -14.77 22.70 36.87
N SER A 1146 -15.47 23.84 36.72
CA SER A 1146 -16.24 24.51 35.64
C SER A 1146 -16.52 26.01 35.92
N ASN A 1147 -16.37 26.87 34.90
CA ASN A 1147 -17.20 28.08 34.60
C ASN A 1147 -17.17 29.25 35.63
N LYS A 1148 -17.54 30.52 35.34
CA LYS A 1148 -18.06 31.19 34.12
C LYS A 1148 -17.90 32.73 34.23
N ASP A 1149 -18.12 33.44 33.12
CA ASP A 1149 -18.57 34.86 33.02
C ASP A 1149 -17.59 35.96 33.60
N LEU A 1150 -17.69 37.26 33.30
CA LEU A 1150 -18.57 38.05 32.41
C LEU A 1150 -17.74 39.11 31.61
N SER A 1151 -18.35 40.24 31.19
CA SER A 1151 -17.93 41.07 30.05
C SER A 1151 -17.58 42.54 30.37
N THR A 1152 -17.33 43.30 29.27
CA THR A 1152 -17.66 44.72 29.02
C THR A 1152 -16.71 45.86 29.41
N SER A 1153 -16.87 46.93 28.60
CA SER A 1153 -16.41 48.33 28.66
C SER A 1153 -14.93 48.70 28.46
N SER A 1154 -14.74 49.55 27.44
CA SER A 1154 -13.57 50.40 27.21
C SER A 1154 -13.63 51.68 28.06
N ASN A 1155 -12.48 52.21 28.46
CA ASN A 1155 -12.36 53.66 28.71
C ASN A 1155 -10.91 54.14 28.55
N ASN A 1156 -10.74 55.34 27.99
CA ASN A 1156 -9.45 56.02 27.89
C ASN A 1156 -9.15 56.76 29.20
N GLN A 1157 -7.89 56.73 29.66
CA GLN A 1157 -7.29 57.90 30.30
C GLN A 1157 -5.76 57.88 30.21
N ILE A 1158 -5.19 59.07 29.98
CA ILE A 1158 -3.75 59.29 29.90
C ILE A 1158 -3.20 59.51 31.31
N ASN A 1159 -2.11 58.84 31.66
CA ASN A 1159 -1.26 59.24 32.77
C ASN A 1159 0.22 59.07 32.41
N LYS A 1160 1.00 60.16 32.52
CA LYS A 1160 2.46 60.10 32.52
C LYS A 1160 2.94 59.77 33.93
N SER A 1161 3.58 58.63 34.12
CA SER A 1161 4.35 58.31 35.32
C SER A 1161 5.75 57.81 34.93
N MET A 1162 6.72 58.01 35.82
CA MET A 1162 8.11 57.59 35.58
C MET A 1162 8.20 56.06 35.54
N ILE A 1163 8.87 55.51 34.52
CA ILE A 1163 9.10 54.07 34.41
C ILE A 1163 10.38 53.71 35.17
N THR A 1164 10.24 53.28 36.41
CA THR A 1164 11.28 52.52 37.12
C THR A 1164 11.29 51.08 36.56
N TYR A 1165 12.30 50.74 35.76
CA TYR A 1165 12.41 49.41 35.16
C TYR A 1165 12.78 48.35 36.21
N SER A 1166 11.84 47.47 36.58
CA SER A 1166 12.06 46.35 37.50
C SER A 1166 12.55 45.09 36.78
N THR A 1167 13.84 45.05 36.44
CA THR A 1167 14.51 43.90 35.79
C THR A 1167 14.76 42.74 36.75
N ASN A 1168 13.73 41.93 37.01
CA ASN A 1168 13.89 40.62 37.67
C ASN A 1168 14.73 39.65 36.82
N GLY A 1169 16.05 39.64 36.98
CA GLY A 1169 16.90 38.57 36.45
C GLY A 1169 18.36 38.91 36.09
N SER A 1170 18.79 40.18 36.15
CA SER A 1170 20.17 40.58 35.84
C SER A 1170 20.80 41.37 36.99
N SER A 1171 22.02 40.99 37.36
CA SER A 1171 22.92 41.79 38.21
C SER A 1171 23.17 43.17 37.57
N ASN A 1172 23.24 44.23 38.39
CA ASN A 1172 23.53 45.60 37.95
C ASN A 1172 25.03 45.78 37.63
N GLU A 1173 25.53 44.96 36.71
CA GLU A 1173 26.93 44.95 36.28
C GLU A 1173 27.25 46.22 35.49
N LYS A 1174 28.03 47.12 36.10
CA LYS A 1174 28.57 48.29 35.42
C LYS A 1174 29.79 47.89 34.58
N VAL A 1175 29.84 48.42 33.36
CA VAL A 1175 30.80 48.02 32.34
C VAL A 1175 31.40 49.24 31.63
N ILE A 1176 32.57 49.04 31.02
CA ILE A 1176 33.22 50.00 30.12
C ILE A 1176 33.47 49.36 28.75
N ILE A 1177 33.14 50.09 27.67
CA ILE A 1177 33.42 49.66 26.30
C ILE A 1177 34.93 49.75 26.07
N ILE A 1178 35.55 48.64 25.66
CA ILE A 1178 36.98 48.56 25.34
C ILE A 1178 37.25 48.38 23.83
N ASP A 1179 36.28 47.85 23.09
CA ASP A 1179 36.35 47.67 21.63
C ASP A 1179 34.98 47.98 21.01
N THR A 1180 34.95 48.95 20.09
CA THR A 1180 33.74 49.38 19.38
C THR A 1180 33.42 48.52 18.16
N THR A 1181 34.33 47.68 17.67
CA THR A 1181 34.08 46.75 16.56
C THR A 1181 33.18 45.57 16.96
N ALA A 1182 33.07 45.31 18.26
CA ALA A 1182 32.19 44.30 18.86
C ALA A 1182 30.70 44.71 18.94
N ILE A 1183 30.34 45.89 18.42
CA ILE A 1183 29.00 46.50 18.55
C ILE A 1183 28.09 46.09 17.37
N TYR A 1184 26.87 45.69 17.69
CA TYR A 1184 25.90 45.18 16.71
C TYR A 1184 24.95 46.28 16.22
N ASP A 1185 25.46 47.18 15.38
CA ASP A 1185 24.71 48.31 14.78
C ASP A 1185 23.33 47.95 14.20
N SER A 1186 23.21 46.75 13.63
CA SER A 1186 22.12 46.30 12.74
C SER A 1186 21.14 45.30 13.36
N ILE A 1187 21.24 45.00 14.66
CA ILE A 1187 20.42 43.99 15.38
C ILE A 1187 19.01 44.52 15.77
N ASN A 1188 18.58 45.60 15.15
CA ASN A 1188 17.29 46.27 15.35
C ASN A 1188 16.67 46.63 13.99
N LEU A 1189 16.60 45.66 13.08
CA LEU A 1189 16.04 45.84 11.74
C LEU A 1189 14.75 45.01 11.54
N GLY A 1190 14.24 44.38 12.60
CA GLY A 1190 12.99 43.60 12.58
C GLY A 1190 13.12 42.29 11.80
N ARG A 1191 14.34 41.82 11.54
CA ARG A 1191 14.56 40.60 10.76
C ARG A 1191 14.18 39.37 11.59
N ARG A 1192 13.74 38.29 10.93
CA ARG A 1192 13.46 36.99 11.57
C ARG A 1192 14.69 36.35 12.26
N ILE A 1193 15.89 36.87 12.01
CA ILE A 1193 17.16 36.47 12.62
C ILE A 1193 17.65 37.40 13.74
N ASP A 1194 17.02 38.55 13.96
CA ASP A 1194 17.41 39.48 15.04
C ASP A 1194 17.05 38.87 16.41
N VAL A 1195 17.75 39.27 17.47
CA VAL A 1195 17.41 38.81 18.83
C VAL A 1195 16.06 39.40 19.29
N ILE A 1196 15.33 38.64 20.10
CA ILE A 1196 14.11 39.15 20.74
C ILE A 1196 14.53 40.15 21.82
N TRP A 1197 14.14 41.41 21.66
CA TRP A 1197 14.43 42.48 22.61
C TRP A 1197 13.59 42.33 23.90
N PRO A 1198 14.14 42.66 25.08
CA PRO A 1198 13.45 42.46 26.37
C PRO A 1198 12.26 43.41 26.57
N ASN A 1199 12.29 44.59 25.96
CA ASN A 1199 11.21 45.57 25.95
C ASN A 1199 11.26 46.34 24.62
N GLU A 1200 10.09 46.58 24.02
CA GLU A 1200 9.93 47.33 22.78
C GLU A 1200 10.43 48.79 22.91
N GLN A 1201 10.32 49.40 24.09
CA GLN A 1201 10.86 50.75 24.32
C GLN A 1201 12.40 50.77 24.31
N MET A 1202 13.06 49.71 24.80
CA MET A 1202 14.52 49.58 24.74
C MET A 1202 14.98 49.31 23.30
N ARG A 1203 14.16 48.60 22.52
CA ARG A 1203 14.34 48.43 21.08
C ARG A 1203 14.22 49.76 20.34
N LEU A 1204 13.16 50.53 20.60
CA LEU A 1204 12.95 51.85 19.99
C LEU A 1204 13.99 52.90 20.38
N ASN A 1205 14.73 52.71 21.49
CA ASN A 1205 15.85 53.55 21.93
C ASN A 1205 17.25 52.95 21.61
N GLY A 1206 17.33 51.84 20.86
CA GLY A 1206 18.54 51.04 20.68
C GLY A 1206 19.01 50.87 19.23
N GLY A 1207 20.32 50.69 19.04
CA GLY A 1207 20.93 50.45 17.72
C GLY A 1207 21.04 51.69 16.82
N ARG A 1208 21.76 51.54 15.71
CA ARG A 1208 22.30 52.65 14.89
C ARG A 1208 21.25 53.63 14.38
N ASN A 1209 20.06 53.14 14.04
CA ASN A 1209 18.94 53.95 13.52
C ASN A 1209 18.47 55.05 14.48
N VAL A 1210 18.74 54.91 15.78
CA VAL A 1210 18.25 55.81 16.85
C VAL A 1210 19.37 56.67 17.45
N TRP A 1211 20.62 56.47 17.02
CA TRP A 1211 21.76 57.21 17.55
C TRP A 1211 21.96 58.57 16.89
N SER A 1212 21.37 58.81 15.70
CA SER A 1212 21.24 60.14 15.07
C SER A 1212 22.55 60.95 14.99
N GLY A 1213 23.67 60.29 14.67
CA GLY A 1213 25.00 60.89 14.56
C GLY A 1213 25.88 60.74 15.81
N TRP A 1214 25.31 60.36 16.96
CA TRP A 1214 26.09 59.84 18.08
C TRP A 1214 26.62 58.44 17.74
N MET A 1215 27.78 58.08 18.30
CA MET A 1215 28.30 56.70 18.25
C MET A 1215 28.93 56.35 19.61
N PRO A 1216 28.77 55.11 20.10
CA PRO A 1216 29.48 54.63 21.27
C PRO A 1216 30.99 54.61 21.03
N SER A 1217 31.78 55.14 21.97
CA SER A 1217 33.24 55.16 21.91
C SER A 1217 33.87 54.24 22.96
N VAL A 1218 35.12 53.84 22.70
CA VAL A 1218 35.99 53.26 23.74
C VAL A 1218 36.04 54.21 24.94
N GLY A 1219 36.00 53.66 26.16
CA GLY A 1219 35.97 54.42 27.41
C GLY A 1219 34.58 54.84 27.90
N MET A 1220 33.51 54.68 27.12
CA MET A 1220 32.16 54.91 27.62
C MET A 1220 31.75 53.84 28.64
N THR A 1221 31.13 54.27 29.75
CA THR A 1221 30.59 53.36 30.78
C THR A 1221 29.07 53.29 30.73
N GLY A 1222 28.52 52.13 31.05
CA GLY A 1222 27.08 51.88 31.10
C GLY A 1222 26.73 50.69 31.99
N LEU A 1223 25.45 50.39 32.14
CA LEU A 1223 24.92 49.26 32.91
C LEU A 1223 24.44 48.15 31.97
N VAL A 1224 24.76 46.90 32.28
CA VAL A 1224 24.20 45.74 31.58
C VAL A 1224 22.74 45.55 32.01
N VAL A 1225 21.82 45.74 31.07
CA VAL A 1225 20.36 45.68 31.30
C VAL A 1225 19.71 44.41 30.75
N HIS A 1226 20.40 43.65 29.89
CA HIS A 1226 19.98 42.34 29.40
C HIS A 1226 21.17 41.55 28.82
N ARG A 1227 21.03 40.22 28.71
CA ARG A 1227 22.07 39.31 28.19
C ARG A 1227 21.44 38.24 27.30
N TRP A 1228 21.94 38.09 26.08
CA TRP A 1228 21.58 37.02 25.15
C TRP A 1228 22.72 36.01 25.04
N ILE A 1229 22.45 34.75 25.37
CA ILE A 1229 23.43 33.66 25.50
C ILE A 1229 23.21 32.64 24.36
N PRO A 1230 24.27 32.11 23.72
CA PRO A 1230 24.16 31.03 22.74
C PRO A 1230 23.38 29.84 23.27
N ARG A 1231 22.53 29.26 22.41
CA ARG A 1231 21.78 28.00 22.67
C ARG A 1231 20.89 28.02 23.92
N HIS A 1232 20.58 29.20 24.47
CA HIS A 1232 19.74 29.33 25.66
C HIS A 1232 18.33 28.76 25.47
N ARG A 1233 17.74 28.19 26.53
CA ARG A 1233 16.44 27.50 26.46
C ARG A 1233 15.29 28.45 26.14
N ASP A 1234 15.22 29.59 26.83
CA ASP A 1234 14.30 30.70 26.51
C ASP A 1234 14.84 31.49 25.31
N THR A 1235 13.98 31.76 24.33
CA THR A 1235 14.28 32.55 23.13
C THR A 1235 14.51 34.03 23.42
N ARG A 1236 13.92 34.60 24.47
CA ARG A 1236 14.15 36.00 24.89
C ARG A 1236 15.57 36.27 25.39
N GLN A 1237 16.25 35.21 25.84
CA GLN A 1237 17.64 35.22 26.31
C GLN A 1237 18.57 34.45 25.36
N ARG A 1238 18.11 34.06 24.16
CA ARG A 1238 18.93 33.35 23.18
C ARG A 1238 19.65 34.33 22.24
N SER A 1239 20.96 34.16 22.10
CA SER A 1239 21.72 34.85 21.04
C SER A 1239 21.48 34.17 19.69
N HIS A 1240 21.28 34.99 18.66
CA HIS A 1240 21.22 34.58 17.25
C HIS A 1240 22.57 34.14 16.65
N ILE A 1241 23.67 34.35 17.39
CA ILE A 1241 25.04 33.99 17.02
C ILE A 1241 25.59 33.08 18.15
N ASP A 1242 26.53 32.18 17.86
CA ASP A 1242 27.27 31.40 18.88
C ASP A 1242 28.29 32.28 19.68
N LYS A 1243 27.92 33.54 19.99
CA LYS A 1243 28.59 34.48 20.90
C LYS A 1243 27.58 35.12 21.85
N CYS A 1244 28.01 35.42 23.07
CA CYS A 1244 27.21 36.16 24.06
C CYS A 1244 27.13 37.65 23.70
N ILE A 1245 25.94 38.24 23.82
CA ILE A 1245 25.65 39.65 23.53
C ILE A 1245 25.06 40.30 24.79
N LEU A 1246 25.66 41.41 25.22
CA LEU A 1246 25.19 42.27 26.29
C LEU A 1246 24.38 43.42 25.70
N LEU A 1247 23.28 43.79 26.36
CA LEU A 1247 22.63 45.08 26.12
C LEU A 1247 23.09 46.07 27.19
N VAL A 1248 23.79 47.11 26.79
CA VAL A 1248 24.35 48.13 27.69
C VAL A 1248 23.54 49.43 27.56
N HIS A 1249 23.02 49.94 28.67
CA HIS A 1249 22.42 51.28 28.74
C HIS A 1249 23.48 52.30 29.17
N ILE A 1250 23.56 53.43 28.46
CA ILE A 1250 24.55 54.48 28.74
C ILE A 1250 23.82 55.72 29.28
N ASP A 1251 23.83 55.84 30.62
CA ASP A 1251 23.09 56.83 31.42
C ASP A 1251 23.15 58.26 30.83
N LYS A 1252 24.34 58.69 30.39
CA LYS A 1252 24.60 60.06 29.91
C LYS A 1252 23.92 60.42 28.59
N HIS A 1253 23.39 59.45 27.85
CA HIS A 1253 22.83 59.65 26.51
C HIS A 1253 21.45 58.98 26.30
N ASP A 1254 20.96 58.23 27.30
CA ASP A 1254 19.75 57.38 27.23
C ASP A 1254 19.66 56.51 25.95
N LYS A 1255 20.79 55.89 25.59
CA LYS A 1255 20.90 54.96 24.45
C LYS A 1255 21.19 53.54 24.92
N PHE A 1256 20.60 52.58 24.22
CA PHE A 1256 20.92 51.16 24.38
C PHE A 1256 21.88 50.70 23.28
N VAL A 1257 22.98 50.07 23.69
CA VAL A 1257 24.07 49.59 22.83
C VAL A 1257 24.19 48.07 22.98
N PRO A 1258 23.81 47.28 21.95
CA PRO A 1258 24.04 45.85 21.91
C PRO A 1258 25.49 45.56 21.49
N ILE A 1259 26.26 44.89 22.34
CA ILE A 1259 27.71 44.67 22.18
C ILE A 1259 28.07 43.24 22.59
N ALA A 1260 29.01 42.60 21.88
CA ALA A 1260 29.47 41.28 22.27
C ALA A 1260 30.27 41.34 23.60
N GLU A 1261 30.14 40.30 24.43
CA GLU A 1261 30.72 40.29 25.80
C GLU A 1261 32.24 40.51 25.86
N HIS A 1262 32.99 40.22 24.79
CA HIS A 1262 34.43 40.45 24.69
C HIS A 1262 34.83 41.90 24.33
N GLY A 1263 33.90 42.73 23.83
CA GLY A 1263 34.16 44.15 23.56
C GLY A 1263 34.07 45.04 24.80
N VAL A 1264 33.93 44.43 25.98
CA VAL A 1264 33.49 45.04 27.22
C VAL A 1264 34.38 44.59 28.37
N ARG A 1265 34.71 45.50 29.29
CA ARG A 1265 35.32 45.15 30.59
C ARG A 1265 34.35 45.48 31.72
N PHE A 1266 34.09 44.50 32.58
CA PHE A 1266 33.31 44.69 33.80
C PHE A 1266 34.08 45.56 34.81
N ILE A 1267 33.36 46.47 35.48
CA ILE A 1267 33.85 47.26 36.60
C ILE A 1267 33.26 46.62 37.86
N GLY A 1268 34.02 45.72 38.49
CA GLY A 1268 33.62 45.13 39.76
C GLY A 1268 33.71 46.13 40.90
N GLU A 1269 32.79 46.05 41.86
CA GLU A 1269 32.92 46.77 43.13
C GLU A 1269 34.08 46.19 43.95
N SER A 1270 35.10 47.00 44.20
CA SER A 1270 36.12 46.71 45.21
C SER A 1270 36.71 48.01 45.76
N THR A 1271 36.73 48.11 47.09
CA THR A 1271 37.45 49.11 47.90
C THR A 1271 37.19 50.60 47.61
N TYR A 1272 36.18 51.15 48.28
CA TYR A 1272 36.47 52.18 49.28
C TYR A 1272 36.65 51.50 50.65
N LEU A 1273 37.26 52.21 51.61
CA LEU A 1273 37.43 51.77 53.00
C LEU A 1273 36.11 51.75 53.78
#